data_AF-A0A2G4U586-F1
#
_entry.id   AF-A0A2G4U586-F1
#
_cell.length_a   1.000
_cell.length_b   1.000
_cell.length_c   1.000
_cell.angle_alpha   90.00
_cell.angle_beta   90.00
_cell.angle_gamma   90.00
#
_symmetry.space_group_name_H-M   'P 1'
#
loop_
_entity.id
_entity.type
_entity.pdbx_description
1 polymer ?
#
loop_
_entity_poly.entity_id
_entity_poly.type
_entity_poly.pdbx_seq_one_letter_code
_entity_poly.pdbx_strand_id
1 'polypeptide(L)'
;MLTRKLKKLIRNPNLFFLDMLTKQERRIKKLRIRKYKGTYQYTIISAVYNVDRYLDEFIKSIVNQHIDFKNNIHIILVDDGSTDGSGNTIKYWQKKYPLNITYLYKENGGQASARNLGLEHANTEWVTFIDPDDFIDNEYFSSIDLFIKNNSDKNLSLVCCNLIFYFDAMNIYKDTHPLRYKFSKQETIVPINDLGQQIQLHASSTLFKLSNIKSHDISFDVEIKPNYEDAHFITKYIFPLNSGNAAYLKNAKYYYRKRSDGTSTLDNAWENPGLYGIVLQKGCIESMQRYQQSGRPIPESLQTQILYHVFWYLRRLINHESKLSFLEREKVVSFEKNIHDIFSMIDNKIIMQFGLAGCWFYHKVGMLSCFKQSEPTFKIVYVESYDKMKGLVQLRYFTGKQELEHITVNDVDTIPVFIKNITHKFLSKNFVNERRLWVKFDRKSVIKINICGKSARISLAGKQEKNGVHGAAIIKYFEDVTPKYNVSEKYRNAWILMDRDTHADDNAEHLYRYIRANHPEIEIFYVLRKSSCDWLRLIHDNFNLLEFGSEEHKIAVGSCSKLISSHADHFVTNLLGPKMLSGRHFVFLQHGVIKDDLSGWLNQKDNIDCFITASKPEFDSIVSDDSHYKFGKKEVVLTGLPRHDSLLKSTKPNNNKNILIMPTWRSSIIGAANKEGTERDLNPLFMDSSYAKHWYSLLHSPELRRICTKYGYDVVFFPHVNILPYLDEFKTPDFIKIGSQDNRNIQDLFNDASLLVTDYSSVAFDMAVQSKSVIYYQFDEDTFFQGDHTYTKGYYDYRKDGFGAVVTNEQAFFSELNVVLKNSAKPSEKIKKRIDNTFQHRDGNNCKRVVSAIEALDLPLPIDFVDADILFEYATHASNSKDWLLAISRWALVSKYGNEHHKYEATIQNIISLNNLGKIRLALESINENYGNNKLVWPKPVIREFAIIQMKLQQWEAAVACWEMLTDHSGEDTIAILQCTAELSDSTRFEYIYKKYFSSSDEKYLLLSKAWYYICHSDWLNTIMLLDGDSVDLINCEFSRLQAGIMLARCNRELGHYEVARENLDLASIQLIDKSILNYENAKISFSENKLDEVVQQIFNRNVELLSLSKELIIIYLKGLRSQERYLEAEAILNKLPIEYFDNKELLFEAGENCYSMRRWDASAKIWLQLLNEYDIANYRLAYSYRMLGMIEEAMTLLKISKNTFPESIDELILRAEITQLCCKWDEAVHCWSSILHYYPDNAPQDSWSRLHQSQMMLALSRPN
;
A
#
# COMPACT_ATOMS: atom_id res chain seq x y z
N MET A 1 -39.17 -32.33 -58.25
CA MET A 1 -37.89 -31.70 -57.80
C MET A 1 -37.67 -31.71 -56.28
N LEU A 2 -38.71 -31.70 -55.42
CA LEU A 2 -38.54 -31.70 -53.94
C LEU A 2 -37.93 -33.00 -53.36
N THR A 3 -38.18 -34.15 -53.96
CA THR A 3 -37.77 -35.47 -53.43
C THR A 3 -36.26 -35.73 -53.44
N ARG A 4 -35.48 -35.15 -54.35
CA ARG A 4 -34.01 -35.26 -54.36
C ARG A 4 -33.34 -34.36 -53.31
N LYS A 5 -33.90 -33.17 -53.07
CA LYS A 5 -33.40 -32.22 -52.07
C LYS A 5 -33.61 -32.73 -50.65
N LEU A 6 -34.79 -33.28 -50.35
CA LEU A 6 -35.09 -33.90 -49.06
C LEU A 6 -34.19 -35.11 -48.79
N LYS A 7 -33.97 -35.98 -49.80
CA LYS A 7 -33.04 -37.11 -49.69
C LYS A 7 -31.58 -36.67 -49.47
N LYS A 8 -31.14 -35.54 -50.06
CA LYS A 8 -29.79 -34.97 -49.83
C LYS A 8 -29.67 -34.39 -48.43
N LEU A 9 -30.70 -33.73 -47.91
CA LEU A 9 -30.72 -33.20 -46.54
C LEU A 9 -30.65 -34.33 -45.49
N ILE A 10 -31.37 -35.44 -45.70
CA ILE A 10 -31.34 -36.60 -44.78
C ILE A 10 -30.00 -37.35 -44.87
N ARG A 11 -29.45 -37.54 -46.07
CA ARG A 11 -28.25 -38.36 -46.29
C ARG A 11 -26.94 -37.62 -45.99
N ASN A 12 -26.86 -36.33 -46.25
CA ASN A 12 -25.68 -35.51 -45.99
C ASN A 12 -26.08 -34.02 -45.80
N PRO A 13 -26.49 -33.64 -44.57
CA PRO A 13 -26.98 -32.29 -44.26
C PRO A 13 -25.96 -31.21 -44.62
N ASN A 14 -24.68 -31.44 -44.33
CA ASN A 14 -23.60 -30.51 -44.64
C ASN A 14 -23.52 -30.20 -46.14
N LEU A 15 -23.56 -31.22 -46.99
CA LEU A 15 -23.52 -31.04 -48.44
C LEU A 15 -24.79 -30.36 -48.98
N PHE A 16 -25.93 -30.52 -48.32
CA PHE A 16 -27.17 -29.81 -48.69
C PHE A 16 -27.07 -28.31 -48.38
N PHE A 17 -26.63 -27.94 -47.18
CA PHE A 17 -26.45 -26.55 -46.79
C PHE A 17 -25.31 -25.87 -47.58
N LEU A 18 -24.22 -26.58 -47.85
CA LEU A 18 -23.12 -26.07 -48.68
C LEU A 18 -23.60 -25.73 -50.10
N ASP A 19 -24.34 -26.64 -50.74
CA ASP A 19 -24.84 -26.46 -52.11
C ASP A 19 -25.96 -25.40 -52.20
N MET A 20 -26.71 -25.20 -51.09
CA MET A 20 -27.64 -24.08 -50.93
C MET A 20 -26.89 -22.75 -50.81
N LEU A 21 -25.86 -22.69 -49.97
CA LEU A 21 -24.97 -21.53 -49.83
C LEU A 21 -24.32 -21.18 -51.18
N THR A 22 -23.74 -22.14 -51.90
CA THR A 22 -23.11 -21.89 -53.22
C THR A 22 -24.13 -21.38 -54.25
N LYS A 23 -25.38 -21.89 -54.23
CA LYS A 23 -26.44 -21.39 -55.12
C LYS A 23 -26.91 -19.99 -54.74
N GLN A 24 -27.01 -19.70 -53.45
CA GLN A 24 -27.38 -18.39 -52.95
C GLN A 24 -26.27 -17.36 -53.24
N GLU A 25 -25.00 -17.74 -53.06
CA GLU A 25 -23.82 -16.97 -53.43
C GLU A 25 -23.76 -16.67 -54.94
N ARG A 26 -24.05 -17.65 -55.80
CA ARG A 26 -24.19 -17.43 -57.26
C ARG A 26 -25.36 -16.51 -57.61
N ARG A 27 -26.44 -16.55 -56.84
CA ARG A 27 -27.63 -15.69 -57.04
C ARG A 27 -27.35 -14.26 -56.58
N ILE A 28 -26.60 -14.09 -55.48
CA ILE A 28 -26.10 -12.81 -54.98
C ILE A 28 -25.07 -12.20 -55.97
N LYS A 29 -24.16 -13.00 -56.52
CA LYS A 29 -23.22 -12.56 -57.58
C LYS A 29 -23.89 -12.02 -58.85
N LYS A 30 -25.16 -12.38 -59.11
CA LYS A 30 -25.96 -11.85 -60.24
C LYS A 30 -26.72 -10.55 -59.92
N LEU A 31 -26.84 -10.17 -58.64
CA LEU A 31 -27.43 -8.89 -58.25
C LEU A 31 -26.35 -7.82 -58.38
N ARG A 32 -26.41 -6.99 -59.43
CA ARG A 32 -25.60 -5.77 -59.52
C ARG A 32 -26.07 -4.81 -58.43
N ILE A 33 -25.28 -4.66 -57.36
CA ILE A 33 -25.50 -3.65 -56.33
C ILE A 33 -25.40 -2.28 -57.02
N ARG A 34 -26.47 -1.48 -56.91
CA ARG A 34 -26.48 -0.11 -57.44
C ARG A 34 -25.51 0.71 -56.58
N LYS A 35 -24.37 1.09 -57.16
CA LYS A 35 -23.36 1.91 -56.46
C LYS A 35 -23.99 3.23 -56.01
N TYR A 36 -23.73 3.59 -54.77
CA TYR A 36 -24.08 4.89 -54.21
C TYR A 36 -23.17 5.96 -54.84
N LYS A 37 -23.78 7.01 -55.41
CA LYS A 37 -23.02 8.15 -55.93
C LYS A 37 -22.62 9.01 -54.74
N GLY A 38 -21.34 8.99 -54.39
CA GLY A 38 -20.79 9.77 -53.30
C GLY A 38 -20.81 11.27 -53.57
N THR A 39 -20.88 12.05 -52.50
CA THR A 39 -20.82 13.51 -52.52
C THR A 39 -19.37 14.01 -52.46
N TYR A 40 -18.51 13.29 -51.74
CA TYR A 40 -17.14 13.69 -51.45
C TYR A 40 -16.10 12.79 -52.13
N GLN A 41 -14.85 13.27 -52.18
CA GLN A 41 -13.70 12.51 -52.67
C GLN A 41 -12.72 12.20 -51.53
N TYR A 42 -12.13 11.01 -51.60
CA TYR A 42 -11.25 10.44 -50.59
C TYR A 42 -9.92 10.03 -51.19
N THR A 43 -8.81 10.30 -50.49
CA THR A 43 -7.48 9.76 -50.79
C THR A 43 -7.06 8.81 -49.69
N ILE A 44 -6.65 7.61 -50.06
CA ILE A 44 -6.05 6.60 -49.17
C ILE A 44 -4.55 6.62 -49.42
N ILE A 45 -3.75 6.85 -48.39
CA ILE A 45 -2.29 6.81 -48.47
C ILE A 45 -1.81 5.61 -47.68
N SER A 46 -1.11 4.68 -48.33
CA SER A 46 -0.62 3.46 -47.67
C SER A 46 0.88 3.32 -47.88
N ALA A 47 1.61 3.15 -46.77
CA ALA A 47 3.04 2.83 -46.78
C ALA A 47 3.22 1.32 -46.94
N VAL A 48 3.86 0.90 -48.04
CA VAL A 48 4.01 -0.50 -48.44
C VAL A 48 5.45 -0.93 -48.23
N TYR A 49 5.67 -1.94 -47.39
CA TYR A 49 6.97 -2.57 -47.20
C TYR A 49 6.83 -4.06 -46.93
N ASN A 50 7.21 -4.90 -47.89
CA ASN A 50 7.20 -6.36 -47.78
C ASN A 50 5.84 -6.97 -47.36
N VAL A 51 4.75 -6.60 -48.04
CA VAL A 51 3.37 -7.02 -47.72
C VAL A 51 2.62 -7.61 -48.92
N ASP A 52 3.33 -8.15 -49.92
CA ASP A 52 2.74 -8.65 -51.17
C ASP A 52 1.59 -9.63 -50.93
N ARG A 53 1.72 -10.49 -49.92
CA ARG A 53 0.72 -11.47 -49.50
C ARG A 53 -0.66 -10.88 -49.20
N TYR A 54 -0.72 -9.65 -48.68
CA TYR A 54 -1.96 -9.03 -48.19
C TYR A 54 -2.51 -7.97 -49.16
N LEU A 55 -1.64 -7.44 -50.01
CA LEU A 55 -1.90 -6.25 -50.81
C LEU A 55 -3.08 -6.41 -51.79
N ASP A 56 -3.25 -7.60 -52.36
CA ASP A 56 -4.36 -7.88 -53.28
C ASP A 56 -5.72 -7.85 -52.59
N GLU A 57 -5.83 -8.36 -51.36
CA GLU A 57 -7.06 -8.30 -50.56
C GLU A 57 -7.36 -6.87 -50.11
N PHE A 58 -6.34 -6.15 -49.65
CA PHE A 58 -6.43 -4.74 -49.30
C PHE A 58 -7.00 -3.90 -50.47
N ILE A 59 -6.40 -3.97 -51.66
CA ILE A 59 -6.88 -3.23 -52.84
C ILE A 59 -8.29 -3.67 -53.24
N LYS A 60 -8.60 -4.97 -53.21
CA LYS A 60 -9.95 -5.49 -53.49
C LYS A 60 -10.99 -4.91 -52.54
N SER A 61 -10.70 -4.77 -51.25
CA SER A 61 -11.63 -4.22 -50.27
C SER A 61 -12.02 -2.77 -50.57
N ILE A 62 -11.12 -2.01 -51.19
CA ILE A 62 -11.32 -0.61 -51.58
C ILE A 62 -12.06 -0.51 -52.93
N VAL A 63 -11.68 -1.33 -53.92
CA VAL A 63 -12.31 -1.32 -55.26
C VAL A 63 -13.78 -1.77 -55.20
N ASN A 64 -14.10 -2.68 -54.28
CA ASN A 64 -15.43 -3.27 -54.10
C ASN A 64 -16.38 -2.46 -53.20
N GLN A 65 -15.97 -1.27 -52.75
CA GLN A 65 -16.83 -0.39 -51.96
C GLN A 65 -18.16 -0.09 -52.66
N HIS A 66 -19.21 0.10 -51.86
CA HIS A 66 -20.54 0.46 -52.36
C HIS A 66 -20.61 1.88 -52.94
N ILE A 67 -19.71 2.77 -52.54
CA ILE A 67 -19.49 4.07 -53.18
C ILE A 67 -18.79 3.91 -54.53
N ASP A 68 -18.94 4.86 -55.45
CA ASP A 68 -18.29 4.79 -56.74
C ASP A 68 -16.77 5.03 -56.67
N PHE A 69 -16.01 3.93 -56.63
CA PHE A 69 -14.54 3.93 -56.64
C PHE A 69 -13.94 4.89 -57.67
N LYS A 70 -14.43 4.89 -58.92
CA LYS A 70 -13.79 5.66 -60.01
C LYS A 70 -13.85 7.17 -59.80
N ASN A 71 -14.94 7.65 -59.20
CA ASN A 71 -15.21 9.08 -59.07
C ASN A 71 -14.95 9.61 -57.65
N ASN A 72 -14.93 8.73 -56.64
CA ASN A 72 -14.88 9.13 -55.24
C ASN A 72 -13.62 8.68 -54.49
N ILE A 73 -12.85 7.68 -54.97
CA ILE A 73 -11.70 7.13 -54.23
C ILE A 73 -10.42 7.18 -55.07
N HIS A 74 -9.36 7.72 -54.47
CA HIS A 74 -7.98 7.70 -54.96
C HIS A 74 -7.11 6.96 -53.95
N ILE A 75 -6.14 6.19 -54.41
CA ILE A 75 -5.20 5.41 -53.60
C ILE A 75 -3.79 5.80 -54.02
N ILE A 76 -2.95 6.15 -53.05
CA ILE A 76 -1.53 6.42 -53.21
C ILE A 76 -0.78 5.34 -52.43
N LEU A 77 -0.10 4.46 -53.16
CA LEU A 77 0.67 3.35 -52.61
C LEU A 77 2.16 3.72 -52.72
N VAL A 78 2.77 3.96 -51.56
CA VAL A 78 4.17 4.35 -51.46
C VAL A 78 4.98 3.13 -51.04
N ASP A 79 5.73 2.57 -51.97
CA ASP A 79 6.64 1.44 -51.77
C ASP A 79 7.95 1.94 -51.15
N ASP A 80 8.13 1.61 -49.87
CA ASP A 80 9.22 2.05 -49.00
C ASP A 80 10.42 1.08 -49.09
N GLY A 81 10.80 0.70 -50.31
CA GLY A 81 11.94 -0.18 -50.58
C GLY A 81 11.64 -1.66 -50.41
N SER A 82 10.45 -2.13 -50.80
CA SER A 82 10.09 -3.55 -50.70
C SER A 82 11.02 -4.44 -51.53
N THR A 83 11.34 -5.61 -50.98
CA THR A 83 12.18 -6.65 -51.61
C THR A 83 11.38 -7.86 -52.09
N ASP A 84 10.07 -7.89 -51.80
CA ASP A 84 9.14 -8.93 -52.22
C ASP A 84 8.37 -8.53 -53.51
N GLY A 85 7.26 -9.22 -53.80
CA GLY A 85 6.42 -8.97 -54.96
C GLY A 85 5.58 -7.68 -54.94
N SER A 86 5.62 -6.89 -53.84
CA SER A 86 4.65 -5.81 -53.59
C SER A 86 4.57 -4.80 -54.74
N GLY A 87 5.72 -4.31 -55.23
CA GLY A 87 5.77 -3.35 -56.33
C GLY A 87 5.14 -3.87 -57.64
N ASN A 88 5.23 -5.17 -57.92
CA ASN A 88 4.61 -5.79 -59.09
C ASN A 88 3.08 -5.84 -58.95
N THR A 89 2.61 -6.21 -57.76
CA THR A 89 1.17 -6.23 -57.44
C THR A 89 0.56 -4.84 -57.56
N ILE A 90 1.23 -3.79 -57.07
CA ILE A 90 0.76 -2.41 -57.22
C ILE A 90 0.67 -2.01 -58.69
N LYS A 91 1.72 -2.24 -59.49
CA LYS A 91 1.76 -1.92 -60.92
C LYS A 91 0.64 -2.62 -61.70
N TYR A 92 0.31 -3.86 -61.34
CA TYR A 92 -0.81 -4.59 -61.92
C TYR A 92 -2.16 -3.88 -61.66
N TRP A 93 -2.43 -3.47 -60.42
CA TRP A 93 -3.65 -2.76 -60.07
C TRP A 93 -3.69 -1.34 -60.65
N GLN A 94 -2.56 -0.64 -60.68
CA GLN A 94 -2.42 0.66 -61.33
C GLN A 94 -2.79 0.60 -62.82
N LYS A 95 -2.33 -0.42 -63.56
CA LYS A 95 -2.71 -0.61 -64.97
C LYS A 95 -4.21 -0.75 -65.16
N LYS A 96 -4.91 -1.35 -64.19
CA LYS A 96 -6.37 -1.55 -64.23
C LYS A 96 -7.15 -0.28 -63.87
N TYR A 97 -6.60 0.57 -63.01
CA TYR A 97 -7.23 1.82 -62.55
C TYR A 97 -6.23 3.00 -62.56
N PRO A 98 -5.75 3.43 -63.75
CA PRO A 98 -4.62 4.36 -63.86
C PRO A 98 -4.91 5.78 -63.35
N LEU A 99 -6.19 6.16 -63.23
CA LEU A 99 -6.61 7.46 -62.68
C LEU A 99 -6.85 7.43 -61.17
N ASN A 100 -7.00 6.25 -60.57
CA ASN A 100 -7.35 6.10 -59.16
C ASN A 100 -6.20 5.56 -58.32
N ILE A 101 -5.22 4.87 -58.90
CA ILE A 101 -4.11 4.24 -58.17
C ILE A 101 -2.79 4.84 -58.61
N THR A 102 -2.11 5.50 -57.68
CA THR A 102 -0.77 6.08 -57.86
C THR A 102 0.26 5.20 -57.15
N TYR A 103 1.30 4.81 -57.88
CA TYR A 103 2.46 4.10 -57.34
C TYR A 103 3.63 5.09 -57.18
N LEU A 104 4.20 5.14 -55.98
CA LEU A 104 5.43 5.88 -55.69
C LEU A 104 6.45 4.91 -55.10
N TYR A 105 7.72 5.04 -55.49
CA TYR A 105 8.82 4.26 -54.92
C TYR A 105 9.79 5.20 -54.21
N LYS A 106 10.32 4.77 -53.07
CA LYS A 106 11.42 5.42 -52.36
C LYS A 106 12.30 4.37 -51.66
N GLU A 107 13.52 4.74 -51.33
CA GLU A 107 14.36 3.94 -50.44
C GLU A 107 13.75 3.88 -49.02
N ASN A 108 13.96 2.78 -48.30
CA ASN A 108 13.32 2.52 -47.02
C ASN A 108 13.66 3.62 -45.98
N GLY A 109 12.64 4.36 -45.55
CA GLY A 109 12.74 5.38 -44.49
C GLY A 109 11.79 5.13 -43.32
N GLY A 110 10.99 4.07 -43.36
CA GLY A 110 9.92 3.74 -42.45
C GLY A 110 8.57 4.37 -42.83
N GLN A 111 7.51 3.84 -42.22
CA GLN A 111 6.10 4.18 -42.54
C GLN A 111 5.77 5.68 -42.51
N ALA A 112 6.28 6.42 -41.53
CA ALA A 112 6.09 7.87 -41.42
C ALA A 112 6.64 8.61 -42.64
N SER A 113 7.85 8.22 -43.10
CA SER A 113 8.50 8.81 -44.27
C SER A 113 7.70 8.53 -45.55
N ALA A 114 7.21 7.30 -45.72
CA ALA A 114 6.39 6.93 -46.86
C ALA A 114 5.02 7.65 -46.87
N ARG A 115 4.34 7.76 -45.72
CA ARG A 115 3.07 8.49 -45.61
C ARG A 115 3.23 9.98 -45.89
N ASN A 116 4.33 10.60 -45.47
CA ASN A 116 4.64 12.00 -45.79
C ASN A 116 4.81 12.21 -47.30
N LEU A 117 5.56 11.35 -48.00
CA LEU A 117 5.67 11.42 -49.46
C LEU A 117 4.30 11.26 -50.15
N GLY A 118 3.45 10.39 -49.64
CA GLY A 118 2.08 10.24 -50.13
C GLY A 118 1.21 11.48 -49.90
N LEU A 119 1.39 12.19 -48.79
CA LEU A 119 0.64 13.42 -48.47
C LEU A 119 0.92 14.55 -49.46
N GLU A 120 2.16 14.66 -49.96
CA GLU A 120 2.54 15.64 -51.00
C GLU A 120 1.72 15.45 -52.29
N HIS A 121 1.28 14.23 -52.56
CA HIS A 121 0.56 13.85 -53.77
C HIS A 121 -0.97 13.80 -53.57
N ALA A 122 -1.46 14.02 -52.34
CA ALA A 122 -2.89 14.01 -52.03
C ALA A 122 -3.58 15.32 -52.46
N ASN A 123 -4.73 15.20 -53.11
CA ASN A 123 -5.46 16.34 -53.70
C ASN A 123 -6.99 16.32 -53.48
N THR A 124 -7.52 15.41 -52.64
CA THR A 124 -8.96 15.34 -52.34
C THR A 124 -9.31 16.04 -51.01
N GLU A 125 -10.60 16.25 -50.74
CA GLU A 125 -11.05 16.88 -49.50
C GLU A 125 -10.68 16.08 -48.24
N TRP A 126 -10.88 14.76 -48.28
CA TRP A 126 -10.61 13.88 -47.15
C TRP A 126 -9.46 12.92 -47.45
N VAL A 127 -8.61 12.67 -46.45
CA VAL A 127 -7.46 11.74 -46.54
C VAL A 127 -7.46 10.74 -45.38
N THR A 128 -7.00 9.52 -45.61
CA THR A 128 -6.87 8.45 -44.61
C THR A 128 -5.64 7.57 -44.88
N PHE A 129 -5.19 6.82 -43.87
CA PHE A 129 -3.92 6.08 -43.92
C PHE A 129 -4.08 4.57 -43.74
N ILE A 130 -5.04 3.95 -44.43
CA ILE A 130 -5.36 2.51 -44.25
C ILE A 130 -4.12 1.67 -44.53
N ASP A 131 -3.77 0.77 -43.61
CA ASP A 131 -2.56 -0.04 -43.72
C ASP A 131 -2.73 -1.16 -44.78
N PRO A 132 -1.69 -1.45 -45.59
CA PRO A 132 -1.80 -2.35 -46.74
C PRO A 132 -1.92 -3.84 -46.40
N ASP A 133 -1.78 -4.21 -45.13
CA ASP A 133 -2.03 -5.55 -44.59
C ASP A 133 -3.42 -5.71 -43.93
N ASP A 134 -4.14 -4.59 -43.79
CA ASP A 134 -5.51 -4.52 -43.28
C ASP A 134 -6.53 -4.43 -44.43
N PHE A 135 -7.81 -4.37 -44.09
CA PHE A 135 -8.89 -4.21 -45.07
C PHE A 135 -10.13 -3.57 -44.44
N ILE A 136 -11.08 -3.15 -45.27
CA ILE A 136 -12.28 -2.42 -44.83
C ILE A 136 -13.58 -3.09 -45.30
N ASP A 137 -14.67 -2.87 -44.55
CA ASP A 137 -16.01 -3.34 -44.93
C ASP A 137 -16.53 -2.63 -46.19
N ASN A 138 -17.36 -3.31 -47.00
CA ASN A 138 -17.89 -2.77 -48.26
C ASN A 138 -18.73 -1.48 -48.09
N GLU A 139 -19.27 -1.24 -46.89
CA GLU A 139 -20.05 -0.03 -46.55
C GLU A 139 -19.22 1.10 -45.93
N TYR A 140 -17.91 0.90 -45.72
CA TYR A 140 -17.02 1.84 -45.02
C TYR A 140 -17.16 3.27 -45.55
N PHE A 141 -16.83 3.52 -46.83
CA PHE A 141 -16.91 4.87 -47.39
C PHE A 141 -18.33 5.36 -47.61
N SER A 142 -19.30 4.49 -47.92
CA SER A 142 -20.69 4.93 -48.09
C SER A 142 -21.32 5.42 -46.78
N SER A 143 -20.99 4.77 -45.66
CA SER A 143 -21.46 5.19 -44.34
C SER A 143 -20.85 6.54 -43.93
N ILE A 144 -19.56 6.74 -44.24
CA ILE A 144 -18.86 8.00 -44.00
C ILE A 144 -19.44 9.13 -44.87
N ASP A 145 -19.61 8.92 -46.18
CA ASP A 145 -20.13 9.96 -47.09
C ASP A 145 -21.54 10.41 -46.69
N LEU A 146 -22.42 9.46 -46.41
CA LEU A 146 -23.79 9.75 -45.96
C LEU A 146 -23.78 10.55 -44.66
N PHE A 147 -22.92 10.16 -43.71
CA PHE A 147 -22.81 10.84 -42.43
C PHE A 147 -22.29 12.27 -42.58
N ILE A 148 -21.21 12.49 -43.33
CA ILE A 148 -20.65 13.82 -43.57
C ILE A 148 -21.69 14.72 -44.25
N LYS A 149 -22.37 14.19 -45.28
CA LYS A 149 -23.42 14.92 -45.99
C LYS A 149 -24.57 15.35 -45.07
N ASN A 150 -25.04 14.45 -44.20
CA ASN A 150 -26.14 14.72 -43.29
C ASN A 150 -25.77 15.67 -42.14
N ASN A 151 -24.47 15.89 -41.90
CA ASN A 151 -23.94 16.72 -40.82
C ASN A 151 -23.03 17.84 -41.35
N SER A 152 -23.29 18.34 -42.56
CA SER A 152 -22.47 19.39 -43.17
C SER A 152 -22.48 20.70 -42.36
N ASP A 153 -23.54 20.94 -41.58
CA ASP A 153 -23.67 22.08 -40.65
C ASP A 153 -22.75 21.97 -39.43
N LYS A 154 -22.23 20.76 -39.12
CA LYS A 154 -21.44 20.49 -37.91
C LYS A 154 -19.96 20.82 -38.05
N ASN A 155 -19.48 21.32 -39.19
CA ASN A 155 -18.06 21.59 -39.43
C ASN A 155 -17.12 20.45 -38.96
N LEU A 156 -17.30 19.27 -39.55
CA LEU A 156 -16.50 18.09 -39.21
C LEU A 156 -15.04 18.29 -39.65
N SER A 157 -14.09 18.05 -38.76
CA SER A 157 -12.64 18.11 -39.04
C SER A 157 -11.98 16.73 -38.99
N LEU A 158 -12.61 15.75 -38.31
CA LEU A 158 -12.06 14.42 -38.09
C LEU A 158 -13.20 13.39 -38.11
N VAL A 159 -13.00 12.24 -38.76
CA VAL A 159 -13.96 11.12 -38.72
C VAL A 159 -13.24 9.83 -38.34
N CYS A 160 -13.53 9.32 -37.14
CA CYS A 160 -12.97 8.12 -36.54
C CYS A 160 -13.85 6.91 -36.84
N CYS A 161 -13.22 5.82 -37.26
CA CYS A 161 -13.89 4.60 -37.72
C CYS A 161 -13.66 3.43 -36.75
N ASN A 162 -14.60 2.48 -36.74
CA ASN A 162 -14.65 1.38 -35.79
C ASN A 162 -13.63 0.29 -36.13
N LEU A 163 -12.59 0.16 -35.32
CA LEU A 163 -11.53 -0.85 -35.46
C LEU A 163 -11.96 -2.19 -34.86
N ILE A 164 -11.97 -3.23 -35.68
CA ILE A 164 -12.34 -4.60 -35.33
C ILE A 164 -11.15 -5.52 -35.62
N PHE A 165 -10.78 -6.39 -34.68
CA PHE A 165 -9.70 -7.35 -34.91
C PHE A 165 -10.14 -8.48 -35.84
N TYR A 166 -9.31 -8.82 -36.81
CA TYR A 166 -9.41 -10.00 -37.65
C TYR A 166 -8.20 -10.92 -37.41
N PHE A 167 -8.45 -12.14 -36.93
CA PHE A 167 -7.40 -13.12 -36.62
C PHE A 167 -7.16 -14.03 -37.83
N ASP A 168 -6.08 -13.78 -38.56
CA ASP A 168 -5.77 -14.41 -39.86
C ASP A 168 -5.73 -15.96 -39.75
N ALA A 169 -5.02 -16.46 -38.73
CA ALA A 169 -4.87 -17.91 -38.49
C ALA A 169 -6.20 -18.64 -38.25
N MET A 170 -7.19 -17.95 -37.68
CA MET A 170 -8.48 -18.54 -37.29
C MET A 170 -9.61 -18.16 -38.25
N ASN A 171 -9.39 -17.15 -39.11
CA ASN A 171 -10.42 -16.51 -39.92
C ASN A 171 -11.64 -16.04 -39.08
N ILE A 172 -11.37 -15.36 -37.94
CA ILE A 172 -12.40 -14.89 -37.01
C ILE A 172 -12.28 -13.38 -36.77
N TYR A 173 -13.42 -12.70 -36.76
CA TYR A 173 -13.56 -11.30 -36.34
C TYR A 173 -13.88 -11.21 -34.85
N LYS A 174 -13.21 -10.32 -34.11
CA LYS A 174 -13.52 -10.02 -32.71
C LYS A 174 -13.49 -8.52 -32.44
N ASP A 175 -14.64 -7.97 -32.07
CA ASP A 175 -14.75 -6.61 -31.56
C ASP A 175 -14.38 -6.59 -30.06
N THR A 176 -13.09 -6.75 -29.79
CA THR A 176 -12.52 -6.79 -28.43
C THR A 176 -11.44 -5.72 -28.23
N HIS A 177 -11.40 -4.70 -29.08
CA HIS A 177 -10.45 -3.60 -28.93
C HIS A 177 -10.71 -2.84 -27.61
N PRO A 178 -9.68 -2.49 -26.82
CA PRO A 178 -9.90 -1.83 -25.52
C PRO A 178 -10.63 -0.48 -25.62
N LEU A 179 -10.50 0.22 -26.76
CA LEU A 179 -11.16 1.49 -27.03
C LEU A 179 -12.52 1.36 -27.76
N ARG A 180 -13.12 0.17 -27.82
CA ARG A 180 -14.42 -0.03 -28.49
C ARG A 180 -15.58 0.74 -27.86
N TYR A 181 -15.45 1.15 -26.59
CA TYR A 181 -16.49 1.91 -25.87
C TYR A 181 -16.86 3.22 -26.58
N LYS A 182 -15.93 3.77 -27.37
CA LYS A 182 -16.12 4.97 -28.20
C LYS A 182 -17.17 4.79 -29.29
N PHE A 183 -17.41 3.53 -29.70
CA PHE A 183 -18.41 3.13 -30.69
C PHE A 183 -19.62 2.44 -30.04
N SER A 184 -19.90 2.75 -28.76
CA SER A 184 -21.08 2.23 -28.05
C SER A 184 -22.39 2.73 -28.68
N LYS A 185 -22.41 3.98 -29.15
CA LYS A 185 -23.49 4.57 -29.96
C LYS A 185 -23.22 4.38 -31.45
N GLN A 186 -24.26 4.50 -32.28
CA GLN A 186 -24.13 4.41 -33.74
C GLN A 186 -23.23 5.53 -34.30
N GLU A 187 -23.49 6.75 -33.82
CA GLU A 187 -22.81 7.97 -34.23
C GLU A 187 -22.56 8.81 -32.97
N THR A 188 -21.43 9.48 -32.89
CA THR A 188 -21.10 10.42 -31.80
C THR A 188 -20.28 11.57 -32.36
N ILE A 189 -20.66 12.81 -32.04
CA ILE A 189 -19.95 14.02 -32.44
C ILE A 189 -19.47 14.73 -31.17
N VAL A 190 -18.20 15.11 -31.14
CA VAL A 190 -17.58 15.86 -30.03
C VAL A 190 -16.76 17.03 -30.57
N PRO A 191 -16.61 18.12 -29.79
CA PRO A 191 -15.73 19.23 -30.15
C PRO A 191 -14.29 18.76 -30.42
N ILE A 192 -13.64 19.31 -31.44
CA ILE A 192 -12.28 18.89 -31.82
C ILE A 192 -11.21 19.35 -30.82
N ASN A 193 -11.47 20.45 -30.10
CA ASN A 193 -10.52 21.05 -29.16
C ASN A 193 -10.31 20.21 -27.89
N ASP A 194 -11.30 19.39 -27.49
CA ASP A 194 -11.11 18.33 -26.50
C ASP A 194 -12.08 17.18 -26.76
N LEU A 195 -11.52 16.01 -27.10
CA LEU A 195 -12.28 14.78 -27.33
C LEU A 195 -12.77 14.13 -26.02
N GLY A 196 -12.35 14.65 -24.86
CA GLY A 196 -12.58 14.04 -23.56
C GLY A 196 -12.09 12.58 -23.53
N GLN A 197 -12.96 11.66 -23.12
CA GLN A 197 -12.63 10.24 -23.05
C GLN A 197 -12.63 9.52 -24.42
N GLN A 198 -13.01 10.21 -25.51
CA GLN A 198 -13.06 9.65 -26.87
C GLN A 198 -11.69 9.78 -27.55
N ILE A 199 -10.61 9.25 -26.96
CA ILE A 199 -9.27 9.37 -27.53
C ILE A 199 -9.13 8.63 -28.87
N GLN A 200 -8.33 9.10 -29.83
CA GLN A 200 -8.04 8.37 -31.07
C GLN A 200 -6.54 8.23 -31.30
N LEU A 201 -6.09 7.01 -31.54
CA LEU A 201 -4.66 6.65 -31.59
C LEU A 201 -4.19 6.14 -32.96
N HIS A 202 -5.12 5.82 -33.86
CA HIS A 202 -4.82 5.14 -35.12
C HIS A 202 -5.15 6.06 -36.29
N ALA A 203 -4.14 6.45 -37.05
CA ALA A 203 -4.32 7.25 -38.25
C ALA A 203 -5.01 6.42 -39.35
N SER A 204 -4.77 5.11 -39.39
CA SER A 204 -5.32 4.19 -40.38
C SER A 204 -6.84 4.01 -40.30
N SER A 205 -7.43 4.12 -39.11
CA SER A 205 -8.88 4.10 -38.91
C SER A 205 -9.52 5.50 -38.86
N THR A 206 -8.87 6.53 -39.40
CA THR A 206 -9.31 7.92 -39.27
C THR A 206 -9.24 8.67 -40.59
N LEU A 207 -10.22 9.53 -40.84
CA LEU A 207 -10.23 10.47 -41.97
C LEU A 207 -9.97 11.89 -41.47
N PHE A 208 -9.14 12.61 -42.22
CA PHE A 208 -8.70 13.97 -41.93
C PHE A 208 -9.06 14.88 -43.10
N LYS A 209 -9.37 16.15 -42.82
CA LYS A 209 -9.49 17.16 -43.88
C LYS A 209 -8.11 17.56 -44.39
N LEU A 210 -7.87 17.39 -45.69
CA LEU A 210 -6.58 17.73 -46.30
C LEU A 210 -6.28 19.23 -46.20
N SER A 211 -7.30 20.09 -46.25
CA SER A 211 -7.13 21.54 -46.11
C SER A 211 -6.47 21.91 -44.78
N ASN A 212 -6.84 21.24 -43.69
CA ASN A 212 -6.29 21.49 -42.36
C ASN A 212 -4.84 21.02 -42.27
N ILE A 213 -4.50 19.89 -42.92
CA ILE A 213 -3.13 19.38 -43.00
C ILE A 213 -2.23 20.38 -43.74
N LYS A 214 -2.65 20.83 -44.94
CA LYS A 214 -1.87 21.76 -45.77
C LYS A 214 -1.74 23.15 -45.14
N SER A 215 -2.79 23.68 -44.52
CA SER A 215 -2.76 25.04 -43.96
C SER A 215 -1.88 25.19 -42.71
N HIS A 216 -1.55 24.08 -42.03
CA HIS A 216 -0.76 24.07 -40.81
C HIS A 216 0.52 23.23 -40.90
N ASP A 217 0.92 22.83 -42.10
CA ASP A 217 2.13 22.04 -42.37
C ASP A 217 2.25 20.78 -41.49
N ILE A 218 1.16 20.00 -41.42
CA ILE A 218 1.10 18.82 -40.55
C ILE A 218 1.68 17.61 -41.27
N SER A 219 2.69 16.99 -40.67
CA SER A 219 3.36 15.79 -41.17
C SER A 219 3.65 14.79 -40.04
N PHE A 220 3.82 13.51 -40.39
CA PHE A 220 4.29 12.48 -39.47
C PHE A 220 5.74 12.76 -39.09
N ASP A 221 6.06 12.57 -37.81
CA ASP A 221 7.42 12.71 -37.33
C ASP A 221 8.21 11.42 -37.57
N VAL A 222 9.28 11.51 -38.36
CA VAL A 222 10.08 10.34 -38.79
C VAL A 222 10.99 9.81 -37.69
N GLU A 223 11.20 10.58 -36.62
CA GLU A 223 12.05 10.16 -35.49
C GLU A 223 11.30 9.32 -34.47
N ILE A 224 9.96 9.45 -34.40
CA ILE A 224 9.13 8.70 -33.45
C ILE A 224 8.98 7.26 -33.97
N LYS A 225 9.84 6.38 -33.46
CA LYS A 225 9.91 4.94 -33.77
C LYS A 225 10.22 4.16 -32.49
N PRO A 226 9.75 2.91 -32.34
CA PRO A 226 9.11 2.07 -33.35
C PRO A 226 7.58 2.23 -33.48
N ASN A 227 6.93 3.00 -32.61
CA ASN A 227 5.47 3.23 -32.63
C ASN A 227 5.12 4.64 -32.13
N TYR A 228 3.81 4.92 -32.01
CA TYR A 228 3.21 6.16 -31.50
C TYR A 228 3.20 7.35 -32.48
N GLU A 229 3.77 7.20 -33.67
CA GLU A 229 3.76 8.22 -34.72
C GLU A 229 2.34 8.59 -35.20
N ASP A 230 1.42 7.62 -35.25
CA ASP A 230 -0.01 7.85 -35.52
C ASP A 230 -0.66 8.78 -34.51
N ALA A 231 -0.50 8.45 -33.22
CA ALA A 231 -1.09 9.17 -32.13
C ALA A 231 -0.52 10.60 -32.05
N HIS A 232 0.79 10.75 -32.28
CA HIS A 232 1.46 12.05 -32.38
C HIS A 232 0.95 12.87 -33.59
N PHE A 233 0.76 12.26 -34.77
CA PHE A 233 0.19 12.94 -35.93
C PHE A 233 -1.21 13.49 -35.65
N ILE A 234 -2.08 12.70 -35.00
CA ILE A 234 -3.42 13.14 -34.61
C ILE A 234 -3.35 14.31 -33.64
N THR A 235 -2.46 14.26 -32.64
CA THR A 235 -2.26 15.37 -31.70
C THR A 235 -1.77 16.63 -32.43
N LYS A 236 -0.80 16.51 -33.34
CA LYS A 236 -0.35 17.63 -34.21
C LYS A 236 -1.49 18.19 -35.06
N TYR A 237 -2.38 17.33 -35.57
CA TYR A 237 -3.52 17.74 -36.38
C TYR A 237 -4.56 18.53 -35.58
N ILE A 238 -4.82 18.12 -34.34
CA ILE A 238 -5.83 18.76 -33.48
C ILE A 238 -5.32 20.08 -32.89
N PHE A 239 -4.05 20.15 -32.49
CA PHE A 239 -3.46 21.30 -31.79
C PHE A 239 -3.77 22.69 -32.37
N PRO A 240 -3.65 22.93 -33.69
CA PRO A 240 -3.92 24.26 -34.27
C PRO A 240 -5.43 24.56 -34.46
N LEU A 241 -6.32 23.58 -34.28
CA LEU A 241 -7.74 23.73 -34.59
C LEU A 241 -8.51 24.34 -33.41
N ASN A 242 -8.96 25.59 -33.57
CA ASN A 242 -9.74 26.30 -32.55
C ASN A 242 -11.25 25.99 -32.60
N SER A 243 -11.75 25.41 -33.69
CA SER A 243 -13.17 25.09 -33.88
C SER A 243 -13.37 23.88 -34.81
N GLY A 244 -14.56 23.30 -34.78
CA GLY A 244 -14.93 22.12 -35.53
C GLY A 244 -15.19 20.91 -34.63
N ASN A 245 -15.51 19.78 -35.25
CA ASN A 245 -15.93 18.58 -34.53
C ASN A 245 -15.25 17.31 -35.04
N ALA A 246 -15.06 16.34 -34.15
CA ALA A 246 -14.71 14.96 -34.46
C ALA A 246 -15.95 14.07 -34.41
N ALA A 247 -16.08 13.17 -35.36
CA ALA A 247 -17.15 12.17 -35.40
C ALA A 247 -16.62 10.74 -35.17
N TYR A 248 -17.40 9.90 -34.51
CA TYR A 248 -17.13 8.47 -34.28
C TYR A 248 -18.25 7.64 -34.89
N LEU A 249 -17.92 6.80 -35.86
CA LEU A 249 -18.90 6.04 -36.64
C LEU A 249 -18.74 4.54 -36.43
N LYS A 250 -19.76 3.92 -35.82
CA LYS A 250 -19.76 2.48 -35.53
C LYS A 250 -19.82 1.61 -36.79
N ASN A 251 -20.54 2.08 -37.80
CA ASN A 251 -20.80 1.34 -39.04
C ASN A 251 -19.65 1.42 -40.05
N ALA A 252 -18.76 2.40 -39.91
CA ALA A 252 -17.52 2.46 -40.68
C ALA A 252 -16.51 1.47 -40.09
N LYS A 253 -16.54 0.21 -40.53
CA LYS A 253 -15.73 -0.87 -39.95
C LYS A 253 -14.38 -1.02 -40.65
N TYR A 254 -13.32 -0.83 -39.87
CA TYR A 254 -11.93 -1.09 -40.23
C TYR A 254 -11.50 -2.43 -39.64
N TYR A 255 -10.96 -3.34 -40.46
CA TYR A 255 -10.52 -4.66 -40.00
C TYR A 255 -9.01 -4.71 -39.84
N TYR A 256 -8.56 -4.66 -38.58
CA TYR A 256 -7.16 -4.75 -38.21
C TYR A 256 -6.72 -6.21 -38.13
N ARG A 257 -5.76 -6.61 -38.97
CA ARG A 257 -5.28 -7.99 -39.10
C ARG A 257 -4.24 -8.32 -38.04
N LYS A 258 -4.51 -9.39 -37.28
CA LYS A 258 -3.52 -10.08 -36.45
C LYS A 258 -2.94 -11.24 -37.25
N ARG A 259 -1.71 -11.04 -37.75
CA ARG A 259 -0.97 -11.99 -38.60
C ARG A 259 -0.57 -13.25 -37.82
N SER A 260 -0.47 -14.39 -38.51
CA SER A 260 -0.11 -15.68 -37.90
C SER A 260 1.39 -15.84 -37.62
N ASP A 261 2.22 -15.06 -38.30
CA ASP A 261 3.69 -15.12 -38.26
C ASP A 261 4.31 -14.22 -37.17
N GLY A 262 3.50 -13.41 -36.48
CA GLY A 262 3.95 -12.56 -35.38
C GLY A 262 4.94 -11.46 -35.78
N THR A 263 5.11 -11.17 -37.07
CA THR A 263 6.14 -10.23 -37.54
C THR A 263 5.72 -8.76 -37.47
N SER A 264 4.75 -8.41 -36.61
CA SER A 264 4.26 -7.03 -36.54
C SER A 264 5.26 -6.14 -35.81
N THR A 265 5.41 -4.89 -36.24
CA THR A 265 6.27 -3.90 -35.59
C THR A 265 5.93 -3.72 -34.11
N LEU A 266 4.65 -3.87 -33.75
CA LEU A 266 4.18 -3.74 -32.37
C LEU A 266 4.62 -4.92 -31.49
N ASP A 267 4.71 -6.13 -32.03
CA ASP A 267 5.10 -7.31 -31.26
C ASP A 267 6.60 -7.24 -30.88
N ASN A 268 7.44 -6.69 -31.77
CA ASN A 268 8.88 -6.52 -31.55
C ASN A 268 9.29 -5.18 -30.91
N ALA A 269 8.35 -4.25 -30.69
CA ALA A 269 8.65 -2.90 -30.20
C ALA A 269 9.28 -2.88 -28.79
N TRP A 270 8.97 -3.86 -27.95
CA TRP A 270 9.36 -3.88 -26.53
C TRP A 270 10.87 -4.08 -26.30
N GLU A 271 11.60 -4.55 -27.30
CA GLU A 271 13.06 -4.73 -27.23
C GLU A 271 13.80 -3.56 -27.92
N ASN A 272 13.06 -2.57 -28.42
CA ASN A 272 13.65 -1.40 -29.07
C ASN A 272 13.93 -0.28 -28.05
N PRO A 273 15.18 0.19 -27.89
CA PRO A 273 15.51 1.28 -26.96
C PRO A 273 14.77 2.59 -27.24
N GLY A 274 14.41 2.87 -28.50
CA GLY A 274 13.68 4.08 -28.89
C GLY A 274 12.30 4.21 -28.23
N LEU A 275 11.67 3.08 -27.90
CA LEU A 275 10.38 3.04 -27.19
C LEU A 275 10.47 3.69 -25.80
N TYR A 276 11.58 3.49 -25.10
CA TYR A 276 11.78 3.95 -23.72
C TYR A 276 12.36 5.37 -23.63
N GLY A 277 12.81 5.93 -24.77
CA GLY A 277 13.42 7.26 -24.86
C GLY A 277 12.63 8.18 -25.80
N ILE A 278 12.97 8.15 -27.09
CA ILE A 278 12.48 9.09 -28.11
C ILE A 278 10.94 9.14 -28.17
N VAL A 279 10.27 7.98 -28.09
CA VAL A 279 8.79 7.93 -28.14
C VAL A 279 8.17 8.72 -26.97
N LEU A 280 8.67 8.54 -25.75
CA LEU A 280 8.17 9.26 -24.59
C LEU A 280 8.54 10.74 -24.62
N GLN A 281 9.77 11.06 -25.04
CA GLN A 281 10.27 12.44 -25.09
C GLN A 281 9.58 13.26 -26.18
N LYS A 282 9.73 12.86 -27.45
CA LYS A 282 9.19 13.58 -28.60
C LYS A 282 7.69 13.36 -28.79
N GLY A 283 7.22 12.14 -28.55
CA GLY A 283 5.82 11.79 -28.73
C GLY A 283 4.92 12.31 -27.61
N CYS A 284 5.26 12.03 -26.35
CA CYS A 284 4.40 12.35 -25.21
C CYS A 284 4.74 13.70 -24.54
N ILE A 285 5.98 13.89 -24.09
CA ILE A 285 6.38 15.05 -23.28
C ILE A 285 6.32 16.34 -24.10
N GLU A 286 6.95 16.39 -25.28
CA GLU A 286 6.92 17.58 -26.14
C GLU A 286 5.49 17.97 -26.54
N SER A 287 4.63 16.98 -26.82
CA SER A 287 3.22 17.24 -27.15
C SER A 287 2.48 17.98 -26.04
N MET A 288 2.70 17.59 -24.78
CA MET A 288 2.10 18.27 -23.62
C MET A 288 2.75 19.64 -23.36
N GLN A 289 4.08 19.74 -23.49
CA GLN A 289 4.80 21.00 -23.32
C GLN A 289 4.39 22.05 -24.34
N ARG A 290 4.08 21.68 -25.60
CA ARG A 290 3.56 22.62 -26.61
C ARG A 290 2.26 23.31 -26.15
N TYR A 291 1.36 22.59 -25.48
CA TYR A 291 0.16 23.21 -24.90
C TYR A 291 0.51 24.20 -23.79
N GLN A 292 1.37 23.79 -22.85
CA GLN A 292 1.82 24.65 -21.74
C GLN A 292 2.50 25.93 -22.26
N GLN A 293 3.41 25.81 -23.21
CA GLN A 293 4.13 26.93 -23.85
C GLN A 293 3.19 27.87 -24.60
N SER A 294 2.09 27.35 -25.16
CA SER A 294 1.07 28.18 -25.82
C SER A 294 0.12 28.91 -24.85
N GLY A 295 0.29 28.73 -23.52
CA GLY A 295 -0.60 29.27 -22.49
C GLY A 295 -1.97 28.58 -22.44
N ARG A 296 -2.13 27.44 -23.12
CA ARG A 296 -3.38 26.66 -23.16
C ARG A 296 -3.31 25.52 -22.14
N PRO A 297 -4.42 25.17 -21.46
CA PRO A 297 -4.46 23.97 -20.64
C PRO A 297 -4.28 22.72 -21.50
N ILE A 298 -3.66 21.68 -20.94
CA ILE A 298 -3.50 20.38 -21.61
C ILE A 298 -4.88 19.69 -21.65
N PRO A 299 -5.43 19.36 -22.85
CA PRO A 299 -6.77 18.77 -22.96
C PRO A 299 -6.89 17.43 -22.23
N GLU A 300 -8.09 17.11 -21.69
CA GLU A 300 -8.32 15.84 -20.98
C GLU A 300 -8.06 14.65 -21.91
N SER A 301 -8.40 14.78 -23.20
CA SER A 301 -8.15 13.77 -24.22
C SER A 301 -6.67 13.47 -24.45
N LEU A 302 -5.80 14.49 -24.47
CA LEU A 302 -4.35 14.29 -24.64
C LEU A 302 -3.75 13.59 -23.41
N GLN A 303 -4.11 14.04 -22.21
CA GLN A 303 -3.70 13.39 -20.96
C GLN A 303 -4.15 11.92 -20.94
N THR A 304 -5.40 11.63 -21.32
CA THR A 304 -5.96 10.27 -21.37
C THR A 304 -5.26 9.41 -22.43
N GLN A 305 -4.93 9.97 -23.60
CA GLN A 305 -4.19 9.29 -24.67
C GLN A 305 -2.79 8.88 -24.23
N ILE A 306 -2.06 9.80 -23.59
CA ILE A 306 -0.71 9.53 -23.08
C ILE A 306 -0.76 8.54 -21.92
N LEU A 307 -1.73 8.69 -21.02
CA LEU A 307 -1.95 7.74 -19.93
C LEU A 307 -2.25 6.32 -20.46
N TYR A 308 -3.04 6.20 -21.53
CA TYR A 308 -3.27 4.91 -22.20
C TYR A 308 -1.98 4.29 -22.72
N HIS A 309 -1.11 5.09 -23.34
CA HIS A 309 0.18 4.60 -23.85
C HIS A 309 1.10 4.17 -22.71
N VAL A 310 1.26 5.01 -21.69
CA VAL A 310 2.14 4.75 -20.53
C VAL A 310 1.67 3.58 -19.66
N PHE A 311 0.35 3.36 -19.55
CA PHE A 311 -0.20 2.26 -18.76
C PHE A 311 0.36 0.87 -19.16
N TRP A 312 0.64 0.66 -20.45
CA TRP A 312 1.21 -0.61 -20.91
C TRP A 312 2.63 -0.86 -20.42
N TYR A 313 3.43 0.21 -20.22
CA TYR A 313 4.75 0.11 -19.58
C TYR A 313 4.59 -0.28 -18.11
N LEU A 314 3.69 0.39 -17.38
CA LEU A 314 3.42 0.05 -15.97
C LEU A 314 2.99 -1.42 -15.84
N ARG A 315 2.02 -1.86 -16.63
CA ARG A 315 1.54 -3.25 -16.61
C ARG A 315 2.64 -4.27 -16.93
N ARG A 316 3.61 -3.93 -17.80
CA ARG A 316 4.70 -4.82 -18.17
C ARG A 316 5.80 -4.90 -17.10
N LEU A 317 6.08 -3.80 -16.42
CA LEU A 317 7.28 -3.58 -15.61
C LEU A 317 7.07 -3.61 -14.09
N ILE A 318 5.83 -3.46 -13.60
CA ILE A 318 5.52 -3.66 -12.17
C ILE A 318 5.98 -5.06 -11.77
N ASN A 319 6.85 -5.16 -10.76
CA ASN A 319 7.53 -6.36 -10.27
C ASN A 319 8.39 -7.11 -11.32
N HIS A 320 8.75 -6.45 -12.43
CA HIS A 320 9.43 -7.08 -13.57
C HIS A 320 10.50 -6.17 -14.19
N GLU A 321 11.36 -5.54 -13.37
CA GLU A 321 12.47 -4.71 -13.83
C GLU A 321 13.46 -5.46 -14.73
N SER A 322 13.64 -6.78 -14.52
CA SER A 322 14.53 -7.63 -15.32
C SER A 322 14.21 -7.63 -16.82
N LYS A 323 12.97 -7.24 -17.21
CA LYS A 323 12.59 -7.07 -18.63
C LYS A 323 13.29 -5.89 -19.32
N LEU A 324 13.98 -5.02 -18.58
CA LEU A 324 14.80 -3.94 -19.11
C LEU A 324 16.30 -4.29 -19.13
N SER A 325 16.67 -5.55 -18.90
CA SER A 325 18.08 -5.99 -18.87
C SER A 325 18.84 -5.74 -20.17
N PHE A 326 18.14 -5.62 -21.31
CA PHE A 326 18.72 -5.25 -22.60
C PHE A 326 19.08 -3.75 -22.72
N LEU A 327 18.66 -2.90 -21.77
CA LEU A 327 18.98 -1.48 -21.73
C LEU A 327 20.15 -1.19 -20.79
N GLU A 328 21.00 -0.24 -21.19
CA GLU A 328 22.02 0.34 -20.32
C GLU A 328 21.37 1.07 -19.13
N ARG A 329 22.02 1.04 -17.96
CA ARG A 329 21.50 1.62 -16.72
C ARG A 329 21.14 3.11 -16.85
N GLU A 330 21.92 3.88 -17.60
CA GLU A 330 21.65 5.29 -17.87
C GLU A 330 20.32 5.51 -18.61
N LYS A 331 20.00 4.62 -19.57
CA LYS A 331 18.73 4.66 -20.31
C LYS A 331 17.54 4.27 -19.44
N VAL A 332 17.72 3.34 -18.50
CA VAL A 332 16.68 3.00 -17.52
C VAL A 332 16.36 4.19 -16.61
N VAL A 333 17.39 4.89 -16.13
CA VAL A 333 17.22 6.12 -15.33
C VAL A 333 16.52 7.21 -16.14
N SER A 334 16.91 7.40 -17.41
CA SER A 334 16.25 8.37 -18.29
C SER A 334 14.78 8.00 -18.57
N PHE A 335 14.48 6.72 -18.78
CA PHE A 335 13.11 6.22 -18.92
C PHE A 335 12.27 6.51 -17.68
N GLU A 336 12.80 6.21 -16.48
CA GLU A 336 12.11 6.48 -15.23
C GLU A 336 11.81 7.98 -15.07
N LYS A 337 12.77 8.84 -15.41
CA LYS A 337 12.58 10.29 -15.44
C LYS A 337 11.47 10.70 -16.42
N ASN A 338 11.48 10.19 -17.65
CA ASN A 338 10.46 10.49 -18.65
C ASN A 338 9.05 10.11 -18.16
N ILE A 339 8.91 8.95 -17.49
CA ILE A 339 7.63 8.53 -16.89
C ILE A 339 7.19 9.51 -15.81
N HIS A 340 8.09 9.92 -14.92
CA HIS A 340 7.80 10.89 -13.87
C HIS A 340 7.38 12.25 -14.46
N ASP A 341 8.11 12.74 -15.47
CA ASP A 341 7.80 14.00 -16.16
C ASP A 341 6.41 13.95 -16.82
N ILE A 342 6.05 12.83 -17.44
CA ILE A 342 4.70 12.61 -17.98
C ILE A 342 3.64 12.70 -16.88
N PHE A 343 3.79 11.98 -15.78
CA PHE A 343 2.81 12.02 -14.69
C PHE A 343 2.73 13.38 -14.00
N SER A 344 3.81 14.16 -13.97
CA SER A 344 3.79 15.53 -13.45
C SER A 344 2.76 16.41 -14.18
N MET A 345 2.58 16.18 -15.49
CA MET A 345 1.65 16.88 -16.38
C MET A 345 0.26 16.23 -16.51
N ILE A 346 0.02 15.08 -15.87
CA ILE A 346 -1.29 14.42 -15.83
C ILE A 346 -2.02 14.77 -14.53
N ASP A 347 -3.27 15.19 -14.63
CA ASP A 347 -4.11 15.54 -13.50
C ASP A 347 -4.59 14.29 -12.73
N ASN A 348 -4.66 14.40 -11.39
CA ASN A 348 -5.13 13.32 -10.52
C ASN A 348 -6.56 12.86 -10.89
N LYS A 349 -7.42 13.79 -11.33
CA LYS A 349 -8.78 13.49 -11.81
C LYS A 349 -8.76 12.53 -13.00
N ILE A 350 -7.84 12.72 -13.95
CA ILE A 350 -7.71 11.88 -15.14
C ILE A 350 -7.31 10.46 -14.75
N ILE A 351 -6.33 10.31 -13.86
CA ILE A 351 -5.92 9.00 -13.31
C ILE A 351 -7.13 8.29 -12.65
N MET A 352 -7.91 9.00 -11.86
CA MET A 352 -9.08 8.44 -11.18
C MET A 352 -10.21 8.06 -12.13
N GLN A 353 -10.43 8.82 -13.21
CA GLN A 353 -11.47 8.57 -14.21
C GLN A 353 -11.05 7.53 -15.27
N PHE A 354 -9.74 7.29 -15.43
CA PHE A 354 -9.21 6.40 -16.44
C PHE A 354 -9.82 4.99 -16.35
N GLY A 355 -10.54 4.60 -17.40
CA GLY A 355 -11.36 3.39 -17.46
C GLY A 355 -10.90 2.44 -18.54
N LEU A 356 -9.72 1.86 -18.39
CA LEU A 356 -9.18 0.85 -19.32
C LEU A 356 -9.34 -0.57 -18.75
N ALA A 357 -9.79 -1.52 -19.56
CA ALA A 357 -9.83 -2.93 -19.17
C ALA A 357 -8.44 -3.41 -18.74
N GLY A 358 -8.32 -3.91 -17.50
CA GLY A 358 -7.06 -4.28 -16.87
C GLY A 358 -6.42 -3.19 -16.01
N CYS A 359 -6.84 -1.92 -16.13
CA CYS A 359 -6.43 -0.84 -15.22
C CYS A 359 -7.35 -0.80 -13.98
N TRP A 360 -7.10 -1.71 -13.04
CA TRP A 360 -7.82 -1.79 -11.76
C TRP A 360 -7.49 -0.63 -10.81
N PHE A 361 -8.28 -0.50 -9.74
CA PHE A 361 -8.08 0.52 -8.70
C PHE A 361 -6.67 0.50 -8.10
N TYR A 362 -6.09 -0.70 -7.92
CA TYR A 362 -4.68 -0.93 -7.62
C TYR A 362 -3.71 -0.02 -8.41
N HIS A 363 -3.86 0.04 -9.75
CA HIS A 363 -2.99 0.85 -10.60
C HIS A 363 -3.22 2.34 -10.37
N LYS A 364 -4.46 2.75 -10.08
CA LYS A 364 -4.79 4.16 -9.79
C LYS A 364 -4.14 4.62 -8.50
N VAL A 365 -4.21 3.79 -7.45
CA VAL A 365 -3.50 4.07 -6.19
C VAL A 365 -2.00 4.18 -6.47
N GLY A 366 -1.41 3.20 -7.17
CA GLY A 366 0.02 3.20 -7.46
C GLY A 366 0.51 4.37 -8.30
N MET A 367 -0.25 4.79 -9.32
CA MET A 367 0.08 5.98 -10.11
C MET A 367 0.06 7.26 -9.27
N LEU A 368 -0.93 7.39 -8.38
CA LEU A 368 -1.05 8.56 -7.50
C LEU A 368 0.04 8.57 -6.41
N SER A 369 0.35 7.44 -5.80
CA SER A 369 1.38 7.36 -4.76
C SER A 369 2.79 7.49 -5.33
N CYS A 370 3.11 6.73 -6.38
CA CYS A 370 4.46 6.63 -6.91
C CYS A 370 4.91 7.90 -7.65
N PHE A 371 4.01 8.53 -8.41
CA PHE A 371 4.37 9.65 -9.30
C PHE A 371 3.76 11.00 -8.92
N LYS A 372 2.68 11.03 -8.12
CA LYS A 372 1.98 12.27 -7.76
C LYS A 372 2.06 12.61 -6.27
N GLN A 373 2.62 11.72 -5.44
CA GLN A 373 2.65 11.83 -3.97
C GLN A 373 1.28 12.19 -3.38
N SER A 374 0.22 11.61 -3.94
CA SER A 374 -1.17 11.92 -3.58
C SER A 374 -2.00 10.67 -3.33
N GLU A 375 -3.16 10.85 -2.72
CA GLU A 375 -4.07 9.76 -2.38
C GLU A 375 -5.33 9.77 -3.28
N PRO A 376 -5.96 8.61 -3.51
CA PRO A 376 -7.23 8.55 -4.22
C PRO A 376 -8.33 9.27 -3.44
N THR A 377 -9.31 9.82 -4.18
CA THR A 377 -10.45 10.57 -3.59
C THR A 377 -11.37 9.71 -2.70
N PHE A 378 -11.28 8.38 -2.82
CA PHE A 378 -11.94 7.41 -1.95
C PHE A 378 -11.09 6.14 -1.89
N LYS A 379 -11.26 5.33 -0.85
CA LYS A 379 -10.58 4.03 -0.71
C LYS A 379 -11.57 2.90 -0.99
N ILE A 380 -11.07 1.78 -1.51
CA ILE A 380 -11.84 0.54 -1.71
C ILE A 380 -11.16 -0.58 -0.96
N VAL A 381 -11.95 -1.33 -0.18
CA VAL A 381 -11.54 -2.57 0.48
C VAL A 381 -12.32 -3.71 -0.14
N TYR A 382 -11.64 -4.72 -0.66
CA TYR A 382 -12.23 -5.86 -1.35
C TYR A 382 -12.42 -7.02 -0.39
N VAL A 383 -13.61 -7.62 -0.40
CA VAL A 383 -13.84 -8.93 0.22
C VAL A 383 -13.36 -9.99 -0.76
N GLU A 384 -12.28 -10.69 -0.41
CA GLU A 384 -11.58 -11.60 -1.31
C GLU A 384 -11.92 -13.07 -1.05
N SER A 385 -11.92 -13.49 0.22
CA SER A 385 -12.12 -14.88 0.62
C SER A 385 -12.85 -15.02 1.96
N TYR A 386 -13.38 -16.21 2.24
CA TYR A 386 -14.11 -16.56 3.46
C TYR A 386 -13.66 -17.94 3.95
N ASP A 387 -13.17 -17.99 5.18
CA ASP A 387 -12.86 -19.23 5.90
C ASP A 387 -14.01 -19.58 6.84
N LYS A 388 -14.82 -20.55 6.42
CA LYS A 388 -16.01 -20.99 7.14
C LYS A 388 -15.69 -21.63 8.49
N MET A 389 -14.64 -22.43 8.56
CA MET A 389 -14.30 -23.19 9.77
C MET A 389 -13.79 -22.26 10.88
N LYS A 390 -13.03 -21.23 10.50
CA LYS A 390 -12.46 -20.27 11.46
C LYS A 390 -13.30 -19.01 11.65
N GLY A 391 -14.35 -18.80 10.85
CA GLY A 391 -15.20 -17.60 10.92
C GLY A 391 -14.44 -16.32 10.53
N LEU A 392 -13.58 -16.40 9.51
CA LEU A 392 -12.75 -15.29 9.06
C LEU A 392 -13.13 -14.84 7.66
N VAL A 393 -13.12 -13.52 7.43
CA VAL A 393 -13.19 -12.92 6.10
C VAL A 393 -11.84 -12.30 5.74
N GLN A 394 -11.38 -12.48 4.51
CA GLN A 394 -10.21 -11.79 4.00
C GLN A 394 -10.62 -10.46 3.36
N LEU A 395 -10.14 -9.37 3.95
CA LEU A 395 -10.23 -8.01 3.41
C LEU A 395 -8.91 -7.64 2.73
N ARG A 396 -8.99 -7.01 1.57
CA ARG A 396 -7.82 -6.58 0.79
C ARG A 396 -7.93 -5.14 0.35
N TYR A 397 -6.88 -4.34 0.50
CA TYR A 397 -6.86 -2.98 -0.02
C TYR A 397 -5.45 -2.54 -0.44
N PHE A 398 -5.38 -1.37 -1.09
CA PHE A 398 -4.13 -0.84 -1.66
C PHE A 398 -3.83 0.55 -1.13
N THR A 399 -2.56 0.82 -0.83
CA THR A 399 -2.11 2.10 -0.31
C THR A 399 -0.67 2.42 -0.68
N GLY A 400 -0.32 3.71 -0.75
CA GLY A 400 1.05 4.16 -1.04
C GLY A 400 1.98 4.20 0.17
N LYS A 401 1.42 4.21 1.39
CA LYS A 401 2.16 4.32 2.66
C LYS A 401 1.45 3.51 3.74
N GLN A 402 2.10 3.27 4.88
CA GLN A 402 1.46 2.64 6.03
C GLN A 402 0.41 3.60 6.61
N GLU A 403 -0.82 3.11 6.80
CA GLU A 403 -1.97 3.91 7.19
C GLU A 403 -2.66 3.27 8.41
N LEU A 404 -3.21 4.08 9.31
CA LEU A 404 -3.98 3.57 10.45
C LEU A 404 -5.31 2.97 9.96
N GLU A 405 -5.48 1.67 10.19
CA GLU A 405 -6.74 0.97 9.97
C GLU A 405 -7.54 0.91 11.27
N HIS A 406 -8.79 1.34 11.16
CA HIS A 406 -9.79 1.16 12.21
C HIS A 406 -10.90 0.29 11.63
N ILE A 407 -10.85 -1.00 11.97
CA ILE A 407 -11.80 -2.02 11.53
C ILE A 407 -12.78 -2.22 12.67
N THR A 408 -14.08 -2.08 12.38
CA THR A 408 -15.11 -2.35 13.39
C THR A 408 -16.02 -3.48 12.95
N VAL A 409 -16.32 -4.37 13.88
CA VAL A 409 -17.30 -5.45 13.73
C VAL A 409 -18.38 -5.20 14.77
N ASN A 410 -19.60 -4.90 14.33
CA ASN A 410 -20.69 -4.42 15.20
C ASN A 410 -20.29 -3.18 16.04
N ASP A 411 -19.56 -2.26 15.40
CA ASP A 411 -19.05 -1.02 16.01
C ASP A 411 -18.04 -1.23 17.16
N VAL A 412 -17.47 -2.44 17.28
CA VAL A 412 -16.35 -2.75 18.19
C VAL A 412 -15.03 -2.84 17.41
N ASP A 413 -13.97 -2.14 17.86
CA ASP A 413 -12.64 -2.22 17.25
C ASP A 413 -12.16 -3.67 17.23
N THR A 414 -11.78 -4.15 16.05
CA THR A 414 -11.41 -5.55 15.82
C THR A 414 -10.07 -5.59 15.10
N ILE A 415 -9.07 -6.15 15.78
CA ILE A 415 -7.74 -6.36 15.21
C ILE A 415 -7.76 -7.63 14.32
N PRO A 416 -7.16 -7.60 13.12
CA PRO A 416 -7.05 -8.78 12.28
C PRO A 416 -6.31 -9.93 12.98
N VAL A 417 -6.72 -11.15 12.67
CA VAL A 417 -6.11 -12.38 13.20
C VAL A 417 -4.83 -12.73 12.45
N PHE A 418 -4.80 -12.48 11.14
CA PHE A 418 -3.62 -12.66 10.30
C PHE A 418 -3.49 -11.48 9.33
N ILE A 419 -2.26 -11.07 9.06
CA ILE A 419 -1.94 -9.99 8.15
C ILE A 419 -0.88 -10.47 7.15
N LYS A 420 -0.98 -9.98 5.93
CA LYS A 420 0.05 -10.09 4.91
C LYS A 420 0.18 -8.76 4.18
N ASN A 421 1.40 -8.23 4.15
CA ASN A 421 1.78 -7.11 3.30
C ASN A 421 2.46 -7.61 2.03
N ILE A 422 2.24 -6.90 0.93
CA ILE A 422 2.95 -7.13 -0.33
C ILE A 422 3.31 -5.77 -0.89
N THR A 423 4.60 -5.54 -1.15
CA THR A 423 5.04 -4.34 -1.87
C THR A 423 5.18 -4.63 -3.34
N HIS A 424 4.48 -3.84 -4.17
CA HIS A 424 4.66 -3.87 -5.61
C HIS A 424 5.58 -2.73 -6.02
N LYS A 425 6.62 -3.04 -6.78
CA LYS A 425 7.64 -2.09 -7.22
C LYS A 425 7.52 -1.77 -8.69
N PHE A 426 7.75 -0.52 -9.04
CA PHE A 426 8.01 -0.09 -10.41
C PHE A 426 9.47 0.34 -10.47
N LEU A 427 10.31 -0.48 -11.11
CA LEU A 427 11.77 -0.37 -11.03
C LEU A 427 12.21 -0.36 -9.55
N SER A 428 13.05 0.60 -9.16
CA SER A 428 13.54 0.76 -7.79
C SER A 428 12.51 1.35 -6.81
N LYS A 429 11.39 1.91 -7.29
CA LYS A 429 10.43 2.64 -6.45
C LYS A 429 9.28 1.77 -5.98
N ASN A 430 8.80 2.03 -4.76
CA ASN A 430 7.52 1.48 -4.31
C ASN A 430 6.41 2.07 -5.18
N PHE A 431 5.73 1.22 -5.93
CA PHE A 431 4.58 1.61 -6.72
C PHE A 431 3.34 1.68 -5.81
N VAL A 432 3.04 0.59 -5.12
CA VAL A 432 1.91 0.49 -4.19
C VAL A 432 2.08 -0.71 -3.25
N ASN A 433 1.57 -0.59 -2.03
CA ASN A 433 1.47 -1.69 -1.07
C ASN A 433 0.06 -2.30 -1.13
N GLU A 434 -0.02 -3.62 -1.12
CA GLU A 434 -1.24 -4.40 -0.92
C GLU A 434 -1.28 -4.90 0.53
N ARG A 435 -2.41 -4.66 1.20
CA ARG A 435 -2.74 -5.13 2.54
C ARG A 435 -3.76 -6.24 2.45
N ARG A 436 -3.50 -7.39 3.09
CA ARG A 436 -4.44 -8.52 3.19
C ARG A 436 -4.67 -8.87 4.65
N LEU A 437 -5.91 -8.75 5.11
CA LEU A 437 -6.29 -8.81 6.52
C LEU A 437 -7.35 -9.90 6.71
N TRP A 438 -7.10 -10.84 7.61
CA TRP A 438 -8.11 -11.84 8.01
C TRP A 438 -8.81 -11.39 9.29
N VAL A 439 -10.10 -11.06 9.17
CA VAL A 439 -10.90 -10.47 10.26
C VAL A 439 -11.97 -11.45 10.73
N LYS A 440 -12.12 -11.61 12.04
CA LYS A 440 -13.16 -12.45 12.65
C LYS A 440 -14.53 -11.80 12.49
N PHE A 441 -15.52 -12.56 12.06
CA PHE A 441 -16.90 -12.09 11.93
C PHE A 441 -17.91 -13.23 12.03
N ASP A 442 -19.19 -12.88 12.21
CA ASP A 442 -20.30 -13.84 12.17
C ASP A 442 -21.43 -13.38 11.23
N ARG A 443 -22.48 -14.20 11.12
CA ARG A 443 -23.63 -13.93 10.23
C ARG A 443 -24.38 -12.64 10.60
N LYS A 444 -24.42 -12.27 11.88
CA LYS A 444 -25.13 -11.07 12.37
C LYS A 444 -24.26 -9.81 12.30
N SER A 445 -22.96 -9.99 12.07
CA SER A 445 -21.98 -8.92 12.10
C SER A 445 -22.19 -7.87 11.02
N VAL A 446 -21.84 -6.62 11.32
CA VAL A 446 -21.63 -5.56 10.32
C VAL A 446 -20.18 -5.13 10.37
N ILE A 447 -19.48 -5.27 9.24
CA ILE A 447 -18.06 -4.92 9.12
C ILE A 447 -17.96 -3.53 8.49
N LYS A 448 -17.23 -2.63 9.14
CA LYS A 448 -16.86 -1.31 8.62
C LYS A 448 -15.34 -1.15 8.71
N ILE A 449 -14.78 -0.32 7.85
CA ILE A 449 -13.36 -0.01 7.87
C ILE A 449 -13.12 1.45 7.52
N ASN A 450 -12.40 2.12 8.40
CA ASN A 450 -11.89 3.47 8.22
C ASN A 450 -10.38 3.40 8.07
N ILE A 451 -9.84 4.12 7.09
CA ILE A 451 -8.40 4.17 6.82
C ILE A 451 -8.00 5.64 6.89
N CYS A 452 -7.10 6.00 7.82
CA CYS A 452 -6.72 7.39 8.10
C CYS A 452 -7.94 8.33 8.32
N GLY A 453 -8.90 7.89 9.13
CA GLY A 453 -10.12 8.65 9.45
C GLY A 453 -11.15 8.76 8.31
N LYS A 454 -10.86 8.23 7.12
CA LYS A 454 -11.81 8.21 5.99
C LYS A 454 -12.49 6.85 5.89
N SER A 455 -13.82 6.85 5.79
CA SER A 455 -14.57 5.61 5.57
C SER A 455 -14.29 5.03 4.18
N ALA A 456 -13.87 3.77 4.14
CA ALA A 456 -13.58 3.08 2.89
C ALA A 456 -14.81 2.32 2.38
N ARG A 457 -14.91 2.21 1.05
CA ARG A 457 -15.99 1.47 0.41
C ARG A 457 -15.66 -0.01 0.42
N ILE A 458 -16.52 -0.84 1.00
CA ILE A 458 -16.30 -2.29 0.98
C ILE A 458 -16.92 -2.86 -0.31
N SER A 459 -16.09 -3.48 -1.14
CA SER A 459 -16.50 -4.13 -2.38
C SER A 459 -16.75 -5.61 -2.15
N LEU A 460 -17.98 -6.03 -2.41
CA LEU A 460 -18.42 -7.43 -2.44
C LEU A 460 -19.01 -7.72 -3.82
N ALA A 461 -18.44 -8.68 -4.55
CA ALA A 461 -18.86 -9.02 -5.92
C ALA A 461 -18.86 -7.83 -6.91
N GLY A 462 -17.97 -6.85 -6.70
CA GLY A 462 -17.91 -5.62 -7.49
C GLY A 462 -18.91 -4.53 -7.07
N LYS A 463 -19.91 -4.84 -6.23
CA LYS A 463 -20.79 -3.83 -5.61
C LYS A 463 -20.05 -3.17 -4.45
N GLN A 464 -20.09 -1.83 -4.38
CA GLN A 464 -19.40 -1.05 -3.34
C GLN A 464 -20.41 -0.49 -2.35
N GLU A 465 -20.28 -0.90 -1.08
CA GLU A 465 -21.09 -0.39 0.03
C GLU A 465 -20.29 0.65 0.82
N LYS A 466 -20.91 1.80 1.12
CA LYS A 466 -20.26 2.89 1.87
C LYS A 466 -20.42 2.77 3.38
N ASN A 467 -21.46 2.08 3.85
CA ASN A 467 -21.86 2.06 5.26
C ASN A 467 -21.52 0.73 5.95
N GLY A 468 -20.53 0.00 5.42
CA GLY A 468 -20.17 -1.34 5.85
C GLY A 468 -20.91 -2.46 5.11
N VAL A 469 -20.55 -3.70 5.40
CA VAL A 469 -21.13 -4.91 4.79
C VAL A 469 -21.61 -5.87 5.87
N HIS A 470 -22.79 -6.46 5.67
CA HIS A 470 -23.34 -7.47 6.58
C HIS A 470 -22.66 -8.83 6.37
N GLY A 471 -22.33 -9.51 7.46
CA GLY A 471 -21.75 -10.86 7.45
C GLY A 471 -22.63 -11.87 6.71
N ALA A 472 -23.95 -11.79 6.86
CA ALA A 472 -24.90 -12.60 6.10
C ALA A 472 -24.76 -12.43 4.57
N ALA A 473 -24.45 -11.22 4.09
CA ALA A 473 -24.25 -10.96 2.65
C ALA A 473 -22.93 -11.57 2.15
N ILE A 474 -21.86 -11.48 2.95
CA ILE A 474 -20.57 -12.13 2.65
C ILE A 474 -20.75 -13.64 2.54
N ILE A 475 -21.33 -14.26 3.57
CA ILE A 475 -21.56 -15.72 3.61
C ILE A 475 -22.40 -16.16 2.41
N LYS A 476 -23.53 -15.47 2.18
CA LYS A 476 -24.40 -15.77 1.05
C LYS A 476 -23.67 -15.65 -0.29
N TYR A 477 -22.84 -14.63 -0.48
CA TYR A 477 -22.07 -14.49 -1.73
C TYR A 477 -21.15 -15.70 -1.97
N PHE A 478 -20.37 -16.12 -0.96
CA PHE A 478 -19.48 -17.28 -1.11
C PHE A 478 -20.24 -18.59 -1.26
N GLU A 479 -21.41 -18.74 -0.63
CA GLU A 479 -22.32 -19.86 -0.87
C GLU A 479 -22.87 -19.87 -2.32
N ASP A 480 -23.27 -18.70 -2.84
CA ASP A 480 -23.85 -18.56 -4.18
C ASP A 480 -22.81 -18.78 -5.29
N VAL A 481 -21.55 -18.38 -5.09
CA VAL A 481 -20.48 -18.58 -6.10
C VAL A 481 -19.82 -19.95 -6.02
N THR A 482 -20.06 -20.72 -4.96
CA THR A 482 -19.53 -22.07 -4.84
C THR A 482 -20.25 -23.00 -5.82
N PRO A 483 -19.54 -23.63 -6.78
CA PRO A 483 -20.19 -24.49 -7.76
C PRO A 483 -20.86 -25.70 -7.10
N LYS A 484 -22.01 -26.11 -7.64
CA LYS A 484 -22.73 -27.31 -7.19
C LYS A 484 -22.39 -28.48 -8.11
N TYR A 485 -21.95 -29.59 -7.54
CA TYR A 485 -21.61 -30.81 -8.25
C TYR A 485 -22.51 -31.97 -7.86
N ASN A 486 -22.56 -33.00 -8.70
CA ASN A 486 -23.13 -34.29 -8.30
C ASN A 486 -22.21 -34.90 -7.23
N VAL A 487 -22.75 -35.08 -6.02
CA VAL A 487 -22.00 -35.60 -4.88
C VAL A 487 -22.32 -37.07 -4.64
N SER A 488 -21.33 -37.82 -4.17
CA SER A 488 -21.46 -39.21 -3.74
C SER A 488 -21.07 -39.35 -2.28
N GLU A 489 -21.90 -40.06 -1.52
CA GLU A 489 -21.67 -40.31 -0.09
C GLU A 489 -20.33 -41.03 0.16
N LYS A 490 -19.90 -41.88 -0.78
CA LYS A 490 -18.60 -42.58 -0.76
C LYS A 490 -17.40 -41.64 -0.60
N TYR A 491 -17.50 -40.40 -1.07
CA TYR A 491 -16.36 -39.48 -1.14
C TYR A 491 -16.53 -38.23 -0.26
N ARG A 492 -17.66 -38.10 0.45
CA ARG A 492 -18.05 -36.84 1.14
C ARG A 492 -17.00 -36.32 2.12
N ASN A 493 -16.30 -37.22 2.81
CA ASN A 493 -15.25 -36.86 3.76
C ASN A 493 -13.85 -37.28 3.31
N ALA A 494 -13.72 -37.83 2.10
CA ALA A 494 -12.48 -38.44 1.63
C ALA A 494 -11.40 -37.42 1.29
N TRP A 495 -10.14 -37.81 1.44
CA TRP A 495 -8.98 -37.07 0.95
C TRP A 495 -8.54 -37.67 -0.38
N ILE A 496 -8.47 -36.82 -1.40
CA ILE A 496 -8.03 -37.21 -2.75
C ILE A 496 -6.59 -36.73 -2.92
N LEU A 497 -5.66 -37.67 -3.08
CA LEU A 497 -4.23 -37.40 -3.22
C LEU A 497 -3.79 -37.63 -4.66
N MET A 498 -2.86 -36.81 -5.15
CA MET A 498 -2.21 -37.05 -6.44
C MET A 498 -0.84 -36.37 -6.54
N ASP A 499 0.06 -36.95 -7.33
CA ASP A 499 1.30 -36.30 -7.73
C ASP A 499 1.13 -35.68 -9.12
N ARG A 500 1.41 -36.43 -10.19
CA ARG A 500 1.07 -36.07 -11.57
C ARG A 500 -0.04 -36.99 -12.07
N ASP A 501 -0.66 -36.60 -13.17
CA ASP A 501 -1.63 -37.47 -13.84
C ASP A 501 -0.96 -38.72 -14.45
N THR A 502 0.31 -38.64 -14.82
CA THR A 502 1.05 -39.71 -15.52
C THR A 502 2.01 -40.51 -14.64
N HIS A 503 2.45 -40.00 -13.48
CA HIS A 503 3.49 -40.60 -12.65
C HIS A 503 3.21 -40.35 -11.16
N ALA A 504 3.58 -41.32 -10.33
CA ALA A 504 3.56 -41.22 -8.88
C ALA A 504 4.97 -40.93 -8.33
N ASP A 505 5.31 -41.44 -7.15
CA ASP A 505 6.64 -41.36 -6.52
C ASP A 505 7.11 -39.95 -6.12
N ASP A 506 6.17 -39.13 -5.68
CA ASP A 506 6.46 -37.81 -5.11
C ASP A 506 5.69 -37.62 -3.78
N ASN A 507 5.64 -36.40 -3.26
CA ASN A 507 5.19 -36.13 -1.89
C ASN A 507 3.78 -36.67 -1.56
N ALA A 508 2.86 -36.74 -2.52
CA ALA A 508 1.52 -37.26 -2.27
C ALA A 508 1.52 -38.79 -2.11
N GLU A 509 2.32 -39.54 -2.87
CA GLU A 509 2.48 -40.99 -2.67
C GLU A 509 3.02 -41.30 -1.26
N HIS A 510 4.08 -40.58 -0.84
CA HIS A 510 4.66 -40.78 0.49
C HIS A 510 3.69 -40.44 1.62
N LEU A 511 2.93 -39.36 1.46
CA LEU A 511 1.89 -38.98 2.41
C LEU A 511 0.75 -40.02 2.44
N TYR A 512 0.31 -40.54 1.29
CA TYR A 512 -0.70 -41.59 1.19
C TYR A 512 -0.30 -42.82 2.01
N ARG A 513 0.94 -43.29 1.82
CA ARG A 513 1.48 -44.45 2.55
C ARG A 513 1.51 -44.20 4.06
N TYR A 514 1.90 -42.99 4.48
CA TYR A 514 1.91 -42.63 5.90
C TYR A 514 0.49 -42.61 6.50
N ILE A 515 -0.46 -41.95 5.85
CA ILE A 515 -1.86 -41.85 6.32
C ILE A 515 -2.45 -43.26 6.42
N ARG A 516 -2.30 -44.08 5.39
CA ARG A 516 -2.83 -45.46 5.41
C ARG A 516 -2.29 -46.29 6.56
N ALA A 517 -1.02 -46.11 6.92
CA ALA A 517 -0.37 -46.88 7.98
C ALA A 517 -0.69 -46.37 9.39
N ASN A 518 -0.91 -45.06 9.57
CA ASN A 518 -1.00 -44.42 10.89
C ASN A 518 -2.39 -43.84 11.22
N HIS A 519 -3.22 -43.60 10.20
CA HIS A 519 -4.52 -42.95 10.26
C HIS A 519 -5.57 -43.70 9.39
N PRO A 520 -5.83 -45.00 9.67
CA PRO A 520 -6.75 -45.82 8.87
C PRO A 520 -8.20 -45.35 8.93
N GLU A 521 -8.55 -44.46 9.87
CA GLU A 521 -9.84 -43.80 9.98
C GLU A 521 -10.10 -42.76 8.88
N ILE A 522 -9.05 -42.28 8.20
CA ILE A 522 -9.15 -41.31 7.11
C ILE A 522 -9.34 -42.06 5.79
N GLU A 523 -10.49 -41.87 5.15
CA GLU A 523 -10.73 -42.41 3.81
C GLU A 523 -9.89 -41.66 2.77
N ILE A 524 -8.95 -42.38 2.15
CA ILE A 524 -8.04 -41.81 1.15
C ILE A 524 -8.12 -42.52 -0.20
N PHE A 525 -8.02 -41.74 -1.27
CA PHE A 525 -7.93 -42.22 -2.66
C PHE A 525 -6.75 -41.56 -3.36
N TYR A 526 -6.16 -42.27 -4.33
CA TYR A 526 -5.03 -41.78 -5.10
C TYR A 526 -5.36 -41.73 -6.59
N VAL A 527 -5.18 -40.56 -7.22
CA VAL A 527 -5.53 -40.36 -8.63
C VAL A 527 -4.33 -40.58 -9.53
N LEU A 528 -4.50 -41.39 -10.57
CA LEU A 528 -3.47 -41.65 -11.58
C LEU A 528 -4.11 -42.05 -12.92
N ARG A 529 -3.44 -41.84 -14.06
CA ARG A 529 -3.89 -42.44 -15.33
C ARG A 529 -3.63 -43.94 -15.34
N LYS A 530 -4.58 -44.69 -15.89
CA LYS A 530 -4.45 -46.15 -16.04
C LYS A 530 -3.29 -46.58 -16.95
N SER A 531 -2.85 -45.70 -17.84
CA SER A 531 -1.69 -45.90 -18.72
C SER A 531 -0.33 -45.63 -18.06
N SER A 532 -0.30 -45.16 -16.82
CA SER A 532 0.95 -44.90 -16.09
C SER A 532 1.72 -46.19 -15.81
N CYS A 533 3.05 -46.13 -15.87
CA CYS A 533 3.94 -47.21 -15.45
C CYS A 533 3.76 -47.59 -13.97
N ASP A 534 3.32 -46.65 -13.12
CA ASP A 534 3.13 -46.87 -11.69
C ASP A 534 1.80 -47.56 -11.34
N TRP A 535 0.84 -47.60 -12.27
CA TRP A 535 -0.52 -48.06 -11.98
C TRP A 535 -0.56 -49.48 -11.40
N LEU A 536 0.14 -50.43 -12.02
CA LEU A 536 0.17 -51.82 -11.56
C LEU A 536 0.91 -51.98 -10.23
N ARG A 537 2.01 -51.23 -10.02
CA ARG A 537 2.77 -51.23 -8.77
C ARG A 537 1.89 -50.73 -7.61
N LEU A 538 1.16 -49.64 -7.81
CA LEU A 538 0.30 -49.08 -6.77
C LEU A 538 -0.92 -49.97 -6.46
N ILE A 539 -1.46 -50.69 -7.44
CA ILE A 539 -2.47 -51.74 -7.18
C ILE A 539 -1.89 -52.83 -6.27
N HIS A 540 -0.70 -53.33 -6.59
CA HIS A 540 -0.02 -54.35 -5.79
C HIS A 540 0.27 -53.85 -4.36
N ASP A 541 0.58 -52.56 -4.23
CA ASP A 541 0.75 -51.91 -2.93
C ASP A 541 -0.58 -51.58 -2.23
N ASN A 542 -1.72 -52.06 -2.75
CA ASN A 542 -3.08 -51.88 -2.22
C ASN A 542 -3.50 -50.40 -2.11
N PHE A 543 -3.22 -49.58 -3.12
CA PHE A 543 -3.75 -48.23 -3.22
C PHE A 543 -5.21 -48.23 -3.69
N ASN A 544 -6.02 -47.34 -3.11
CA ASN A 544 -7.36 -47.03 -3.59
C ASN A 544 -7.27 -46.08 -4.81
N LEU A 545 -7.03 -46.64 -5.99
CA LEU A 545 -6.82 -45.85 -7.20
C LEU A 545 -8.11 -45.31 -7.84
N LEU A 546 -8.02 -44.08 -8.36
CA LEU A 546 -9.03 -43.45 -9.20
C LEU A 546 -8.42 -43.12 -10.57
N GLU A 547 -9.10 -43.53 -11.65
CA GLU A 547 -8.65 -43.21 -13.01
C GLU A 547 -8.80 -41.71 -13.29
N PHE A 548 -7.68 -41.04 -13.58
CA PHE A 548 -7.66 -39.61 -13.88
C PHE A 548 -8.60 -39.27 -15.05
N GLY A 549 -9.33 -38.16 -14.90
CA GLY A 549 -10.31 -37.68 -15.88
C GLY A 549 -11.62 -38.49 -16.00
N SER A 550 -11.74 -39.65 -15.37
CA SER A 550 -12.98 -40.45 -15.37
C SER A 550 -14.14 -39.73 -14.67
N GLU A 551 -15.37 -40.17 -14.96
CA GLU A 551 -16.56 -39.64 -14.27
C GLU A 551 -16.52 -39.93 -12.75
N GLU A 552 -15.98 -41.08 -12.33
CA GLU A 552 -15.80 -41.40 -10.91
C GLU A 552 -14.81 -40.42 -10.25
N HIS A 553 -13.70 -40.09 -10.92
CA HIS A 553 -12.76 -39.09 -10.43
C HIS A 553 -13.38 -37.69 -10.34
N LYS A 554 -14.16 -37.27 -11.33
CA LYS A 554 -14.88 -35.98 -11.29
C LYS A 554 -15.88 -35.92 -10.13
N ILE A 555 -16.63 -37.01 -9.89
CA ILE A 555 -17.55 -37.13 -8.75
C ILE A 555 -16.77 -37.11 -7.42
N ALA A 556 -15.65 -37.83 -7.34
CA ALA A 556 -14.80 -37.86 -6.15
C ALA A 556 -14.27 -36.46 -5.80
N VAL A 557 -13.66 -35.76 -6.78
CA VAL A 557 -13.22 -34.37 -6.60
C VAL A 557 -14.39 -33.47 -6.25
N GLY A 558 -15.54 -33.63 -6.91
CA GLY A 558 -16.77 -32.88 -6.62
C GLY A 558 -17.30 -33.04 -5.20
N SER A 559 -16.98 -34.15 -4.54
CA SER A 559 -17.52 -34.57 -3.24
C SER A 559 -16.52 -34.47 -2.08
N CYS A 560 -15.21 -34.47 -2.36
CA CYS A 560 -14.16 -34.62 -1.34
C CYS A 560 -14.07 -33.45 -0.37
N SER A 561 -13.57 -33.72 0.83
CA SER A 561 -13.26 -32.71 1.84
C SER A 561 -11.90 -32.05 1.57
N LYS A 562 -10.92 -32.83 1.13
CA LYS A 562 -9.54 -32.39 0.82
C LYS A 562 -9.12 -32.84 -0.57
N LEU A 563 -8.55 -31.91 -1.33
CA LEU A 563 -7.77 -32.19 -2.53
C LEU A 563 -6.31 -31.90 -2.21
N ILE A 564 -5.45 -32.91 -2.24
CA ILE A 564 -4.05 -32.82 -1.82
C ILE A 564 -3.17 -33.18 -3.01
N SER A 565 -2.24 -32.29 -3.35
CA SER A 565 -1.41 -32.49 -4.53
C SER A 565 0.00 -31.95 -4.39
N SER A 566 0.97 -32.67 -4.96
CA SER A 566 2.36 -32.18 -5.13
C SER A 566 2.46 -31.11 -6.23
N HIS A 567 1.43 -30.99 -7.06
CA HIS A 567 1.35 -30.05 -8.18
C HIS A 567 0.16 -29.09 -8.04
N ALA A 568 0.33 -27.84 -8.48
CA ALA A 568 -0.73 -26.82 -8.53
C ALA A 568 -1.14 -26.44 -9.97
N ASP A 569 -0.83 -27.29 -10.93
CA ASP A 569 -1.13 -27.11 -12.35
C ASP A 569 -2.64 -27.08 -12.65
N HIS A 570 -3.01 -26.54 -13.81
CA HIS A 570 -4.43 -26.33 -14.18
C HIS A 570 -5.25 -27.63 -14.17
N PHE A 571 -4.64 -28.76 -14.52
CA PHE A 571 -5.31 -30.07 -14.50
C PHE A 571 -5.66 -30.55 -13.08
N VAL A 572 -4.98 -30.03 -12.05
CA VAL A 572 -5.27 -30.29 -10.64
C VAL A 572 -6.31 -29.31 -10.13
N THR A 573 -6.13 -28.02 -10.39
CA THR A 573 -6.90 -26.94 -9.72
C THR A 573 -8.14 -26.49 -10.47
N ASN A 574 -8.37 -26.96 -11.71
CA ASN A 574 -9.47 -26.52 -12.56
C ASN A 574 -10.17 -27.67 -13.34
N LEU A 575 -10.04 -28.92 -12.89
CA LEU A 575 -10.63 -30.09 -13.56
C LEU A 575 -12.14 -29.95 -13.81
N LEU A 576 -12.89 -29.44 -12.83
CA LEU A 576 -14.35 -29.25 -12.91
C LEU A 576 -14.75 -27.85 -13.41
N GLY A 577 -13.77 -27.05 -13.84
CA GLY A 577 -13.96 -25.66 -14.26
C GLY A 577 -13.69 -24.62 -13.15
N PRO A 578 -13.94 -23.33 -13.44
CA PRO A 578 -13.57 -22.22 -12.57
C PRO A 578 -14.15 -22.34 -11.16
N LYS A 579 -13.39 -21.94 -10.13
CA LYS A 579 -13.79 -22.01 -8.72
C LYS A 579 -14.06 -23.42 -8.18
N MET A 580 -13.53 -24.48 -8.82
CA MET A 580 -13.66 -25.85 -8.32
C MET A 580 -13.20 -26.02 -6.87
N LEU A 581 -12.18 -25.28 -6.44
CA LEU A 581 -11.63 -25.34 -5.09
C LEU A 581 -12.51 -24.60 -4.05
N SER A 582 -13.53 -23.86 -4.46
CA SER A 582 -14.42 -23.17 -3.53
C SER A 582 -15.21 -24.20 -2.71
N GLY A 583 -15.21 -24.05 -1.38
CA GLY A 583 -15.96 -24.92 -0.47
C GLY A 583 -15.28 -26.26 -0.12
N ARG A 584 -14.02 -26.46 -0.51
CA ARG A 584 -13.16 -27.59 -0.11
C ARG A 584 -11.76 -27.09 0.15
N HIS A 585 -10.97 -27.85 0.92
CA HIS A 585 -9.58 -27.43 1.17
C HIS A 585 -8.64 -27.99 0.11
N PHE A 586 -7.85 -27.12 -0.51
CA PHE A 586 -6.73 -27.51 -1.36
C PHE A 586 -5.40 -27.43 -0.59
N VAL A 587 -4.67 -28.53 -0.59
CA VAL A 587 -3.37 -28.68 0.08
C VAL A 587 -2.28 -28.86 -0.98
N PHE A 588 -1.36 -27.92 -1.03
CA PHE A 588 -0.22 -27.94 -1.94
C PHE A 588 1.03 -28.44 -1.22
N LEU A 589 1.46 -29.66 -1.55
CA LEU A 589 2.62 -30.34 -0.96
C LEU A 589 3.95 -29.93 -1.57
N GLN A 590 3.90 -29.33 -2.77
CA GLN A 590 5.03 -29.05 -3.65
C GLN A 590 5.73 -30.28 -4.23
N HIS A 591 6.27 -30.16 -5.44
CA HIS A 591 7.12 -31.18 -6.07
C HIS A 591 8.59 -31.09 -5.61
N GLY A 592 8.99 -29.97 -5.03
CA GLY A 592 10.35 -29.73 -4.57
C GLY A 592 10.46 -28.35 -3.94
N VAL A 593 11.60 -28.07 -3.32
CA VAL A 593 11.83 -26.81 -2.61
C VAL A 593 11.77 -25.61 -3.56
N ILE A 594 10.92 -24.64 -3.28
CA ILE A 594 10.84 -23.37 -3.99
C ILE A 594 11.96 -22.45 -3.50
N LYS A 595 13.03 -22.39 -4.29
CA LYS A 595 14.19 -21.52 -4.05
C LYS A 595 14.19 -20.24 -4.91
N ASP A 596 13.41 -20.28 -5.98
CA ASP A 596 13.23 -19.20 -6.97
C ASP A 596 11.83 -18.58 -6.81
N ASP A 597 11.62 -17.35 -7.29
CA ASP A 597 10.33 -16.67 -7.17
C ASP A 597 9.33 -17.20 -8.21
N LEU A 598 8.29 -17.89 -7.71
CA LEU A 598 7.15 -18.44 -8.44
C LEU A 598 5.83 -17.68 -8.15
N SER A 599 5.89 -16.53 -7.48
CA SER A 599 4.70 -15.74 -7.11
C SER A 599 3.83 -15.40 -8.32
N GLY A 600 4.44 -15.13 -9.47
CA GLY A 600 3.74 -14.86 -10.73
C GLY A 600 2.80 -15.98 -11.16
N TRP A 601 3.11 -17.25 -10.85
CA TRP A 601 2.26 -18.41 -11.14
C TRP A 601 1.33 -18.76 -9.97
N LEU A 602 1.86 -18.81 -8.74
CA LEU A 602 1.12 -19.25 -7.56
C LEU A 602 0.07 -18.24 -7.10
N ASN A 603 0.29 -16.93 -7.28
CA ASN A 603 -0.72 -15.93 -6.93
C ASN A 603 -1.98 -16.01 -7.81
N GLN A 604 -1.88 -16.60 -9.01
CA GLN A 604 -3.00 -16.78 -9.93
C GLN A 604 -3.91 -17.95 -9.56
N LYS A 605 -3.54 -18.79 -8.58
CA LYS A 605 -4.36 -19.92 -8.15
C LYS A 605 -5.57 -19.43 -7.35
N ASP A 606 -6.74 -19.99 -7.65
CA ASP A 606 -8.03 -19.58 -7.06
C ASP A 606 -8.03 -19.71 -5.54
N ASN A 607 -7.54 -20.83 -4.99
CA ASN A 607 -7.41 -21.04 -3.55
C ASN A 607 -6.28 -22.04 -3.21
N ILE A 608 -5.48 -21.75 -2.17
CA ILE A 608 -4.54 -22.69 -1.54
C ILE A 608 -4.72 -22.51 -0.04
N ASP A 609 -5.32 -23.51 0.62
CA ASP A 609 -5.68 -23.43 2.04
C ASP A 609 -4.53 -23.87 2.95
N CYS A 610 -3.67 -24.76 2.44
CA CYS A 610 -2.44 -25.18 3.10
C CYS A 610 -1.31 -25.34 2.09
N PHE A 611 -0.23 -24.59 2.29
CA PHE A 611 0.97 -24.56 1.47
C PHE A 611 2.13 -25.08 2.33
N ILE A 612 2.54 -26.31 2.08
CA ILE A 612 3.66 -26.95 2.78
C ILE A 612 4.98 -26.36 2.32
N THR A 613 5.92 -26.11 3.22
CA THR A 613 7.31 -25.72 2.92
C THR A 613 8.31 -26.64 3.63
N ALA A 614 9.48 -26.77 3.03
CA ALA A 614 10.52 -27.72 3.41
C ALA A 614 11.61 -27.11 4.30
N SER A 615 11.91 -25.83 4.13
CA SER A 615 13.01 -25.14 4.79
C SER A 615 12.58 -23.78 5.36
N LYS A 616 13.30 -23.31 6.39
CA LYS A 616 13.00 -22.01 7.00
C LYS A 616 13.21 -20.83 6.03
N PRO A 617 14.30 -20.78 5.24
CA PRO A 617 14.46 -19.73 4.22
C PRO A 617 13.34 -19.71 3.16
N GLU A 618 12.89 -20.89 2.71
CA GLU A 618 11.75 -20.99 1.78
C GLU A 618 10.46 -20.47 2.41
N PHE A 619 10.15 -20.92 3.62
CA PHE A 619 8.99 -20.45 4.38
C PHE A 619 9.00 -18.91 4.50
N ASP A 620 10.11 -18.34 4.94
CA ASP A 620 10.28 -16.89 5.11
C ASP A 620 10.17 -16.14 3.77
N SER A 621 10.69 -16.71 2.68
CA SER A 621 10.59 -16.11 1.34
C SER A 621 9.15 -16.02 0.81
N ILE A 622 8.22 -16.80 1.38
CA ILE A 622 6.81 -16.78 1.00
C ILE A 622 6.04 -15.90 1.97
N VAL A 623 6.18 -16.10 3.29
CA VAL A 623 5.33 -15.42 4.28
C VAL A 623 5.73 -13.99 4.59
N SER A 624 7.00 -13.59 4.41
CA SER A 624 7.51 -12.27 4.78
C SER A 624 6.85 -11.13 4.00
N ASP A 625 6.65 -9.99 4.65
CA ASP A 625 5.90 -8.84 4.13
C ASP A 625 6.52 -8.15 2.90
N ASP A 626 7.80 -8.40 2.64
CA ASP A 626 8.53 -7.94 1.45
C ASP A 626 8.43 -8.91 0.26
N SER A 627 7.82 -10.07 0.46
CA SER A 627 7.66 -11.07 -0.59
C SER A 627 6.54 -10.74 -1.57
N HIS A 628 6.68 -11.19 -2.81
CA HIS A 628 5.67 -11.04 -3.85
C HIS A 628 4.48 -12.01 -3.70
N TYR A 629 4.53 -12.96 -2.77
CA TYR A 629 3.47 -13.96 -2.59
C TYR A 629 2.29 -13.42 -1.82
N LYS A 630 1.07 -13.82 -2.22
CA LYS A 630 -0.17 -13.44 -1.49
C LYS A 630 -0.45 -14.25 -0.22
N PHE A 631 0.39 -15.24 0.09
CA PHE A 631 0.19 -16.20 1.16
C PHE A 631 0.94 -15.76 2.42
N GLY A 632 0.29 -15.87 3.58
CA GLY A 632 0.88 -15.53 4.89
C GLY A 632 0.96 -16.74 5.82
N LYS A 633 1.20 -16.49 7.11
CA LYS A 633 1.27 -17.53 8.15
C LYS A 633 -0.02 -18.34 8.33
N LYS A 634 -1.16 -17.86 7.79
CA LYS A 634 -2.43 -18.60 7.80
C LYS A 634 -2.39 -19.80 6.84
N GLU A 635 -1.90 -19.58 5.62
CA GLU A 635 -1.92 -20.58 4.56
C GLU A 635 -0.63 -21.40 4.50
N VAL A 636 0.53 -20.82 4.86
CA VAL A 636 1.84 -21.47 4.70
C VAL A 636 2.29 -22.11 6.00
N VAL A 637 2.82 -23.34 5.93
CA VAL A 637 3.32 -24.09 7.08
C VAL A 637 4.70 -24.69 6.80
N LEU A 638 5.58 -24.64 7.80
CA LEU A 638 6.90 -25.27 7.76
C LEU A 638 6.82 -26.68 8.34
N THR A 639 6.89 -27.69 7.49
CA THR A 639 6.73 -29.10 7.92
C THR A 639 7.82 -30.03 7.40
N GLY A 640 8.52 -29.66 6.33
CA GLY A 640 9.33 -30.60 5.54
C GLY A 640 8.52 -31.24 4.42
N LEU A 641 9.21 -31.83 3.43
CA LEU A 641 8.52 -32.57 2.36
C LEU A 641 8.26 -34.02 2.81
N PRO A 642 7.05 -34.57 2.60
CA PRO A 642 6.72 -35.97 2.90
C PRO A 642 7.78 -36.99 2.43
N ARG A 643 8.31 -36.83 1.21
CA ARG A 643 9.30 -37.76 0.64
C ARG A 643 10.64 -37.78 1.39
N HIS A 644 10.99 -36.69 2.09
CA HIS A 644 12.22 -36.63 2.88
C HIS A 644 12.21 -37.65 4.04
N ASP A 645 11.04 -38.09 4.51
CA ASP A 645 10.98 -39.15 5.53
C ASP A 645 11.55 -40.47 5.01
N SER A 646 11.34 -40.77 3.72
CA SER A 646 11.91 -41.95 3.07
C SER A 646 13.44 -41.82 2.93
N LEU A 647 13.91 -40.66 2.48
CA LEU A 647 15.33 -40.35 2.32
C LEU A 647 16.12 -40.36 3.63
N LEU A 648 15.48 -40.05 4.75
CA LEU A 648 16.12 -40.07 6.07
C LEU A 648 16.11 -41.47 6.72
N LYS A 649 15.19 -42.35 6.31
CA LYS A 649 15.11 -43.74 6.79
C LYS A 649 16.14 -44.66 6.11
N SER A 650 16.63 -44.32 4.93
CA SER A 650 17.58 -45.10 4.13
C SER A 650 19.04 -45.03 4.63
N THR A 651 19.26 -44.86 5.94
CA THR A 651 20.58 -44.67 6.57
C THR A 651 21.47 -45.92 6.63
N LYS A 652 21.20 -46.95 5.83
CA LYS A 652 22.24 -47.98 5.61
C LYS A 652 23.43 -47.28 4.94
N PRO A 653 24.67 -47.47 5.41
CA PRO A 653 25.84 -46.92 4.75
C PRO A 653 25.90 -47.51 3.34
N ASN A 654 25.42 -46.73 2.36
CA ASN A 654 25.39 -47.18 0.99
C ASN A 654 26.81 -47.03 0.47
N ASN A 655 27.54 -48.15 0.36
CA ASN A 655 28.88 -48.19 -0.21
C ASN A 655 28.87 -47.99 -1.74
N ASN A 656 27.71 -47.73 -2.33
CA ASN A 656 27.53 -47.44 -3.74
C ASN A 656 28.21 -46.10 -4.10
N LYS A 657 29.34 -46.20 -4.81
CA LYS A 657 30.10 -45.07 -5.32
C LYS A 657 29.49 -44.59 -6.65
N ASN A 658 28.36 -43.90 -6.58
CA ASN A 658 27.69 -43.36 -7.77
C ASN A 658 27.72 -41.83 -7.81
N ILE A 659 27.96 -41.26 -8.99
CA ILE A 659 27.80 -39.84 -9.30
C ILE A 659 26.52 -39.72 -10.12
N LEU A 660 25.54 -38.98 -9.61
CA LEU A 660 24.30 -38.70 -10.30
C LEU A 660 24.42 -37.35 -11.02
N ILE A 661 24.30 -37.35 -12.34
CA ILE A 661 24.24 -36.13 -13.16
C ILE A 661 22.77 -35.89 -13.52
N MET A 662 22.18 -34.82 -12.98
CA MET A 662 20.75 -34.54 -13.10
C MET A 662 20.49 -33.04 -13.34
N PRO A 663 20.64 -32.57 -14.60
CA PRO A 663 20.35 -31.18 -14.96
C PRO A 663 18.85 -30.89 -15.09
N THR A 664 18.49 -29.62 -14.90
CA THR A 664 17.16 -29.09 -15.21
C THR A 664 17.00 -28.69 -16.69
N TRP A 665 15.81 -28.18 -17.05
CA TRP A 665 15.41 -27.81 -18.41
C TRP A 665 15.36 -26.29 -18.62
N ARG A 666 15.33 -25.83 -19.89
CA ARG A 666 15.08 -24.41 -20.26
C ARG A 666 13.81 -24.32 -21.11
N SER A 667 13.01 -23.27 -20.94
CA SER A 667 11.76 -23.17 -21.71
C SER A 667 11.99 -22.77 -23.16
N SER A 668 13.10 -22.08 -23.45
CA SER A 668 13.49 -21.68 -24.80
C SER A 668 13.91 -22.84 -25.72
N ILE A 669 14.27 -24.01 -25.16
CA ILE A 669 14.88 -25.11 -25.94
C ILE A 669 13.96 -26.31 -26.16
N ILE A 670 12.80 -26.37 -25.50
CA ILE A 670 11.86 -27.50 -25.62
C ILE A 670 10.62 -27.10 -26.44
N GLY A 671 9.99 -28.06 -27.12
CA GLY A 671 8.80 -27.80 -27.92
C GLY A 671 7.56 -27.43 -27.11
N ALA A 672 6.53 -26.99 -27.84
CA ALA A 672 5.27 -26.52 -27.29
C ALA A 672 4.54 -27.62 -26.51
N ALA A 673 3.80 -27.23 -25.48
CA ALA A 673 2.99 -28.16 -24.67
C ALA A 673 1.66 -28.48 -25.35
N ASN A 674 1.27 -29.76 -25.30
CA ASN A 674 -0.03 -30.23 -25.78
C ASN A 674 -1.14 -29.73 -24.84
N LYS A 675 -2.28 -29.31 -25.40
CA LYS A 675 -3.37 -28.64 -24.65
C LYS A 675 -4.07 -29.53 -23.60
N GLU A 676 -3.83 -30.84 -23.60
CA GLU A 676 -4.55 -31.82 -22.77
C GLU A 676 -3.69 -32.53 -21.70
N GLY A 677 -2.44 -32.10 -21.48
CA GLY A 677 -1.55 -32.76 -20.51
C GLY A 677 -0.15 -32.14 -20.38
N THR A 678 0.81 -32.96 -19.95
CA THR A 678 2.22 -32.57 -19.73
C THR A 678 3.17 -32.90 -20.91
N GLU A 679 2.66 -33.56 -21.96
CA GLU A 679 3.43 -33.94 -23.15
C GLU A 679 3.77 -32.74 -24.06
N ARG A 680 4.91 -32.80 -24.75
CA ARG A 680 5.47 -31.72 -25.58
C ARG A 680 6.02 -32.23 -26.92
N ASP A 681 5.96 -31.38 -27.94
CA ASP A 681 6.62 -31.61 -29.23
C ASP A 681 8.16 -31.58 -29.12
N LEU A 682 8.85 -32.25 -30.05
CA LEU A 682 10.31 -32.20 -30.16
C LEU A 682 10.77 -30.93 -30.90
N ASN A 683 11.79 -30.26 -30.37
CA ASN A 683 12.46 -29.13 -31.00
C ASN A 683 13.63 -29.63 -31.86
N PRO A 684 13.60 -29.46 -33.20
CA PRO A 684 14.67 -29.93 -34.07
C PRO A 684 16.01 -29.20 -33.85
N LEU A 685 16.00 -28.01 -33.25
CA LEU A 685 17.20 -27.22 -32.97
C LEU A 685 17.76 -27.44 -31.55
N PHE A 686 17.28 -28.46 -30.82
CA PHE A 686 17.69 -28.71 -29.43
C PHE A 686 19.21 -28.87 -29.27
N MET A 687 19.85 -29.67 -30.15
CA MET A 687 21.30 -29.93 -30.08
C MET A 687 22.17 -28.71 -30.42
N ASP A 688 21.60 -27.67 -31.05
CA ASP A 688 22.31 -26.42 -31.31
C ASP A 688 22.36 -25.50 -30.09
N SER A 689 21.56 -25.78 -29.06
CA SER A 689 21.51 -24.99 -27.84
C SER A 689 22.80 -25.08 -27.03
N SER A 690 23.10 -23.99 -26.30
CA SER A 690 24.22 -23.98 -25.34
C SER A 690 24.08 -25.10 -24.31
N TYR A 691 22.85 -25.36 -23.84
CA TYR A 691 22.54 -26.45 -22.90
C TYR A 691 23.01 -27.81 -23.41
N ALA A 692 22.54 -28.21 -24.60
CA ALA A 692 22.86 -29.53 -25.15
C ALA A 692 24.36 -29.69 -25.38
N LYS A 693 25.02 -28.64 -25.92
CA LYS A 693 26.47 -28.65 -26.19
C LYS A 693 27.31 -28.88 -24.93
N HIS A 694 27.04 -28.18 -23.83
CA HIS A 694 27.82 -28.29 -22.60
C HIS A 694 27.61 -29.65 -21.91
N TRP A 695 26.36 -30.12 -21.79
CA TRP A 695 26.11 -31.44 -21.20
C TRP A 695 26.63 -32.58 -22.08
N TYR A 696 26.50 -32.47 -23.40
CA TYR A 696 27.08 -33.44 -24.33
C TYR A 696 28.61 -33.53 -24.18
N SER A 697 29.29 -32.38 -24.17
CA SER A 697 30.75 -32.31 -24.00
C SER A 697 31.20 -32.93 -22.67
N LEU A 698 30.53 -32.60 -21.56
CA LEU A 698 30.83 -33.16 -20.24
C LEU A 698 30.69 -34.70 -20.21
N LEU A 699 29.58 -35.23 -20.73
CA LEU A 699 29.30 -36.67 -20.74
C LEU A 699 30.29 -37.47 -21.62
N HIS A 700 30.86 -36.85 -22.65
CA HIS A 700 31.84 -37.47 -23.55
C HIS A 700 33.29 -37.23 -23.14
N SER A 701 33.53 -36.47 -22.07
CA SER A 701 34.88 -36.08 -21.69
C SER A 701 35.74 -37.29 -21.27
N PRO A 702 36.92 -37.48 -21.89
CA PRO A 702 37.89 -38.49 -21.44
C PRO A 702 38.36 -38.25 -19.99
N GLU A 703 38.37 -36.98 -19.56
CA GLU A 703 38.78 -36.59 -18.21
C GLU A 703 37.78 -37.04 -17.16
N LEU A 704 36.47 -36.95 -17.45
CA LEU A 704 35.42 -37.51 -16.59
C LEU A 704 35.65 -39.00 -16.36
N ARG A 705 35.84 -39.76 -17.45
CA ARG A 705 36.12 -41.21 -17.39
C ARG A 705 37.37 -41.49 -16.54
N ARG A 706 38.44 -40.74 -16.76
CA ARG A 706 39.72 -40.90 -16.04
C ARG A 706 39.56 -40.68 -14.53
N ILE A 707 38.89 -39.59 -14.13
CA ILE A 707 38.67 -39.25 -12.72
C ILE A 707 37.76 -40.29 -12.04
N CYS A 708 36.65 -40.66 -12.68
CA CYS A 708 35.71 -41.64 -12.15
C CYS A 708 36.36 -43.02 -11.98
N THR A 709 37.13 -43.48 -12.97
CA THR A 709 37.88 -44.75 -12.89
C THR A 709 38.92 -44.72 -11.77
N LYS A 710 39.64 -43.60 -11.61
CA LYS A 710 40.68 -43.44 -10.58
C LYS A 710 40.14 -43.62 -9.15
N TYR A 711 38.95 -43.11 -8.86
CA TYR A 711 38.35 -43.19 -7.51
C TYR A 711 37.31 -44.31 -7.35
N GLY A 712 37.00 -45.01 -8.44
CA GLY A 712 36.04 -46.13 -8.50
C GLY A 712 34.58 -45.69 -8.37
N TYR A 713 34.19 -44.63 -9.07
CA TYR A 713 32.81 -44.15 -9.10
C TYR A 713 32.14 -44.44 -10.46
N ASP A 714 30.92 -44.98 -10.42
CA ASP A 714 30.05 -45.07 -11.60
C ASP A 714 29.32 -43.74 -11.83
N VAL A 715 28.98 -43.43 -13.08
CA VAL A 715 28.22 -42.23 -13.43
C VAL A 715 26.84 -42.61 -13.93
N VAL A 716 25.82 -41.95 -13.40
CA VAL A 716 24.42 -42.11 -13.80
C VAL A 716 23.93 -40.77 -14.35
N PHE A 717 23.38 -40.76 -15.57
CA PHE A 717 22.76 -39.59 -16.18
C PHE A 717 21.24 -39.72 -16.14
N PHE A 718 20.57 -38.75 -15.52
CA PHE A 718 19.12 -38.71 -15.37
C PHE A 718 18.62 -37.27 -15.49
N PRO A 719 18.44 -36.73 -16.71
CA PRO A 719 18.00 -35.35 -16.88
C PRO A 719 16.52 -35.17 -16.52
N HIS A 720 16.08 -33.93 -16.35
CA HIS A 720 14.69 -33.60 -16.05
C HIS A 720 13.70 -34.20 -17.08
N VAL A 721 12.47 -34.50 -16.65
CA VAL A 721 11.45 -35.19 -17.49
C VAL A 721 11.21 -34.55 -18.86
N ASN A 722 11.33 -33.22 -18.95
CA ASN A 722 11.15 -32.46 -20.21
C ASN A 722 12.32 -32.64 -21.20
N ILE A 723 13.43 -33.21 -20.76
CA ILE A 723 14.63 -33.50 -21.56
C ILE A 723 14.69 -34.99 -21.93
N LEU A 724 13.95 -35.87 -21.23
CA LEU A 724 13.90 -37.30 -21.52
C LEU A 724 13.60 -37.62 -23.01
N PRO A 725 12.69 -36.91 -23.71
CA PRO A 725 12.44 -37.15 -25.13
C PRO A 725 13.66 -36.95 -26.05
N TYR A 726 14.71 -36.27 -25.58
CA TYR A 726 15.95 -36.00 -26.32
C TYR A 726 17.12 -36.88 -25.87
N LEU A 727 16.90 -37.88 -25.00
CA LEU A 727 17.98 -38.72 -24.46
C LEU A 727 18.81 -39.41 -25.54
N ASP A 728 18.16 -39.91 -26.60
CA ASP A 728 18.83 -40.62 -27.70
C ASP A 728 19.81 -39.72 -28.46
N GLU A 729 19.54 -38.41 -28.53
CA GLU A 729 20.41 -37.42 -29.18
C GLU A 729 21.74 -37.24 -28.44
N PHE A 730 21.78 -37.52 -27.13
CA PHE A 730 23.00 -37.43 -26.35
C PHE A 730 23.99 -38.55 -26.65
N LYS A 731 23.62 -39.66 -27.33
CA LYS A 731 24.54 -40.76 -27.70
C LYS A 731 25.51 -41.16 -26.57
N THR A 732 24.99 -41.36 -25.37
CA THR A 732 25.81 -41.47 -24.15
C THR A 732 26.83 -42.62 -24.23
N PRO A 733 28.10 -42.42 -23.84
CA PRO A 733 29.11 -43.48 -23.85
C PRO A 733 28.84 -44.60 -22.83
N ASP A 734 29.36 -45.81 -23.09
CA ASP A 734 29.13 -47.04 -22.28
C ASP A 734 29.45 -46.92 -20.77
N PHE A 735 30.33 -46.00 -20.38
CA PHE A 735 30.67 -45.78 -18.96
C PHE A 735 29.66 -44.89 -18.21
N ILE A 736 28.72 -44.28 -18.93
CA ILE A 736 27.61 -43.51 -18.39
C ILE A 736 26.37 -44.40 -18.39
N LYS A 737 25.81 -44.68 -17.21
CA LYS A 737 24.53 -45.40 -17.09
C LYS A 737 23.39 -44.40 -17.28
N ILE A 738 22.45 -44.68 -18.18
CA ILE A 738 21.22 -43.89 -18.27
C ILE A 738 20.27 -44.37 -17.16
N GLY A 739 19.76 -43.46 -16.35
CA GLY A 739 18.62 -43.77 -15.48
C GLY A 739 17.36 -43.90 -16.33
N SER A 740 16.81 -45.11 -16.47
CA SER A 740 15.51 -45.31 -17.12
C SER A 740 14.38 -45.17 -16.09
N GLN A 741 13.33 -44.41 -16.42
CA GLN A 741 12.11 -44.33 -15.59
C GLN A 741 11.42 -45.70 -15.42
N ASP A 742 11.60 -46.62 -16.37
CA ASP A 742 10.86 -47.89 -16.41
C ASP A 742 11.23 -48.91 -15.31
N ASN A 743 12.23 -48.67 -14.46
CA ASN A 743 12.68 -49.69 -13.48
C ASN A 743 13.31 -49.18 -12.17
N ARG A 744 13.38 -47.89 -11.87
CA ARG A 744 13.91 -47.39 -10.59
C ARG A 744 13.17 -46.16 -10.06
N ASN A 745 12.80 -46.24 -8.79
CA ASN A 745 12.26 -45.14 -7.98
C ASN A 745 13.29 -43.99 -7.88
N ILE A 746 12.86 -42.73 -7.96
CA ILE A 746 13.78 -41.58 -7.94
C ILE A 746 14.49 -41.43 -6.58
N GLN A 747 13.82 -41.80 -5.50
CA GLN A 747 14.39 -41.82 -4.15
C GLN A 747 15.55 -42.83 -4.06
N ASP A 748 15.47 -43.96 -4.75
CA ASP A 748 16.56 -44.93 -4.80
C ASP A 748 17.80 -44.36 -5.49
N LEU A 749 17.62 -43.56 -6.56
CA LEU A 749 18.72 -42.84 -7.20
C LEU A 749 19.39 -41.86 -6.23
N PHE A 750 18.61 -41.11 -5.45
CA PHE A 750 19.14 -40.21 -4.43
C PHE A 750 19.84 -40.99 -3.29
N ASN A 751 19.31 -42.14 -2.89
CA ASN A 751 19.92 -43.01 -1.87
C ASN A 751 21.23 -43.64 -2.34
N ASP A 752 21.32 -44.04 -3.61
CA ASP A 752 22.49 -44.64 -4.25
C ASP A 752 23.58 -43.64 -4.61
N ALA A 753 23.22 -42.39 -4.88
CA ALA A 753 24.19 -41.35 -5.22
C ALA A 753 25.06 -40.96 -4.02
N SER A 754 26.35 -40.86 -4.23
CA SER A 754 27.32 -40.26 -3.29
C SER A 754 27.53 -38.77 -3.58
N LEU A 755 27.37 -38.37 -4.83
CA LEU A 755 27.56 -37.00 -5.33
C LEU A 755 26.48 -36.69 -6.36
N LEU A 756 25.87 -35.51 -6.26
CA LEU A 756 25.02 -34.95 -7.31
C LEU A 756 25.78 -33.89 -8.10
N VAL A 757 25.68 -33.96 -9.42
CA VAL A 757 26.04 -32.89 -10.35
C VAL A 757 24.75 -32.38 -10.97
N THR A 758 24.46 -31.10 -10.78
CA THR A 758 23.26 -30.46 -11.34
C THR A 758 23.59 -29.01 -11.71
N ASP A 759 22.63 -28.27 -12.26
CA ASP A 759 22.76 -26.86 -12.61
C ASP A 759 21.96 -25.97 -11.65
N TYR A 760 20.65 -25.84 -11.87
CA TYR A 760 19.71 -25.00 -11.14
C TYR A 760 18.56 -25.82 -10.52
N SER A 761 18.69 -27.14 -10.45
CA SER A 761 17.61 -28.02 -10.00
C SER A 761 17.42 -27.99 -8.48
N SER A 762 16.16 -28.05 -8.01
CA SER A 762 15.83 -28.14 -6.59
C SER A 762 16.14 -29.53 -6.00
N VAL A 763 16.45 -30.55 -6.82
CA VAL A 763 16.86 -31.88 -6.34
C VAL A 763 18.15 -31.86 -5.51
N ALA A 764 18.91 -30.77 -5.57
CA ALA A 764 20.03 -30.53 -4.65
C ALA A 764 19.60 -30.53 -3.18
N PHE A 765 18.36 -30.13 -2.88
CA PHE A 765 17.80 -30.17 -1.52
C PHE A 765 17.54 -31.62 -1.05
N ASP A 766 17.11 -32.53 -1.94
CA ASP A 766 16.93 -33.96 -1.62
C ASP A 766 18.27 -34.66 -1.32
N MET A 767 19.38 -34.19 -1.92
CA MET A 767 20.72 -34.65 -1.59
C MET A 767 21.22 -34.02 -0.28
N ALA A 768 20.95 -32.72 -0.09
CA ALA A 768 21.35 -31.99 1.09
C ALA A 768 20.67 -32.50 2.37
N VAL A 769 19.38 -32.89 2.31
CA VAL A 769 18.67 -33.44 3.49
C VAL A 769 19.31 -34.73 3.99
N GLN A 770 20.06 -35.45 3.15
CA GLN A 770 20.84 -36.64 3.48
C GLN A 770 22.32 -36.34 3.83
N SER A 771 22.72 -35.06 3.88
CA SER A 771 24.12 -34.62 4.03
C SER A 771 25.07 -35.15 2.95
N LYS A 772 24.61 -35.19 1.69
CA LYS A 772 25.42 -35.60 0.52
C LYS A 772 25.97 -34.41 -0.26
N SER A 773 27.04 -34.63 -1.00
CA SER A 773 27.73 -33.56 -1.75
C SER A 773 27.01 -33.20 -3.04
N VAL A 774 27.13 -31.93 -3.44
CA VAL A 774 26.60 -31.38 -4.69
C VAL A 774 27.71 -30.61 -5.41
N ILE A 775 27.71 -30.63 -6.74
CA ILE A 775 28.43 -29.68 -7.61
C ILE A 775 27.41 -29.03 -8.55
N TYR A 776 27.43 -27.70 -8.61
CA TYR A 776 26.60 -26.92 -9.52
C TYR A 776 27.39 -26.54 -10.78
N TYR A 777 27.01 -27.10 -11.94
CA TYR A 777 27.58 -26.75 -13.23
C TYR A 777 26.68 -25.75 -13.97
N GLN A 778 27.04 -24.47 -13.87
CA GLN A 778 26.22 -23.32 -14.26
C GLN A 778 26.91 -22.51 -15.36
N PHE A 779 26.99 -23.08 -16.57
CA PHE A 779 27.65 -22.45 -17.73
C PHE A 779 26.86 -21.29 -18.36
N ASP A 780 25.56 -21.19 -18.07
CA ASP A 780 24.62 -20.20 -18.63
C ASP A 780 24.05 -19.25 -17.55
N GLU A 781 24.80 -18.97 -16.49
CA GLU A 781 24.31 -18.17 -15.34
C GLU A 781 23.93 -16.74 -15.70
N ASP A 782 24.58 -16.15 -16.69
CA ASP A 782 24.29 -14.79 -17.14
C ASP A 782 22.92 -14.70 -17.82
N THR A 783 22.46 -15.75 -18.50
CA THR A 783 21.24 -15.74 -19.32
C THR A 783 20.05 -16.44 -18.65
N PHE A 784 20.28 -17.39 -17.72
CA PHE A 784 19.22 -18.23 -17.15
C PHE A 784 18.05 -17.44 -16.53
N PHE A 785 18.34 -16.34 -15.80
CA PHE A 785 17.33 -15.51 -15.15
C PHE A 785 16.87 -14.30 -15.99
N GLN A 786 17.30 -14.18 -17.25
CA GLN A 786 16.95 -13.07 -18.14
C GLN A 786 15.63 -13.27 -18.91
N GLY A 787 14.89 -14.36 -18.65
CA GLY A 787 13.56 -14.61 -19.22
C GLY A 787 13.42 -15.88 -20.06
N ASP A 788 14.51 -16.64 -20.23
CA ASP A 788 14.53 -17.91 -20.98
C ASP A 788 13.91 -19.09 -20.23
N HIS A 789 13.54 -18.89 -18.97
CA HIS A 789 12.95 -19.88 -18.10
C HIS A 789 11.76 -19.32 -17.30
N THR A 790 10.93 -20.21 -16.73
CA THR A 790 9.75 -19.84 -15.94
C THR A 790 10.10 -19.25 -14.57
N TYR A 791 11.36 -19.32 -14.14
CA TYR A 791 11.81 -18.91 -12.82
C TYR A 791 12.34 -17.48 -12.83
N THR A 792 11.91 -16.68 -11.85
CA THR A 792 12.58 -15.41 -11.53
C THR A 792 13.51 -15.65 -10.34
N LYS A 793 14.67 -14.98 -10.31
CA LYS A 793 15.65 -15.14 -9.22
C LYS A 793 14.98 -14.92 -7.86
N GLY A 794 15.03 -15.92 -6.99
CA GLY A 794 14.48 -15.87 -5.62
C GLY A 794 15.52 -15.52 -4.56
N TYR A 795 15.30 -16.02 -3.34
CA TYR A 795 16.17 -15.75 -2.19
C TYR A 795 17.50 -16.53 -2.23
N TYR A 796 17.56 -17.62 -3.00
CA TYR A 796 18.65 -18.59 -2.95
C TYR A 796 19.83 -18.18 -3.84
N ASP A 797 20.98 -17.90 -3.23
CA ASP A 797 22.24 -17.67 -3.95
C ASP A 797 23.10 -18.94 -3.91
N TYR A 798 23.39 -19.54 -5.07
CA TYR A 798 24.11 -20.82 -5.14
C TYR A 798 25.54 -20.75 -4.58
N ARG A 799 26.21 -19.60 -4.59
CA ARG A 799 27.58 -19.49 -4.04
C ARG A 799 27.55 -19.30 -2.54
N LYS A 800 26.58 -18.53 -2.03
CA LYS A 800 26.41 -18.22 -0.61
C LYS A 800 25.68 -19.31 0.17
N ASP A 801 24.59 -19.82 -0.38
CA ASP A 801 23.62 -20.71 0.27
C ASP A 801 23.71 -22.15 -0.28
N GLY A 802 24.34 -22.34 -1.45
CA GLY A 802 24.51 -23.64 -2.10
C GLY A 802 25.15 -24.72 -1.24
N PHE A 803 24.71 -25.96 -1.50
CA PHE A 803 25.22 -27.20 -0.88
C PHE A 803 26.47 -27.76 -1.57
N GLY A 804 27.14 -26.95 -2.39
CA GLY A 804 28.18 -27.38 -3.30
C GLY A 804 28.94 -26.21 -3.90
N ALA A 805 30.04 -26.51 -4.59
CA ALA A 805 30.75 -25.52 -5.39
C ALA A 805 29.96 -25.19 -6.67
N VAL A 806 30.02 -23.93 -7.09
CA VAL A 806 29.48 -23.45 -8.37
C VAL A 806 30.63 -23.30 -9.35
N VAL A 807 30.54 -23.99 -10.48
CA VAL A 807 31.54 -24.00 -11.55
C VAL A 807 30.88 -23.66 -12.88
N THR A 808 31.54 -22.85 -13.69
CA THR A 808 30.97 -22.31 -14.94
C THR A 808 31.61 -22.87 -16.20
N ASN A 809 32.71 -23.62 -16.09
CA ASN A 809 33.40 -24.26 -17.20
C ASN A 809 33.93 -25.65 -16.81
N GLU A 810 34.25 -26.46 -17.81
CA GLU A 810 34.67 -27.86 -17.62
C GLU A 810 35.98 -28.01 -16.83
N GLN A 811 36.96 -27.13 -17.03
CA GLN A 811 38.23 -27.21 -16.32
C GLN A 811 38.03 -27.02 -14.81
N ALA A 812 37.23 -26.01 -14.42
CA ALA A 812 36.85 -25.79 -13.03
C ALA A 812 36.03 -26.97 -12.48
N PHE A 813 35.11 -27.52 -13.28
CA PHE A 813 34.33 -28.69 -12.91
C PHE A 813 35.21 -29.92 -12.60
N PHE A 814 36.16 -30.27 -13.47
CA PHE A 814 37.02 -31.44 -13.23
C PHE A 814 37.97 -31.24 -12.04
N SER A 815 38.46 -30.02 -11.84
CA SER A 815 39.26 -29.67 -10.66
C SER A 815 38.47 -29.93 -9.37
N GLU A 816 37.24 -29.42 -9.31
CA GLU A 816 36.36 -29.60 -8.15
C GLU A 816 35.94 -31.06 -7.97
N LEU A 817 35.57 -31.75 -9.05
CA LEU A 817 35.21 -33.17 -9.03
C LEU A 817 36.34 -34.01 -8.41
N ASN A 818 37.59 -33.75 -8.83
CA ASN A 818 38.75 -34.46 -8.29
C ASN A 818 38.97 -34.17 -6.79
N VAL A 819 38.68 -32.95 -6.30
CA VAL A 819 38.73 -32.59 -4.87
C VAL A 819 37.65 -33.35 -4.09
N VAL A 820 36.41 -33.30 -4.56
CA VAL A 820 35.25 -33.93 -3.89
C VAL A 820 35.41 -35.44 -3.82
N LEU A 821 35.78 -36.11 -4.92
CA LEU A 821 35.96 -37.56 -4.96
C LEU A 821 37.18 -38.04 -4.16
N LYS A 822 38.26 -37.24 -4.08
CA LYS A 822 39.40 -37.53 -3.19
C LYS A 822 38.98 -37.57 -1.71
N ASN A 823 37.99 -36.76 -1.33
CA ASN A 823 37.38 -36.77 0.00
C ASN A 823 36.22 -37.79 0.13
N SER A 824 36.16 -38.82 -0.73
CA SER A 824 35.09 -39.81 -0.75
C SER A 824 33.69 -39.21 -0.89
N ALA A 825 33.55 -38.11 -1.64
CA ALA A 825 32.30 -37.37 -1.85
C ALA A 825 31.60 -36.90 -0.56
N LYS A 826 32.35 -36.69 0.52
CA LYS A 826 31.81 -36.09 1.75
C LYS A 826 31.79 -34.56 1.67
N PRO A 827 30.70 -33.90 2.09
CA PRO A 827 30.65 -32.45 2.15
C PRO A 827 31.74 -31.89 3.06
N SER A 828 32.28 -30.71 2.72
CA SER A 828 33.16 -29.98 3.63
C SER A 828 32.39 -29.47 4.86
N GLU A 829 33.09 -29.16 5.96
CA GLU A 829 32.46 -28.60 7.18
C GLU A 829 31.67 -27.31 6.90
N LYS A 830 32.17 -26.46 5.99
CA LYS A 830 31.45 -25.25 5.56
C LYS A 830 30.10 -25.59 4.91
N ILE A 831 30.07 -26.58 4.01
CA ILE A 831 28.84 -27.02 3.35
C ILE A 831 27.90 -27.71 4.34
N LYS A 832 28.43 -28.55 5.24
CA LYS A 832 27.64 -29.22 6.28
C LYS A 832 26.91 -28.20 7.16
N LYS A 833 27.58 -27.14 7.59
CA LYS A 833 26.95 -26.04 8.34
C LYS A 833 25.82 -25.35 7.55
N ARG A 834 25.97 -25.17 6.24
CA ARG A 834 24.90 -24.61 5.39
C ARG A 834 23.68 -25.54 5.33
N ILE A 835 23.91 -26.84 5.17
CA ILE A 835 22.86 -27.87 5.17
C ILE A 835 22.10 -27.83 6.51
N ASP A 836 22.83 -27.88 7.63
CA ASP A 836 22.22 -27.91 8.97
C ASP A 836 21.43 -26.64 9.28
N ASN A 837 21.88 -25.47 8.80
CA ASN A 837 21.15 -24.21 8.95
C ASN A 837 19.92 -24.08 8.03
N THR A 838 19.85 -24.85 6.93
CA THR A 838 18.76 -24.73 5.95
C THR A 838 17.50 -25.46 6.42
N PHE A 839 17.66 -26.69 6.91
CA PHE A 839 16.54 -27.55 7.27
C PHE A 839 16.29 -27.51 8.78
N GLN A 840 15.18 -26.89 9.18
CA GLN A 840 14.74 -26.92 10.58
C GLN A 840 14.34 -28.35 11.02
N HIS A 841 13.86 -29.17 10.09
CA HIS A 841 13.42 -30.53 10.35
C HIS A 841 14.18 -31.54 9.48
N ARG A 842 14.94 -32.42 10.14
CA ARG A 842 15.63 -33.58 9.54
C ARG A 842 15.47 -34.84 10.41
N ASP A 843 14.30 -34.96 11.05
CA ASP A 843 13.97 -35.97 12.06
C ASP A 843 13.13 -37.16 11.51
N GLY A 844 12.76 -37.13 10.23
CA GLY A 844 11.94 -38.17 9.59
C GLY A 844 10.46 -38.17 9.98
N ASN A 845 9.94 -37.04 10.50
CA ASN A 845 8.54 -36.88 10.91
C ASN A 845 7.77 -35.84 10.05
N ASN A 846 8.17 -35.65 8.79
CA ASN A 846 7.57 -34.65 7.92
C ASN A 846 6.11 -35.00 7.58
N CYS A 847 5.80 -36.26 7.23
CA CYS A 847 4.42 -36.69 6.96
C CYS A 847 3.50 -36.45 8.16
N LYS A 848 3.97 -36.70 9.39
CA LYS A 848 3.20 -36.44 10.62
C LYS A 848 2.80 -34.98 10.73
N ARG A 849 3.76 -34.06 10.54
CA ARG A 849 3.51 -32.62 10.58
C ARG A 849 2.54 -32.16 9.48
N VAL A 850 2.67 -32.72 8.28
CA VAL A 850 1.75 -32.44 7.16
C VAL A 850 0.33 -32.88 7.50
N VAL A 851 0.12 -34.09 8.03
CA VAL A 851 -1.23 -34.54 8.45
C VAL A 851 -1.82 -33.59 9.50
N SER A 852 -1.05 -33.24 10.54
CA SER A 852 -1.53 -32.31 11.57
C SER A 852 -1.90 -30.93 11.01
N ALA A 853 -1.16 -30.43 10.00
CA ALA A 853 -1.48 -29.17 9.33
C ALA A 853 -2.80 -29.26 8.52
N ILE A 854 -3.06 -30.40 7.87
CA ILE A 854 -4.29 -30.62 7.09
C ILE A 854 -5.52 -30.73 8.00
N GLU A 855 -5.39 -31.43 9.14
CA GLU A 855 -6.44 -31.54 10.15
C GLU A 855 -6.77 -30.18 10.79
N ALA A 856 -5.75 -29.34 11.05
CA ALA A 856 -5.93 -28.00 11.62
C ALA A 856 -6.79 -27.06 10.74
N LEU A 857 -6.97 -27.37 9.45
CA LEU A 857 -7.90 -26.63 8.59
C LEU A 857 -9.36 -26.78 9.03
N ASP A 858 -9.73 -27.95 9.58
CA ASP A 858 -11.11 -28.25 9.99
C ASP A 858 -11.42 -27.83 11.43
N LEU A 859 -10.44 -27.27 12.13
CA LEU A 859 -10.62 -26.77 13.49
C LEU A 859 -10.95 -25.27 13.50
N PRO A 860 -11.87 -24.84 14.40
CA PRO A 860 -12.07 -23.43 14.66
C PRO A 860 -10.81 -22.84 15.31
N LEU A 861 -10.68 -21.51 15.26
CA LEU A 861 -9.65 -20.84 16.03
C LEU A 861 -9.88 -21.03 17.54
N PRO A 862 -8.80 -21.16 18.34
CA PRO A 862 -8.92 -21.07 19.79
C PRO A 862 -9.65 -19.79 20.21
N ILE A 863 -10.45 -19.86 21.29
CA ILE A 863 -11.31 -18.75 21.76
C ILE A 863 -10.49 -17.48 22.00
N ASP A 864 -9.30 -17.64 22.58
CA ASP A 864 -8.37 -16.56 22.92
C ASP A 864 -7.17 -16.50 21.96
N PHE A 865 -7.31 -16.97 20.71
CA PHE A 865 -6.23 -16.85 19.74
C PHE A 865 -5.95 -15.37 19.43
N VAL A 866 -4.74 -14.93 19.74
CA VAL A 866 -4.26 -13.59 19.48
C VAL A 866 -2.79 -13.64 19.10
N ASP A 867 -2.42 -12.99 17.99
CA ASP A 867 -1.03 -12.81 17.61
C ASP A 867 -0.49 -11.55 18.31
N ALA A 868 0.45 -11.75 19.24
CA ALA A 868 1.01 -10.69 20.06
C ALA A 868 1.81 -9.66 19.24
N ASP A 869 2.42 -10.05 18.12
CA ASP A 869 3.17 -9.15 17.24
C ASP A 869 2.20 -8.24 16.48
N ILE A 870 1.09 -8.81 15.98
CA ILE A 870 0.03 -8.04 15.29
C ILE A 870 -0.63 -7.05 16.25
N LEU A 871 -0.94 -7.45 17.48
CA LEU A 871 -1.49 -6.53 18.49
C LEU A 871 -0.54 -5.36 18.74
N PHE A 872 0.75 -5.67 18.90
CA PHE A 872 1.77 -4.67 19.16
C PHE A 872 1.87 -3.67 17.99
N GLU A 873 1.96 -4.16 16.75
CA GLU A 873 1.92 -3.33 15.53
C GLU A 873 0.70 -2.39 15.53
N TYR A 874 -0.49 -2.92 15.79
CA TYR A 874 -1.74 -2.14 15.75
C TYR A 874 -1.84 -1.10 16.87
N ALA A 875 -1.28 -1.38 18.04
CA ALA A 875 -1.22 -0.43 19.15
C ALA A 875 -0.21 0.68 18.86
N THR A 876 0.98 0.34 18.34
CA THR A 876 2.00 1.31 17.89
C THR A 876 1.45 2.21 16.79
N HIS A 877 0.72 1.69 15.81
CA HIS A 877 0.11 2.51 14.76
C HIS A 877 -0.89 3.53 15.30
N ALA A 878 -1.70 3.15 16.29
CA ALA A 878 -2.65 4.06 16.92
C ALA A 878 -1.92 5.20 17.66
N SER A 879 -0.86 4.88 18.42
CA SER A 879 -0.01 5.88 19.07
C SER A 879 0.68 6.80 18.07
N ASN A 880 1.29 6.27 17.01
CA ASN A 880 1.96 7.07 15.97
C ASN A 880 0.98 8.00 15.23
N SER A 881 -0.28 7.61 15.13
CA SER A 881 -1.34 8.40 14.52
C SER A 881 -1.97 9.42 15.48
N LYS A 882 -1.47 9.50 16.73
CA LYS A 882 -1.99 10.35 17.81
C LYS A 882 -3.47 10.09 18.15
N ASP A 883 -4.00 8.89 17.84
CA ASP A 883 -5.34 8.47 18.28
C ASP A 883 -5.22 7.79 19.65
N TRP A 884 -5.08 8.62 20.70
CA TRP A 884 -4.74 8.16 22.04
C TRP A 884 -5.83 7.28 22.68
N LEU A 885 -7.11 7.51 22.36
CA LEU A 885 -8.21 6.68 22.85
C LEU A 885 -8.13 5.26 22.29
N LEU A 886 -7.93 5.15 20.97
CA LEU A 886 -7.74 3.86 20.31
C LEU A 886 -6.45 3.20 20.80
N ALA A 887 -5.36 3.96 20.93
CA ALA A 887 -4.08 3.48 21.43
C ALA A 887 -4.20 2.85 22.82
N ILE A 888 -4.84 3.52 23.78
CA ILE A 888 -5.09 2.98 25.14
C ILE A 888 -5.82 1.64 25.07
N SER A 889 -6.89 1.56 24.27
CA SER A 889 -7.69 0.33 24.15
C SER A 889 -6.88 -0.85 23.59
N ARG A 890 -5.98 -0.58 22.63
CA ARG A 890 -5.12 -1.59 22.01
C ARG A 890 -3.93 -1.96 22.89
N TRP A 891 -3.30 -1.00 23.55
CA TRP A 891 -2.22 -1.27 24.53
C TRP A 891 -2.73 -2.11 25.70
N ALA A 892 -3.97 -1.93 26.14
CA ALA A 892 -4.58 -2.82 27.14
C ALA A 892 -4.66 -4.29 26.67
N LEU A 893 -4.92 -4.53 25.38
CA LEU A 893 -4.87 -5.88 24.80
C LEU A 893 -3.44 -6.41 24.77
N VAL A 894 -2.46 -5.57 24.41
CA VAL A 894 -1.03 -5.94 24.42
C VAL A 894 -0.56 -6.28 25.84
N SER A 895 -0.95 -5.51 26.87
CA SER A 895 -0.63 -5.84 28.27
C SER A 895 -1.21 -7.19 28.70
N LYS A 896 -2.37 -7.58 28.17
CA LYS A 896 -3.04 -8.84 28.50
C LYS A 896 -2.44 -10.06 27.77
N TYR A 897 -2.14 -9.93 26.48
CA TYR A 897 -1.79 -11.06 25.60
C TYR A 897 -0.35 -11.03 25.04
N GLY A 898 0.38 -9.93 25.24
CA GLY A 898 1.74 -9.74 24.74
C GLY A 898 2.77 -10.61 25.45
N ASN A 899 3.95 -10.76 24.84
CA ASN A 899 5.13 -11.30 25.53
C ASN A 899 5.67 -10.28 26.56
N GLU A 900 6.65 -10.67 27.38
CA GLU A 900 7.19 -9.79 28.46
C GLU A 900 7.73 -8.45 27.93
N HIS A 901 8.37 -8.46 26.76
CA HIS A 901 8.86 -7.23 26.12
C HIS A 901 7.69 -6.33 25.67
N HIS A 902 6.66 -6.91 25.04
CA HIS A 902 5.48 -6.18 24.59
C HIS A 902 4.68 -5.61 25.78
N LYS A 903 4.55 -6.36 26.87
CA LYS A 903 3.88 -5.89 28.09
C LYS A 903 4.61 -4.71 28.70
N TYR A 904 5.93 -4.79 28.79
CA TYR A 904 6.77 -3.70 29.29
C TYR A 904 6.57 -2.42 28.47
N GLU A 905 6.62 -2.53 27.14
CA GLU A 905 6.39 -1.39 26.24
C GLU A 905 4.95 -0.87 26.34
N ALA A 906 3.95 -1.77 26.43
CA ALA A 906 2.54 -1.40 26.57
C ALA A 906 2.29 -0.57 27.83
N THR A 907 2.93 -0.88 28.95
CA THR A 907 2.83 -0.08 30.17
C THR A 907 3.33 1.35 29.95
N ILE A 908 4.49 1.51 29.32
CA ILE A 908 5.08 2.82 29.02
C ILE A 908 4.18 3.59 28.05
N GLN A 909 3.77 2.96 26.94
CA GLN A 909 2.95 3.60 25.92
C GLN A 909 1.54 3.95 26.41
N ASN A 910 0.99 3.19 27.35
CA ASN A 910 -0.28 3.53 27.98
C ASN A 910 -0.16 4.78 28.87
N ILE A 911 0.94 4.92 29.64
CA ILE A 911 1.23 6.14 30.41
C ILE A 911 1.34 7.35 29.48
N ILE A 912 2.11 7.23 28.39
CA ILE A 912 2.25 8.27 27.36
C ILE A 912 0.88 8.64 26.79
N SER A 913 0.07 7.65 26.42
CA SER A 913 -1.25 7.88 25.81
C SER A 913 -2.23 8.55 26.78
N LEU A 914 -2.24 8.15 28.06
CA LEU A 914 -3.05 8.78 29.10
C LEU A 914 -2.64 10.24 29.34
N ASN A 915 -1.34 10.53 29.39
CA ASN A 915 -0.80 11.87 29.54
C ASN A 915 -1.19 12.78 28.35
N ASN A 916 -1.08 12.27 27.12
CA ASN A 916 -1.45 13.00 25.91
C ASN A 916 -2.97 13.21 25.77
N LEU A 917 -3.78 12.34 26.35
CA LEU A 917 -5.24 12.53 26.45
C LEU A 917 -5.66 13.49 27.57
N GLY A 918 -4.72 13.99 28.37
CA GLY A 918 -4.99 14.88 29.51
C GLY A 918 -5.48 14.17 30.77
N LYS A 919 -5.44 12.83 30.82
CA LYS A 919 -5.82 12.02 31.99
C LYS A 919 -4.64 11.86 32.97
N ILE A 920 -4.12 12.98 33.44
CA ILE A 920 -2.88 13.06 34.24
C ILE A 920 -2.94 12.17 35.49
N ARG A 921 -4.06 12.18 36.21
CA ARG A 921 -4.25 11.36 37.41
C ARG A 921 -4.08 9.86 37.13
N LEU A 922 -4.74 9.35 36.08
CA LEU A 922 -4.62 7.94 35.70
C LEU A 922 -3.21 7.59 35.24
N ALA A 923 -2.50 8.51 34.59
CA ALA A 923 -1.10 8.32 34.22
C ALA A 923 -0.21 8.21 35.47
N LEU A 924 -0.40 9.07 36.47
CA LEU A 924 0.33 9.03 37.75
C LEU A 924 0.02 7.78 38.57
N GLU A 925 -1.26 7.39 38.65
CA GLU A 925 -1.69 6.14 39.28
C GLU A 925 -1.01 4.94 38.61
N SER A 926 -1.01 4.89 37.27
CA SER A 926 -0.34 3.83 36.50
C SER A 926 1.18 3.79 36.72
N ILE A 927 1.86 4.94 36.82
CA ILE A 927 3.29 5.00 37.15
C ILE A 927 3.55 4.41 38.54
N ASN A 928 2.77 4.84 39.54
CA ASN A 928 2.95 4.40 40.92
C ASN A 928 2.66 2.90 41.09
N GLU A 929 1.61 2.39 40.44
CA GLU A 929 1.24 0.97 40.48
C GLU A 929 2.33 0.07 39.88
N ASN A 930 2.94 0.48 38.77
CA ASN A 930 3.90 -0.35 38.04
C ASN A 930 5.35 -0.19 38.51
N TYR A 931 5.74 0.99 39.02
CA TYR A 931 7.14 1.31 39.33
C TYR A 931 7.38 1.78 40.77
N GLY A 932 6.33 1.97 41.58
CA GLY A 932 6.43 2.38 42.99
C GLY A 932 7.08 3.76 43.20
N ASN A 933 7.42 4.08 44.44
CA ASN A 933 7.87 5.43 44.83
C ASN A 933 9.38 5.70 44.59
N ASN A 934 10.19 4.66 44.33
CA ASN A 934 11.63 4.83 44.18
C ASN A 934 12.01 5.18 42.73
N LYS A 935 12.08 6.48 42.44
CA LYS A 935 12.36 7.03 41.11
C LYS A 935 13.71 6.59 40.50
N LEU A 936 14.69 6.19 41.31
CA LEU A 936 16.01 5.75 40.81
C LEU A 936 15.95 4.45 40.01
N VAL A 937 14.88 3.67 40.17
CA VAL A 937 14.70 2.37 39.48
C VAL A 937 13.75 2.50 38.28
N TRP A 938 13.21 3.69 38.03
CA TRP A 938 12.26 3.91 36.95
C TRP A 938 12.96 3.85 35.57
N PRO A 939 12.33 3.27 34.55
CA PRO A 939 12.81 3.38 33.17
C PRO A 939 12.94 4.83 32.71
N LYS A 940 13.95 5.13 31.89
CA LYS A 940 14.16 6.47 31.33
C LYS A 940 12.90 7.06 30.64
N PRO A 941 12.14 6.32 29.81
CA PRO A 941 10.91 6.84 29.22
C PRO A 941 9.86 7.26 30.26
N VAL A 942 9.75 6.53 31.37
CA VAL A 942 8.82 6.84 32.46
C VAL A 942 9.27 8.10 33.21
N ILE A 943 10.57 8.26 33.45
CA ILE A 943 11.13 9.48 34.06
C ILE A 943 10.87 10.69 33.16
N ARG A 944 11.08 10.57 31.85
CA ARG A 944 10.78 11.63 30.86
C ARG A 944 9.30 12.03 30.92
N GLU A 945 8.39 11.06 30.81
CA GLU A 945 6.96 11.34 30.86
C GLU A 945 6.51 11.92 32.20
N PHE A 946 7.07 11.44 33.31
CA PHE A 946 6.80 12.02 34.62
C PHE A 946 7.27 13.48 34.69
N ALA A 947 8.47 13.81 34.19
CA ALA A 947 8.95 15.18 34.12
C ALA A 947 8.01 16.08 33.30
N ILE A 948 7.51 15.60 32.15
CA ILE A 948 6.51 16.30 31.34
C ILE A 948 5.21 16.52 32.11
N ILE A 949 4.72 15.51 32.86
CA ILE A 949 3.55 15.64 33.72
C ILE A 949 3.78 16.72 34.79
N GLN A 950 4.96 16.75 35.42
CA GLN A 950 5.31 17.76 36.43
C GLN A 950 5.33 19.17 35.82
N MET A 951 5.84 19.34 34.60
CA MET A 951 5.78 20.60 33.86
C MET A 951 4.34 21.06 33.62
N LYS A 952 3.45 20.14 33.20
CA LYS A 952 2.01 20.45 32.99
C LYS A 952 1.33 20.89 34.29
N LEU A 953 1.75 20.33 35.43
CA LEU A 953 1.27 20.70 36.76
C LEU A 953 1.98 21.95 37.33
N GLN A 954 2.90 22.56 36.56
CA GLN A 954 3.73 23.70 36.97
C GLN A 954 4.58 23.44 38.22
N GLN A 955 4.96 22.17 38.44
CA GLN A 955 5.86 21.75 39.52
C GLN A 955 7.30 21.76 38.99
N TRP A 956 7.80 22.96 38.67
CA TRP A 956 9.04 23.16 37.91
C TRP A 956 10.27 22.55 38.60
N GLU A 957 10.43 22.72 39.91
CA GLU A 957 11.58 22.15 40.65
C GLU A 957 11.56 20.61 40.61
N ALA A 958 10.38 20.00 40.74
CA ALA A 958 10.22 18.56 40.65
C ALA A 958 10.47 18.05 39.22
N ALA A 959 10.08 18.82 38.20
CA ALA A 959 10.40 18.53 36.81
C ALA A 959 11.92 18.59 36.55
N VAL A 960 12.61 19.64 36.99
CA VAL A 960 14.08 19.77 36.88
C VAL A 960 14.77 18.58 37.53
N ALA A 961 14.38 18.21 38.75
CA ALA A 961 14.96 17.06 39.43
C ALA A 961 14.81 15.76 38.61
N CYS A 962 13.67 15.55 37.96
CA CYS A 962 13.46 14.38 37.10
C CYS A 962 14.30 14.44 35.82
N TRP A 963 14.41 15.62 35.18
CA TRP A 963 15.26 15.81 34.01
C TRP A 963 16.74 15.61 34.34
N GLU A 964 17.23 16.06 35.50
CA GLU A 964 18.61 15.89 35.95
C GLU A 964 18.99 14.43 36.26
N MET A 965 18.01 13.57 36.53
CA MET A 965 18.24 12.13 36.70
C MET A 965 18.55 11.42 35.38
N LEU A 966 18.19 12.01 34.24
CA LEU A 966 18.50 11.45 32.93
C LEU A 966 19.95 11.75 32.56
N THR A 967 20.62 10.76 31.96
CA THR A 967 22.03 10.87 31.54
C THR A 967 22.18 11.32 30.08
N ASP A 968 21.09 11.26 29.32
CA ASP A 968 20.98 11.56 27.89
C ASP A 968 19.75 12.44 27.65
N HIS A 969 19.97 13.63 27.10
CA HIS A 969 18.93 14.60 26.75
C HIS A 969 18.86 14.77 25.25
N SER A 970 17.67 14.66 24.68
CA SER A 970 17.41 15.12 23.31
C SER A 970 17.46 16.66 23.24
N GLY A 971 17.48 17.23 22.03
CA GLY A 971 17.34 18.68 21.86
C GLY A 971 16.06 19.23 22.49
N GLU A 972 14.97 18.46 22.43
CA GLU A 972 13.68 18.81 23.04
C GLU A 972 13.72 18.68 24.57
N ASP A 973 14.33 17.61 25.10
CA ASP A 973 14.53 17.43 26.54
C ASP A 973 15.35 18.60 27.12
N THR A 974 16.37 19.05 26.37
CA THR A 974 17.23 20.18 26.75
C THR A 974 16.45 21.49 26.79
N ILE A 975 15.58 21.75 25.81
CA ILE A 975 14.70 22.93 25.86
C ILE A 975 13.69 22.82 27.00
N ALA A 976 13.13 21.64 27.26
CA ALA A 976 12.17 21.43 28.33
C ALA A 976 12.76 21.69 29.72
N ILE A 977 13.99 21.23 29.98
CA ILE A 977 14.68 21.53 31.25
C ILE A 977 15.08 23.01 31.36
N LEU A 978 15.53 23.63 30.25
CA LEU A 978 15.84 25.07 30.23
C LEU A 978 14.61 25.92 30.51
N GLN A 979 13.45 25.55 29.92
CA GLN A 979 12.16 26.13 30.26
C GLN A 979 11.91 26.03 31.76
N CYS A 980 12.03 24.84 32.36
CA CYS A 980 11.77 24.69 33.80
C CYS A 980 12.66 25.61 34.65
N THR A 981 13.94 25.75 34.31
CA THR A 981 14.85 26.66 35.04
C THR A 981 14.55 28.14 34.80
N ALA A 982 14.10 28.50 33.60
CA ALA A 982 13.66 29.87 33.30
C ALA A 982 12.37 30.22 34.04
N GLU A 983 11.43 29.27 34.19
CA GLU A 983 10.21 29.44 34.99
C GLU A 983 10.50 29.59 36.49
N LEU A 984 11.62 29.05 36.97
CA LEU A 984 12.11 29.25 38.33
C LEU A 984 12.96 30.52 38.49
N SER A 985 13.25 31.24 37.40
CA SER A 985 14.20 32.35 37.36
C SER A 985 15.60 32.00 37.92
N ASP A 986 16.02 30.73 37.81
CA ASP A 986 17.32 30.24 38.29
C ASP A 986 18.37 30.35 37.18
N SER A 987 18.95 31.54 37.02
CA SER A 987 19.94 31.83 35.98
C SER A 987 21.22 30.99 36.13
N THR A 988 21.59 30.61 37.36
CA THR A 988 22.81 29.83 37.62
C THR A 988 22.65 28.40 37.12
N ARG A 989 21.51 27.75 37.43
CA ARG A 989 21.21 26.40 36.96
C ARG A 989 20.91 26.38 35.47
N PHE A 990 20.26 27.42 34.94
CA PHE A 990 20.05 27.61 33.50
C PHE A 990 21.39 27.60 32.75
N GLU A 991 22.35 28.42 33.16
CA GLU A 991 23.67 28.48 32.52
C GLU A 991 24.44 27.16 32.61
N TYR A 992 24.36 26.49 33.76
CA TYR A 992 24.99 25.19 33.96
C TYR A 992 24.42 24.13 33.00
N ILE A 993 23.09 24.02 32.93
CA ILE A 993 22.38 23.08 32.04
C ILE A 993 22.68 23.40 30.58
N TYR A 994 22.61 24.68 30.21
CA TYR A 994 22.94 25.14 28.86
C TYR A 994 24.37 24.73 28.48
N LYS A 995 25.37 25.03 29.32
CA LYS A 995 26.77 24.65 29.05
C LYS A 995 27.00 23.13 29.04
N LYS A 996 26.25 22.37 29.85
CA LYS A 996 26.45 20.94 30.04
C LYS A 996 25.80 20.07 28.97
N TYR A 997 24.58 20.40 28.56
CA TYR A 997 23.76 19.53 27.70
C TYR A 997 23.49 20.12 26.32
N PHE A 998 23.58 21.45 26.15
CA PHE A 998 23.32 22.08 24.86
C PHE A 998 24.49 21.87 23.89
N SER A 999 24.31 20.97 22.93
CA SER A 999 25.29 20.66 21.87
C SER A 999 24.69 20.66 20.46
N SER A 1000 23.49 21.22 20.30
CA SER A 1000 22.72 21.15 19.06
C SER A 1000 23.25 22.12 17.99
N SER A 1001 23.48 21.60 16.78
CA SER A 1001 23.70 22.41 15.56
C SER A 1001 22.41 22.88 14.90
N ASP A 1002 21.25 22.45 15.40
CA ASP A 1002 19.93 22.84 14.89
C ASP A 1002 19.57 24.26 15.35
N GLU A 1003 19.39 25.14 14.36
CA GLU A 1003 19.15 26.57 14.52
C GLU A 1003 17.88 26.85 15.36
N LYS A 1004 16.88 25.96 15.33
CA LYS A 1004 15.62 26.13 16.06
C LYS A 1004 15.79 26.02 17.59
N TYR A 1005 16.59 25.06 18.05
CA TYR A 1005 16.83 24.88 19.48
C TYR A 1005 17.76 25.99 20.00
N LEU A 1006 18.66 26.50 19.15
CA LEU A 1006 19.50 27.66 19.49
C LEU A 1006 18.65 28.91 19.70
N LEU A 1007 17.66 29.15 18.83
CA LEU A 1007 16.74 30.27 18.98
C LEU A 1007 15.90 30.17 20.26
N LEU A 1008 15.25 29.01 20.49
CA LEU A 1008 14.41 28.79 21.67
C LEU A 1008 15.19 28.86 22.98
N SER A 1009 16.43 28.36 23.00
CA SER A 1009 17.27 28.44 24.20
C SER A 1009 17.67 29.89 24.54
N LYS A 1010 17.97 30.72 23.52
CA LYS A 1010 18.23 32.16 23.69
C LYS A 1010 16.97 32.92 24.16
N ALA A 1011 15.80 32.59 23.62
CA ALA A 1011 14.54 33.17 24.08
C ALA A 1011 14.29 32.84 25.56
N TRP A 1012 14.46 31.57 25.96
CA TRP A 1012 14.35 31.18 27.37
C TRP A 1012 15.40 31.85 28.27
N TYR A 1013 16.61 32.09 27.76
CA TYR A 1013 17.64 32.84 28.50
C TYR A 1013 17.17 34.27 28.80
N TYR A 1014 16.63 34.98 27.79
CA TYR A 1014 16.12 36.33 27.99
C TYR A 1014 14.90 36.34 28.94
N ILE A 1015 13.99 35.38 28.81
CA ILE A 1015 12.86 35.20 29.75
C ILE A 1015 13.35 34.96 31.18
N CYS A 1016 14.37 34.13 31.38
CA CYS A 1016 14.96 33.86 32.71
C CYS A 1016 15.53 35.13 33.36
N HIS A 1017 15.92 36.13 32.58
CA HIS A 1017 16.43 37.42 33.04
C HIS A 1017 15.39 38.54 32.99
N SER A 1018 14.11 38.21 32.78
CA SER A 1018 13.01 39.17 32.64
C SER A 1018 13.21 40.20 31.50
N ASP A 1019 13.94 39.82 30.44
CA ASP A 1019 14.21 40.66 29.28
C ASP A 1019 13.20 40.38 28.16
N TRP A 1020 12.00 40.93 28.34
CA TRP A 1020 10.85 40.68 27.47
C TRP A 1020 11.02 41.26 26.06
N LEU A 1021 11.67 42.42 25.94
CA LEU A 1021 11.85 43.12 24.66
C LEU A 1021 12.83 42.38 23.75
N ASN A 1022 13.97 41.91 24.26
CA ASN A 1022 14.92 41.14 23.45
C ASN A 1022 14.34 39.77 23.05
N THR A 1023 13.48 39.18 23.90
CA THR A 1023 12.75 37.95 23.54
C THR A 1023 11.81 38.19 22.35
N ILE A 1024 11.03 39.29 22.37
CA ILE A 1024 10.13 39.66 21.27
C ILE A 1024 10.94 39.94 20.00
N MET A 1025 11.98 40.78 20.06
CA MET A 1025 12.83 41.07 18.89
C MET A 1025 13.47 39.82 18.28
N LEU A 1026 13.81 38.83 19.11
CA LEU A 1026 14.40 37.58 18.67
C LEU A 1026 13.39 36.65 17.95
N LEU A 1027 12.13 36.64 18.41
CA LEU A 1027 11.09 35.71 17.93
C LEU A 1027 10.14 36.32 16.88
N ASP A 1028 10.04 37.65 16.79
CA ASP A 1028 9.14 38.40 15.90
C ASP A 1028 9.78 38.77 14.54
N GLY A 1029 11.05 38.42 14.31
CA GLY A 1029 11.75 38.73 13.06
C GLY A 1029 11.39 37.79 11.89
N ASP A 1030 11.25 38.35 10.68
CA ASP A 1030 10.97 37.67 9.39
C ASP A 1030 11.98 36.56 8.96
N SER A 1031 12.95 36.20 9.80
CA SER A 1031 14.11 35.38 9.43
C SER A 1031 14.13 33.95 9.99
N VAL A 1032 13.07 33.48 10.68
CA VAL A 1032 13.04 32.11 11.18
C VAL A 1032 11.84 31.35 10.63
N ASP A 1033 12.15 30.29 9.87
CA ASP A 1033 11.27 29.27 9.31
C ASP A 1033 10.62 28.38 10.40
N LEU A 1034 10.07 28.99 11.46
CA LEU A 1034 9.35 28.35 12.58
C LEU A 1034 8.06 27.62 12.14
N ILE A 1035 7.72 27.70 10.85
CA ILE A 1035 6.49 27.20 10.24
C ILE A 1035 6.50 25.67 10.09
N ASN A 1036 7.68 25.02 10.14
CA ASN A 1036 7.79 23.59 9.84
C ASN A 1036 7.72 22.63 11.05
N CYS A 1037 7.59 23.12 12.30
CA CYS A 1037 7.48 22.27 13.50
C CYS A 1037 6.41 22.76 14.50
N GLU A 1038 5.41 21.91 14.79
CA GLU A 1038 4.30 22.19 15.72
C GLU A 1038 4.80 22.62 17.12
N PHE A 1039 5.82 21.95 17.64
CA PHE A 1039 6.36 22.20 18.99
C PHE A 1039 7.00 23.59 19.10
N SER A 1040 7.83 23.98 18.13
CA SER A 1040 8.56 25.25 18.16
C SER A 1040 7.64 26.46 17.98
N ARG A 1041 6.63 26.35 17.12
CA ARG A 1041 5.63 27.39 16.90
C ARG A 1041 4.75 27.62 18.14
N LEU A 1042 4.36 26.54 18.82
CA LEU A 1042 3.60 26.64 20.06
C LEU A 1042 4.41 27.32 21.17
N GLN A 1043 5.65 26.89 21.37
CA GLN A 1043 6.54 27.46 22.40
C GLN A 1043 6.82 28.94 22.14
N ALA A 1044 7.14 29.32 20.89
CA ALA A 1044 7.37 30.72 20.54
C ALA A 1044 6.12 31.59 20.74
N GLY A 1045 4.94 31.11 20.34
CA GLY A 1045 3.68 31.84 20.54
C GLY A 1045 3.31 32.04 22.01
N ILE A 1046 3.52 31.02 22.87
CA ILE A 1046 3.32 31.13 24.32
C ILE A 1046 4.31 32.12 24.94
N MET A 1047 5.59 32.07 24.53
CA MET A 1047 6.62 33.02 24.98
C MET A 1047 6.26 34.46 24.60
N LEU A 1048 5.89 34.70 23.34
CA LEU A 1048 5.48 36.02 22.85
C LEU A 1048 4.25 36.53 23.58
N ALA A 1049 3.26 35.67 23.81
CA ALA A 1049 2.07 36.02 24.58
C ALA A 1049 2.43 36.43 26.02
N ARG A 1050 3.32 35.68 26.68
CA ARG A 1050 3.83 36.02 28.01
C ARG A 1050 4.56 37.36 27.99
N CYS A 1051 5.53 37.55 27.10
CA CYS A 1051 6.30 38.80 27.02
C CYS A 1051 5.38 40.01 26.79
N ASN A 1052 4.41 39.89 25.88
CA ASN A 1052 3.45 40.95 25.62
C ASN A 1052 2.50 41.19 26.80
N ARG A 1053 2.08 40.15 27.54
CA ARG A 1053 1.32 40.30 28.79
C ARG A 1053 2.11 41.08 29.85
N GLU A 1054 3.38 40.71 30.09
CA GLU A 1054 4.23 41.40 31.07
C GLU A 1054 4.53 42.86 30.69
N LEU A 1055 4.49 43.20 29.38
CA LEU A 1055 4.62 44.56 28.87
C LEU A 1055 3.28 45.32 28.79
N GLY A 1056 2.14 44.69 29.12
CA GLY A 1056 0.81 45.30 29.07
C GLY A 1056 0.15 45.36 27.69
N HIS A 1057 0.71 44.68 26.68
CA HIS A 1057 0.19 44.59 25.31
C HIS A 1057 -0.78 43.42 25.15
N TYR A 1058 -1.92 43.47 25.83
CA TYR A 1058 -2.79 42.30 25.98
C TYR A 1058 -3.48 41.82 24.69
N GLU A 1059 -3.87 42.73 23.80
CA GLU A 1059 -4.45 42.35 22.49
C GLU A 1059 -3.46 41.55 21.64
N VAL A 1060 -2.22 42.04 21.55
CA VAL A 1060 -1.11 41.36 20.87
C VAL A 1060 -0.79 40.02 21.54
N ALA A 1061 -0.88 39.94 22.87
CA ALA A 1061 -0.70 38.68 23.59
C ALA A 1061 -1.75 37.62 23.20
N ARG A 1062 -3.02 38.02 23.08
CA ARG A 1062 -4.12 37.13 22.63
C ARG A 1062 -3.95 36.71 21.16
N GLU A 1063 -3.56 37.62 20.27
CA GLU A 1063 -3.27 37.31 18.87
C GLU A 1063 -2.14 36.27 18.74
N ASN A 1064 -1.08 36.39 19.55
CA ASN A 1064 0.01 35.41 19.60
C ASN A 1064 -0.45 34.02 20.07
N LEU A 1065 -1.35 33.94 21.06
CA LEU A 1065 -1.95 32.66 21.47
C LEU A 1065 -2.87 32.07 20.40
N ASP A 1066 -3.65 32.90 19.70
CA ASP A 1066 -4.53 32.48 18.62
C ASP A 1066 -3.72 31.92 17.44
N LEU A 1067 -2.61 32.57 17.06
CA LEU A 1067 -1.67 32.09 16.06
C LEU A 1067 -0.98 30.78 16.44
N ALA A 1068 -0.76 30.54 17.74
CA ALA A 1068 -0.28 29.28 18.29
C ALA A 1068 -1.37 28.18 18.32
N SER A 1069 -2.65 28.54 18.24
CA SER A 1069 -3.80 27.64 18.43
C SER A 1069 -4.28 26.88 17.19
N ILE A 1070 -3.82 27.27 15.99
CA ILE A 1070 -4.44 26.92 14.70
C ILE A 1070 -4.52 25.41 14.42
N GLN A 1071 -3.75 24.56 15.13
CA GLN A 1071 -3.76 23.09 14.95
C GLN A 1071 -3.74 22.25 16.24
N LEU A 1072 -3.95 22.86 17.42
CA LEU A 1072 -3.91 22.12 18.68
C LEU A 1072 -5.20 21.35 18.98
N ILE A 1073 -5.04 20.04 19.24
CA ILE A 1073 -6.12 19.17 19.75
C ILE A 1073 -6.43 19.51 21.21
N ASP A 1074 -5.40 19.79 22.03
CA ASP A 1074 -5.56 20.25 23.41
C ASP A 1074 -5.19 21.74 23.53
N LYS A 1075 -6.18 22.58 23.87
CA LYS A 1075 -6.03 24.03 24.08
C LYS A 1075 -5.91 24.41 25.55
N SER A 1076 -5.76 23.44 26.47
CA SER A 1076 -5.70 23.66 27.92
C SER A 1076 -4.66 24.71 28.31
N ILE A 1077 -3.42 24.55 27.81
CA ILE A 1077 -2.31 25.48 28.10
C ILE A 1077 -2.57 26.90 27.56
N LEU A 1078 -3.16 27.03 26.37
CA LEU A 1078 -3.52 28.33 25.78
C LEU A 1078 -4.65 29.01 26.56
N ASN A 1079 -5.61 28.24 27.05
CA ASN A 1079 -6.71 28.77 27.86
C ASN A 1079 -6.23 29.25 29.22
N TYR A 1080 -5.23 28.58 29.81
CA TYR A 1080 -4.62 29.03 31.05
C TYR A 1080 -3.84 30.33 30.86
N GLU A 1081 -3.09 30.45 29.76
CA GLU A 1081 -2.43 31.72 29.43
C GLU A 1081 -3.44 32.84 29.13
N ASN A 1082 -4.56 32.52 28.46
CA ASN A 1082 -5.67 33.47 28.29
C ASN A 1082 -6.29 33.89 29.63
N ALA A 1083 -6.48 32.97 30.57
CA ALA A 1083 -6.98 33.29 31.90
C ALA A 1083 -6.03 34.22 32.66
N LYS A 1084 -4.71 34.01 32.52
CA LYS A 1084 -3.69 34.90 33.07
C LYS A 1084 -3.74 36.29 32.41
N ILE A 1085 -3.93 36.37 31.09
CA ILE A 1085 -4.10 37.65 30.38
C ILE A 1085 -5.37 38.37 30.86
N SER A 1086 -6.52 37.69 30.90
CA SER A 1086 -7.78 38.28 31.39
C SER A 1086 -7.66 38.73 32.85
N PHE A 1087 -6.89 38.02 33.68
CA PHE A 1087 -6.59 38.44 35.05
C PHE A 1087 -5.72 39.71 35.09
N SER A 1088 -4.64 39.80 34.29
CA SER A 1088 -3.80 41.00 34.16
C SER A 1088 -4.56 42.21 33.61
N GLU A 1089 -5.58 41.99 32.78
CA GLU A 1089 -6.52 43.01 32.29
C GLU A 1089 -7.60 43.40 33.33
N ASN A 1090 -7.62 42.79 34.51
CA ASN A 1090 -8.66 42.95 35.53
C ASN A 1090 -10.08 42.54 35.06
N LYS A 1091 -10.19 41.64 34.07
CA LYS A 1091 -11.45 41.10 33.54
C LYS A 1091 -11.82 39.78 34.24
N LEU A 1092 -12.11 39.88 35.53
CA LEU A 1092 -12.35 38.72 36.40
C LEU A 1092 -13.56 37.86 35.98
N ASP A 1093 -14.53 38.43 35.25
CA ASP A 1093 -15.67 37.67 34.73
C ASP A 1093 -15.29 36.68 33.62
N GLU A 1094 -14.36 37.08 32.75
CA GLU A 1094 -13.85 36.23 31.67
C GLU A 1094 -13.06 35.04 32.22
N VAL A 1095 -12.27 35.27 33.28
CA VAL A 1095 -11.45 34.25 33.96
C VAL A 1095 -12.31 33.07 34.41
N VAL A 1096 -13.46 33.35 35.05
CA VAL A 1096 -14.36 32.32 35.54
C VAL A 1096 -14.95 31.51 34.39
N GLN A 1097 -15.36 32.15 33.30
CA GLN A 1097 -15.91 31.44 32.12
C GLN A 1097 -14.85 30.58 31.42
N GLN A 1098 -13.62 31.09 31.29
CA GLN A 1098 -12.50 30.40 30.64
C GLN A 1098 -12.07 29.16 31.43
N ILE A 1099 -12.11 29.22 32.76
CA ILE A 1099 -11.75 28.09 33.64
C ILE A 1099 -12.94 27.11 33.84
N PHE A 1100 -14.18 27.60 33.95
CA PHE A 1100 -15.38 26.79 34.25
C PHE A 1100 -15.90 25.96 33.06
N ASN A 1101 -15.82 26.46 31.82
CA ASN A 1101 -16.48 25.85 30.64
C ASN A 1101 -15.96 24.46 30.20
N ARG A 1102 -15.08 23.79 30.95
CA ARG A 1102 -14.41 22.55 30.48
C ARG A 1102 -14.31 21.36 31.44
N ASN A 1103 -15.03 21.32 32.57
CA ASN A 1103 -15.02 20.15 33.47
C ASN A 1103 -13.58 19.68 33.83
N VAL A 1104 -12.67 20.63 34.08
CA VAL A 1104 -11.28 20.32 34.44
C VAL A 1104 -11.24 19.83 35.90
N GLU A 1105 -10.50 18.76 36.17
CA GLU A 1105 -10.34 18.23 37.53
C GLU A 1105 -9.57 19.27 38.36
N LEU A 1106 -10.21 19.83 39.40
CA LEU A 1106 -9.70 20.98 40.19
C LEU A 1106 -8.24 20.82 40.65
N LEU A 1107 -7.83 19.61 41.01
CA LEU A 1107 -6.47 19.30 41.50
C LEU A 1107 -5.39 19.30 40.40
N SER A 1108 -5.79 19.36 39.12
CA SER A 1108 -4.86 19.49 38.00
C SER A 1108 -4.48 20.94 37.69
N LEU A 1109 -5.14 21.93 38.31
CA LEU A 1109 -4.81 23.34 38.16
C LEU A 1109 -3.61 23.73 39.03
N SER A 1110 -2.74 24.60 38.50
CA SER A 1110 -1.68 25.23 39.29
C SER A 1110 -2.27 26.07 40.43
N LYS A 1111 -1.54 26.22 41.55
CA LYS A 1111 -1.96 27.05 42.69
C LYS A 1111 -2.31 28.49 42.28
N GLU A 1112 -1.53 29.08 41.38
CA GLU A 1112 -1.77 30.43 40.81
C GLU A 1112 -3.14 30.54 40.12
N LEU A 1113 -3.46 29.61 39.20
CA LEU A 1113 -4.76 29.58 38.53
C LEU A 1113 -5.93 29.35 39.48
N ILE A 1114 -5.73 28.54 40.54
CA ILE A 1114 -6.76 28.36 41.58
C ILE A 1114 -7.01 29.69 42.31
N ILE A 1115 -5.96 30.43 42.66
CA ILE A 1115 -6.08 31.75 43.29
C ILE A 1115 -6.81 32.74 42.37
N ILE A 1116 -6.41 32.82 41.10
CA ILE A 1116 -7.05 33.67 40.08
C ILE A 1116 -8.53 33.31 39.91
N TYR A 1117 -8.85 32.01 39.89
CA TYR A 1117 -10.22 31.53 39.78
C TYR A 1117 -11.07 31.86 41.02
N LEU A 1118 -10.52 31.68 42.22
CA LEU A 1118 -11.18 32.05 43.48
C LEU A 1118 -11.45 33.56 43.56
N LYS A 1119 -10.48 34.40 43.13
CA LYS A 1119 -10.66 35.85 43.00
C LYS A 1119 -11.82 36.20 42.07
N GLY A 1120 -11.89 35.55 40.91
CA GLY A 1120 -12.98 35.75 39.95
C GLY A 1120 -14.35 35.33 40.47
N LEU A 1121 -14.44 34.20 41.19
CA LEU A 1121 -15.69 33.78 41.83
C LEU A 1121 -16.12 34.77 42.92
N ARG A 1122 -15.17 35.27 43.71
CA ARG A 1122 -15.43 36.24 44.78
C ARG A 1122 -15.89 37.58 44.24
N SER A 1123 -15.31 38.09 43.15
CA SER A 1123 -15.77 39.35 42.51
C SER A 1123 -17.19 39.26 41.94
N GLN A 1124 -17.66 38.06 41.63
CA GLN A 1124 -19.04 37.78 41.21
C GLN A 1124 -20.00 37.46 42.37
N GLU A 1125 -19.56 37.61 43.62
CA GLU A 1125 -20.31 37.23 44.83
C GLU A 1125 -20.67 35.73 44.92
N ARG A 1126 -19.98 34.85 44.19
CA ARG A 1126 -20.23 33.39 44.13
C ARG A 1126 -19.49 32.63 45.24
N TYR A 1127 -19.66 33.07 46.48
CA TYR A 1127 -18.85 32.62 47.61
C TYR A 1127 -19.03 31.13 47.99
N LEU A 1128 -20.24 30.58 47.80
CA LEU A 1128 -20.52 29.17 48.07
C LEU A 1128 -19.77 28.23 47.11
N GLU A 1129 -19.55 28.66 45.87
CA GLU A 1129 -18.79 27.88 44.89
C GLU A 1129 -17.30 27.94 45.19
N ALA A 1130 -16.79 29.13 45.55
CA ALA A 1130 -15.41 29.30 46.03
C ALA A 1130 -15.14 28.44 47.28
N GLU A 1131 -16.09 28.38 48.22
CA GLU A 1131 -15.98 27.51 49.39
C GLU A 1131 -15.97 26.02 49.02
N ALA A 1132 -16.82 25.57 48.11
CA ALA A 1132 -16.84 24.19 47.65
C ALA A 1132 -15.52 23.76 47.00
N ILE A 1133 -14.83 24.70 46.34
CA ILE A 1133 -13.48 24.52 45.78
C ILE A 1133 -12.45 24.41 46.90
N LEU A 1134 -12.42 25.38 47.82
CA LEU A 1134 -11.48 25.41 48.95
C LEU A 1134 -11.55 24.13 49.79
N ASN A 1135 -12.75 23.62 50.06
CA ASN A 1135 -12.96 22.39 50.83
C ASN A 1135 -12.47 21.11 50.13
N LYS A 1136 -12.26 21.14 48.80
CA LYS A 1136 -11.74 20.01 48.03
C LYS A 1136 -10.21 20.02 47.90
N LEU A 1137 -9.55 21.11 48.30
CA LEU A 1137 -8.09 21.23 48.21
C LEU A 1137 -7.39 20.49 49.37
N PRO A 1138 -6.27 19.78 49.12
CA PRO A 1138 -5.46 19.17 50.17
C PRO A 1138 -4.94 20.20 51.17
N ILE A 1139 -4.70 19.79 52.42
CA ILE A 1139 -4.24 20.68 53.50
C ILE A 1139 -2.93 21.40 53.12
N GLU A 1140 -2.02 20.71 52.42
CA GLU A 1140 -0.73 21.21 51.92
C GLU A 1140 -0.85 22.38 50.93
N TYR A 1141 -2.03 22.60 50.33
CA TYR A 1141 -2.24 23.76 49.46
C TYR A 1141 -2.28 25.06 50.26
N PHE A 1142 -2.71 25.00 51.52
CA PHE A 1142 -2.83 26.15 52.41
C PHE A 1142 -1.51 26.57 53.07
N ASP A 1143 -0.40 25.87 52.78
CA ASP A 1143 0.95 26.39 53.02
C ASP A 1143 1.26 27.61 52.11
N ASN A 1144 0.53 27.75 51.00
CA ASN A 1144 0.60 28.95 50.17
C ASN A 1144 -0.21 30.10 50.81
N LYS A 1145 0.50 31.15 51.22
CA LYS A 1145 -0.07 32.30 51.93
C LYS A 1145 -1.14 33.06 51.14
N GLU A 1146 -1.03 33.15 49.81
CA GLU A 1146 -2.03 33.81 48.97
C GLU A 1146 -3.32 33.00 48.84
N LEU A 1147 -3.23 31.67 48.78
CA LEU A 1147 -4.41 30.81 48.79
C LEU A 1147 -5.11 30.86 50.15
N LEU A 1148 -4.32 30.88 51.23
CA LEU A 1148 -4.83 31.08 52.58
C LEU A 1148 -5.48 32.46 52.74
N PHE A 1149 -4.91 33.50 52.11
CA PHE A 1149 -5.49 34.84 52.04
C PHE A 1149 -6.85 34.85 51.34
N GLU A 1150 -6.96 34.24 50.15
CA GLU A 1150 -8.26 34.17 49.45
C GLU A 1150 -9.29 33.31 50.20
N ALA A 1151 -8.86 32.28 50.92
CA ALA A 1151 -9.73 31.53 51.83
C ALA A 1151 -10.26 32.43 52.95
N GLY A 1152 -9.39 33.28 53.53
CA GLY A 1152 -9.74 34.26 54.55
C GLY A 1152 -10.74 35.32 54.05
N GLU A 1153 -10.50 35.88 52.86
CA GLU A 1153 -11.41 36.83 52.21
C GLU A 1153 -12.76 36.18 51.90
N ASN A 1154 -12.79 34.93 51.41
CA ASN A 1154 -14.05 34.24 51.13
C ASN A 1154 -14.86 33.99 52.41
N CYS A 1155 -14.22 33.53 53.50
CA CYS A 1155 -14.89 33.37 54.80
C CYS A 1155 -15.41 34.71 55.36
N TYR A 1156 -14.62 35.78 55.20
CA TYR A 1156 -15.01 37.14 55.59
C TYR A 1156 -16.23 37.63 54.81
N SER A 1157 -16.23 37.51 53.48
CA SER A 1157 -17.37 37.88 52.62
C SER A 1157 -18.64 37.07 52.92
N MET A 1158 -18.50 35.79 53.29
CA MET A 1158 -19.60 34.92 53.70
C MET A 1158 -20.12 35.16 55.12
N ARG A 1159 -19.51 36.10 55.87
CA ARG A 1159 -19.84 36.37 57.27
C ARG A 1159 -19.63 35.18 58.22
N ARG A 1160 -18.68 34.29 57.89
CA ARG A 1160 -18.27 33.17 58.77
C ARG A 1160 -17.14 33.62 59.67
N TRP A 1161 -17.51 34.39 60.68
CA TRP A 1161 -16.55 35.14 61.50
C TRP A 1161 -15.57 34.26 62.27
N ASP A 1162 -15.98 33.06 62.71
CA ASP A 1162 -15.12 32.12 63.43
C ASP A 1162 -14.00 31.55 62.54
N ALA A 1163 -14.35 31.14 61.31
CA ALA A 1163 -13.40 30.62 60.33
C ALA A 1163 -12.50 31.74 59.78
N SER A 1164 -13.10 32.89 59.48
CA SER A 1164 -12.41 34.12 59.08
C SER A 1164 -11.35 34.51 60.12
N ALA A 1165 -11.72 34.57 61.41
CA ALA A 1165 -10.78 34.94 62.47
C ALA A 1165 -9.59 33.97 62.59
N LYS A 1166 -9.83 32.65 62.48
CA LYS A 1166 -8.75 31.65 62.52
C LYS A 1166 -7.75 31.80 61.38
N ILE A 1167 -8.22 32.09 60.17
CA ILE A 1167 -7.38 32.26 58.99
C ILE A 1167 -6.59 33.57 59.08
N TRP A 1168 -7.27 34.69 59.37
CA TRP A 1168 -6.61 36.01 59.46
C TRP A 1168 -5.58 36.08 60.60
N LEU A 1169 -5.78 35.33 61.69
CA LEU A 1169 -4.79 35.20 62.76
C LEU A 1169 -3.47 34.58 62.25
N GLN A 1170 -3.53 33.64 61.31
CA GLN A 1170 -2.33 33.03 60.72
C GLN A 1170 -1.60 33.99 59.76
N LEU A 1171 -2.31 34.98 59.22
CA LEU A 1171 -1.81 35.96 58.25
C LEU A 1171 -1.45 37.32 58.87
N LEU A 1172 -1.51 37.45 60.20
CA LEU A 1172 -1.42 38.73 60.91
C LEU A 1172 -0.16 39.55 60.60
N ASN A 1173 0.97 38.88 60.39
CA ASN A 1173 2.27 39.52 60.10
C ASN A 1173 2.61 39.54 58.60
N GLU A 1174 1.72 39.02 57.76
CA GLU A 1174 1.98 38.79 56.34
C GLU A 1174 1.27 39.80 55.44
N TYR A 1175 0.09 40.28 55.85
CA TYR A 1175 -0.70 41.25 55.10
C TYR A 1175 -1.23 42.35 56.02
N ASP A 1176 -1.07 43.62 55.63
CA ASP A 1176 -1.47 44.77 56.46
C ASP A 1176 -2.99 44.76 56.77
N ILE A 1177 -3.80 44.33 55.80
CA ILE A 1177 -5.26 44.22 55.93
C ILE A 1177 -5.71 43.14 56.93
N ALA A 1178 -4.84 42.20 57.30
CA ALA A 1178 -5.18 41.11 58.21
C ALA A 1178 -5.59 41.61 59.59
N ASN A 1179 -4.96 42.69 60.09
CA ASN A 1179 -5.31 43.33 61.36
C ASN A 1179 -6.75 43.85 61.35
N TYR A 1180 -7.14 44.53 60.27
CA TYR A 1180 -8.49 45.04 60.09
C TYR A 1180 -9.52 43.90 59.98
N ARG A 1181 -9.26 42.91 59.11
CA ARG A 1181 -10.19 41.78 58.89
C ARG A 1181 -10.38 40.92 60.14
N LEU A 1182 -9.31 40.70 60.90
CA LEU A 1182 -9.36 39.98 62.16
C LEU A 1182 -10.13 40.77 63.22
N ALA A 1183 -9.84 42.07 63.38
CA ALA A 1183 -10.54 42.93 64.33
C ALA A 1183 -12.04 43.02 64.02
N TYR A 1184 -12.41 43.12 62.74
CA TYR A 1184 -13.81 43.10 62.33
C TYR A 1184 -14.47 41.75 62.68
N SER A 1185 -13.80 40.63 62.39
CA SER A 1185 -14.31 39.29 62.71
C SER A 1185 -14.49 39.11 64.22
N TYR A 1186 -13.55 39.57 65.04
CA TYR A 1186 -13.66 39.57 66.51
C TYR A 1186 -14.80 40.45 67.02
N ARG A 1187 -15.00 41.65 66.44
CA ARG A 1187 -16.17 42.48 66.76
C ARG A 1187 -17.46 41.72 66.51
N MET A 1188 -17.58 41.07 65.35
CA MET A 1188 -18.79 40.32 64.99
C MET A 1188 -19.01 39.08 65.87
N LEU A 1189 -17.95 38.54 66.48
CA LEU A 1189 -18.01 37.45 67.47
C LEU A 1189 -18.25 37.94 68.92
N GLY A 1190 -18.30 39.25 69.15
CA GLY A 1190 -18.45 39.83 70.49
C GLY A 1190 -17.14 39.91 71.30
N MET A 1191 -16.00 39.64 70.67
CA MET A 1191 -14.64 39.74 71.25
C MET A 1191 -14.12 41.18 71.12
N ILE A 1192 -14.79 42.11 71.78
CA ILE A 1192 -14.60 43.55 71.55
C ILE A 1192 -13.23 44.03 72.07
N GLU A 1193 -12.73 43.48 73.18
CA GLU A 1193 -11.44 43.88 73.77
C GLU A 1193 -10.25 43.39 72.92
N GLU A 1194 -10.34 42.18 72.37
CA GLU A 1194 -9.36 41.60 71.46
C GLU A 1194 -9.33 42.37 70.14
N ALA A 1195 -10.51 42.71 69.59
CA ALA A 1195 -10.63 43.55 68.41
C ALA A 1195 -9.99 44.93 68.61
N MET A 1196 -10.20 45.54 69.79
CA MET A 1196 -9.59 46.82 70.15
C MET A 1196 -8.07 46.73 70.22
N THR A 1197 -7.54 45.64 70.79
CA THR A 1197 -6.09 45.45 70.94
C THR A 1197 -5.40 45.38 69.58
N LEU A 1198 -6.00 44.69 68.60
CA LEU A 1198 -5.50 44.62 67.23
C LEU A 1198 -5.48 45.98 66.54
N LEU A 1199 -6.54 46.77 66.67
CA LEU A 1199 -6.64 48.11 66.07
C LEU A 1199 -5.73 49.16 66.75
N LYS A 1200 -5.15 48.85 67.91
CA LYS A 1200 -4.13 49.67 68.58
C LYS A 1200 -2.70 49.32 68.16
N ILE A 1201 -2.47 48.12 67.63
CA ILE A 1201 -1.16 47.60 67.26
C ILE A 1201 -0.74 48.03 65.84
N SER A 1202 -1.66 48.54 65.00
CA SER A 1202 -1.28 49.05 63.69
C SER A 1202 -0.30 50.23 63.86
N LYS A 1203 0.93 50.04 63.36
CA LYS A 1203 2.06 50.98 63.51
C LYS A 1203 1.85 52.30 62.78
N ASN A 1204 0.70 52.49 62.14
CA ASN A 1204 0.30 53.72 61.47
C ASN A 1204 -0.64 54.51 62.39
N THR A 1205 -0.15 55.67 62.86
CA THR A 1205 -0.93 56.67 63.61
C THR A 1205 -2.03 57.32 62.76
N PHE A 1206 -2.17 56.92 61.50
CA PHE A 1206 -3.26 57.25 60.59
C PHE A 1206 -3.88 55.95 60.01
N PRO A 1207 -5.20 55.76 60.13
CA PRO A 1207 -5.90 54.61 59.52
C PRO A 1207 -5.95 54.70 57.99
N GLU A 1208 -5.79 53.56 57.32
CA GLU A 1208 -5.57 53.46 55.86
C GLU A 1208 -6.87 53.49 55.05
N SER A 1209 -8.03 53.29 55.70
CA SER A 1209 -9.34 53.40 55.06
C SER A 1209 -10.41 53.97 55.99
N ILE A 1210 -11.46 54.55 55.41
CA ILE A 1210 -12.64 55.01 56.16
C ILE A 1210 -13.32 53.87 56.93
N ASP A 1211 -13.32 52.65 56.38
CA ASP A 1211 -13.94 51.49 57.01
C ASP A 1211 -13.18 51.02 58.26
N GLU A 1212 -11.86 51.19 58.29
CA GLU A 1212 -11.02 50.98 59.47
C GLU A 1212 -11.32 52.00 60.56
N LEU A 1213 -11.46 53.28 60.18
CA LEU A 1213 -11.86 54.35 61.08
C LEU A 1213 -13.23 54.11 61.70
N ILE A 1214 -14.21 53.72 60.88
CA ILE A 1214 -15.57 53.43 61.34
C ILE A 1214 -15.52 52.27 62.33
N LEU A 1215 -14.84 51.17 61.99
CA LEU A 1215 -14.72 50.02 62.87
C LEU A 1215 -14.09 50.40 64.22
N ARG A 1216 -13.01 51.20 64.20
CA ARG A 1216 -12.35 51.69 65.41
C ARG A 1216 -13.25 52.62 66.21
N ALA A 1217 -14.00 53.51 65.55
CA ALA A 1217 -14.95 54.42 66.20
C ALA A 1217 -16.08 53.63 66.89
N GLU A 1218 -16.57 52.57 66.26
CA GLU A 1218 -17.61 51.71 66.83
C GLU A 1218 -17.11 50.87 67.99
N ILE A 1219 -15.94 50.23 67.86
CA ILE A 1219 -15.36 49.41 68.93
C ILE A 1219 -15.01 50.28 70.14
N THR A 1220 -14.47 51.48 69.93
CA THR A 1220 -14.16 52.42 71.02
C THR A 1220 -15.41 52.90 71.74
N GLN A 1221 -16.53 53.12 71.04
CA GLN A 1221 -17.84 53.36 71.67
C GLN A 1221 -18.31 52.15 72.49
N LEU A 1222 -18.21 50.94 71.95
CA LEU A 1222 -18.60 49.70 72.64
C LEU A 1222 -17.74 49.41 73.88
N CYS A 1223 -16.46 49.80 73.86
CA CYS A 1223 -15.56 49.73 75.02
C CYS A 1223 -15.68 50.93 75.97
N CYS A 1224 -16.63 51.84 75.76
CA CYS A 1224 -16.79 53.08 76.53
C CYS A 1224 -15.53 53.99 76.56
N LYS A 1225 -14.65 53.91 75.55
CA LYS A 1225 -13.50 54.81 75.38
C LYS A 1225 -13.91 55.99 74.51
N TRP A 1226 -14.69 56.87 75.13
CA TRP A 1226 -15.38 57.95 74.45
C TRP A 1226 -14.42 59.01 73.86
N ASP A 1227 -13.22 59.16 74.42
CA ASP A 1227 -12.17 60.05 73.91
C ASP A 1227 -11.67 59.59 72.54
N GLU A 1228 -11.39 58.30 72.43
CA GLU A 1228 -10.93 57.66 71.19
C GLU A 1228 -12.08 57.59 70.16
N ALA A 1229 -13.31 57.33 70.60
CA ALA A 1229 -14.50 57.37 69.74
C ALA A 1229 -14.76 58.75 69.14
N VAL A 1230 -14.68 59.82 69.95
CA VAL A 1230 -14.80 61.21 69.47
C VAL A 1230 -13.71 61.51 68.46
N HIS A 1231 -12.47 61.11 68.74
CA HIS A 1231 -11.37 61.31 67.81
C HIS A 1231 -11.62 60.61 66.46
N CYS A 1232 -12.07 59.35 66.48
CA CYS A 1232 -12.33 58.60 65.25
C CYS A 1232 -13.51 59.19 64.45
N TRP A 1233 -14.66 59.46 65.09
CA TRP A 1233 -15.81 60.06 64.42
C TRP A 1233 -15.53 61.47 63.88
N SER A 1234 -14.76 62.27 64.62
CA SER A 1234 -14.30 63.57 64.15
C SER A 1234 -13.34 63.44 62.97
N SER A 1235 -12.45 62.44 63.00
CA SER A 1235 -11.50 62.19 61.90
C SER A 1235 -12.22 61.72 60.64
N ILE A 1236 -13.25 60.89 60.76
CA ILE A 1236 -14.09 60.46 59.62
C ILE A 1236 -14.73 61.70 58.98
N LEU A 1237 -15.37 62.56 59.76
CA LEU A 1237 -16.03 63.76 59.24
C LEU A 1237 -15.05 64.79 58.68
N HIS A 1238 -13.83 64.83 59.20
CA HIS A 1238 -12.81 65.79 58.76
C HIS A 1238 -12.07 65.34 57.50
N TYR A 1239 -11.59 64.09 57.48
CA TYR A 1239 -10.78 63.57 56.37
C TYR A 1239 -11.61 62.94 55.25
N TYR A 1240 -12.83 62.47 55.56
CA TYR A 1240 -13.72 61.81 54.59
C TYR A 1240 -15.14 62.42 54.61
N PRO A 1241 -15.30 63.75 54.46
CA PRO A 1241 -16.58 64.43 54.61
C PRO A 1241 -17.65 63.94 53.64
N ASP A 1242 -17.28 63.59 52.41
CA ASP A 1242 -18.23 63.16 51.37
C ASP A 1242 -18.66 61.69 51.51
N ASN A 1243 -17.85 60.87 52.21
CA ASN A 1243 -18.07 59.42 52.36
C ASN A 1243 -18.43 59.01 53.80
N ALA A 1244 -18.48 59.95 54.74
CA ALA A 1244 -18.85 59.68 56.12
C ALA A 1244 -20.27 59.09 56.21
N PRO A 1245 -20.50 58.04 57.02
CA PRO A 1245 -21.86 57.55 57.30
C PRO A 1245 -22.78 58.70 57.72
N GLN A 1246 -24.03 58.72 57.25
CA GLN A 1246 -24.97 59.82 57.51
C GLN A 1246 -25.18 60.09 59.00
N ASP A 1247 -25.04 59.07 59.85
CA ASP A 1247 -25.16 59.15 61.30
C ASP A 1247 -23.87 59.61 62.00
N SER A 1248 -22.76 59.82 61.28
CA SER A 1248 -21.45 60.18 61.86
C SER A 1248 -21.51 61.46 62.70
N TRP A 1249 -22.24 62.49 62.26
CA TRP A 1249 -22.44 63.71 63.06
C TRP A 1249 -23.21 63.43 64.35
N SER A 1250 -24.24 62.58 64.27
CA SER A 1250 -25.02 62.19 65.45
C SER A 1250 -24.20 61.33 66.42
N ARG A 1251 -23.38 60.40 65.90
CA ARG A 1251 -22.50 59.54 66.69
C ARG A 1251 -21.34 60.31 67.29
N LEU A 1252 -20.78 61.29 66.58
CA LEU A 1252 -19.80 62.22 67.13
C LEU A 1252 -20.41 62.99 68.30
N HIS A 1253 -21.59 63.57 68.12
CA HIS A 1253 -22.28 64.33 69.16
C HIS A 1253 -22.61 63.46 70.39
N GLN A 1254 -23.14 62.25 70.18
CA GLN A 1254 -23.37 61.28 71.24
C GLN A 1254 -22.08 60.90 71.97
N SER A 1255 -21.00 60.62 71.24
CA SER A 1255 -19.70 60.29 71.85
C SER A 1255 -19.14 61.47 72.63
N GLN A 1256 -19.33 62.72 72.17
CA GLN A 1256 -18.93 63.93 72.89
C GLN A 1256 -19.76 64.12 74.18
N MET A 1257 -21.06 63.86 74.13
CA MET A 1257 -21.92 63.87 75.32
C MET A 1257 -21.49 62.80 76.31
N MET A 1258 -21.28 61.56 75.87
CA MET A 1258 -20.83 60.47 76.73
C MET A 1258 -19.42 60.72 77.28
N LEU A 1259 -18.51 61.31 76.49
CA LEU A 1259 -17.19 61.75 76.95
C LEU A 1259 -17.30 62.81 78.05
N ALA A 1260 -18.16 63.82 77.87
CA ALA A 1260 -18.41 64.84 78.88
C ALA A 1260 -19.01 64.26 80.17
N LEU A 1261 -19.89 63.25 80.07
CA LEU A 1261 -20.45 62.53 81.21
C LEU A 1261 -19.46 61.60 81.91
N SER A 1262 -18.46 61.09 81.18
CA SER A 1262 -17.45 60.13 81.69
C SER A 1262 -16.23 60.77 82.36
N ARG A 1263 -16.08 62.10 82.28
CA ARG A 1263 -15.04 62.83 83.03
C ARG A 1263 -15.57 63.13 84.43
N PRO A 1264 -14.96 62.61 85.51
CA PRO A 1264 -15.34 63.00 86.86
C PRO A 1264 -15.03 64.50 87.04
N ASN A 1265 -16.00 65.26 87.58
CA ASN A 1265 -15.80 66.66 87.98
C ASN A 1265 -14.65 66.81 88.98
#